data_AF-A0AAW6NH46-F1
#
_entry.id   AF-A0AAW6NH46-F1
#
_cell.length_a   1.000
_cell.length_b   1.000
_cell.length_c   1.000
_cell.angle_alpha   90.00
_cell.angle_beta   90.00
_cell.angle_gamma   90.00
#
_symmetry.space_group_name_H-M   'P 1'
#
loop_
_entity.id
_entity.type
_entity.pdbx_description
1 polymer ?
#
loop_
_entity_poly.entity_id
_entity_poly.type
_entity_poly.pdbx_seq_one_letter_code
_entity_poly.pdbx_strand_id
1 'polypeptide(L)'
;MAIYHLSAQIIGKGGGRSAVAAAAYRHCAKMEREETAEEIDYSRKGGNAHSEFALPKDAPAWIAEFAADHTAPEASAHFWNAVEANEGRKDAQLAREFVLALPVELTTEQNIELVRDFVARELSAHGIVADWAYHDMPNNPHVHLMTSLRPLTEEGFGAKRVPVLGDDGAPVRGKDGKIRYEQFTGGLERLREMRAAWAETQNHHLAKHGHDIRVDHRSFEELGIDAVPSKHRGPASDNMDARGDVSELAEKAKLAARENYLRYADDPTLVLKKITTQKAVFTRHDIAREIHRTECSASEFQSLFYQVGAHEELVPVAAPAFDPFTGDATSEAMFSTRTMVELEHQMVQNIDGLASRISAQIADRDLDKAYKLFEAKRGFDLTYQQKMVVRHLTRETGAAALVGYAGAGKSTATEATRIAFEAQGHTVVGGALAGIAADNLRSEAGIESRTLASWEYQWAKGDMLPNAKTVFVMDEAGMVSSRQMESITRTLNEVGARMIVLGDARQLQPIQAGAAFRAFVDVTGYAELDSVVRQHEPWMRDAAIAFGSGRAHEGVAAYLEHGKLGWSESNEDARADLIRDWLPYHQASADITIMAHRNKDVISLNVAAREMLKSQGALGEEHAFASERGKKPFAAGDQILFLKNERSLGVFNGSTGSVVEADKNLLKVLVEGQVDPITLRANEYNHIDYGYARTIHKEQGNTVDRSFVYLSPTMDAQLSYVALTRHRDDVSLYASREDYRSKGELVEMMIRDRLQDSTALYRDGVDYKDVVRGFAERRGFTTTRVITDFVKANVQYLRERLDHLAARFDKLCHPAPERQNTPDNSILLPEREEGRDVTLRVHVAVRPPEMSVHLQKSLHRLSHTLASETIRGRKERGFARRAHYELNLALSAEELRSFNADLRSVFPKDTILNHGSHTPNDDAPVLCGLPDVWQQFAHENWAEVFAAQWAETQATLQPLIERIRPWDVARATAFTDGTNRSPSKVLNITRNHSADQTRDKVRSNMPPEKPLINAVLDLPPLQDQELRVRAAEHIDARPSLAMANDAAFRIYVEPKKAVARMVAQYIEQGDTRALVSEIERSPEYFGDIQGKTRLGIANGDRRSALELTPSMARKMDEHLTVLDEIKLDIVAAHEVRQVAMRKPISDLSPEAIAYMERMTQVHKMPSGPEKEDRTRLLVADTASVQEVIRFRQGLTERFGKGDEAIRNGIDQDPALKSRSASERKRIQDRADVVAHAIPVISQMREQIQRLDRTPDRGRDQSRGIER
;
A
#
# COMPACT_ATOMS: atom_id res chain seq x y z
N MET A 1 -9.36 16.93 10.28
CA MET A 1 -9.23 15.56 9.71
C MET A 1 -10.61 14.98 9.48
N ALA A 2 -10.74 13.99 8.60
CA ALA A 2 -11.99 13.29 8.33
C ALA A 2 -12.46 12.61 9.61
N ILE A 3 -13.57 13.11 10.14
CA ILE A 3 -14.21 12.63 11.36
C ILE A 3 -15.66 12.31 11.05
N TYR A 4 -16.15 11.26 11.71
CA TYR A 4 -17.57 10.96 11.69
C TYR A 4 -18.29 11.89 12.67
N HIS A 5 -19.20 12.72 12.17
CA HIS A 5 -20.14 13.43 13.03
C HIS A 5 -21.50 13.62 12.34
N LEU A 6 -22.55 13.17 13.03
CA LEU A 6 -23.94 13.47 12.72
C LEU A 6 -24.71 13.64 14.04
N SER A 7 -25.14 14.87 14.31
CA SER A 7 -26.07 15.16 15.41
C SER A 7 -27.44 15.53 14.85
N ALA A 8 -28.49 15.21 15.60
CA ALA A 8 -29.87 15.54 15.24
C ALA A 8 -30.58 16.18 16.44
N GLN A 9 -31.24 17.31 16.25
CA GLN A 9 -31.98 18.05 17.28
C GLN A 9 -33.32 18.55 16.74
N ILE A 10 -34.29 18.77 17.64
CA ILE A 10 -35.60 19.35 17.28
C ILE A 10 -35.61 20.84 17.62
N ILE A 11 -36.05 21.66 16.67
CA ILE A 11 -36.38 23.07 16.86
C ILE A 11 -37.89 23.15 17.12
N GLY A 12 -38.32 23.81 18.20
CA GLY A 12 -39.74 23.92 18.54
C GLY A 12 -40.10 25.16 19.37
N LYS A 13 -41.36 25.59 19.27
CA LYS A 13 -41.93 26.76 19.95
C LYS A 13 -41.87 26.64 21.49
N GLY A 14 -41.94 25.42 22.03
CA GLY A 14 -41.94 25.17 23.48
C GLY A 14 -40.68 25.64 24.23
N GLY A 15 -39.56 25.83 23.52
CA GLY A 15 -38.33 26.41 24.06
C GLY A 15 -38.11 27.88 23.65
N GLY A 16 -39.13 28.57 23.11
CA GLY A 16 -39.02 29.94 22.58
C GLY A 16 -38.22 30.05 21.28
N ARG A 17 -38.00 28.95 20.55
CA ARG A 17 -37.19 28.92 19.33
C ARG A 17 -38.08 29.06 18.08
N SER A 18 -37.59 29.81 17.09
CA SER A 18 -38.20 29.98 15.77
C SER A 18 -37.38 29.25 14.71
N ALA A 19 -38.07 28.63 13.74
CA ALA A 19 -37.46 28.03 12.55
C ALA A 19 -36.95 29.11 11.59
N VAL A 20 -37.69 30.21 11.40
CA VAL A 20 -37.24 31.35 10.57
C VAL A 20 -35.97 31.98 11.16
N ALA A 21 -35.94 32.21 12.48
CA ALA A 21 -34.75 32.72 13.17
C ALA A 21 -33.55 31.76 13.05
N ALA A 22 -33.81 30.46 13.15
CA ALA A 22 -32.79 29.43 13.00
C ALA A 22 -32.23 29.39 11.57
N ALA A 23 -33.08 29.47 10.55
CA ALA A 23 -32.67 29.52 9.15
C ALA A 23 -31.84 30.77 8.84
N ALA A 24 -32.31 31.96 9.26
CA ALA A 24 -31.60 33.23 9.10
C ALA A 24 -30.17 33.17 9.67
N TYR A 25 -30.02 32.57 10.86
CA TYR A 25 -28.72 32.41 11.51
C TYR A 25 -27.74 31.50 10.75
N ARG A 26 -28.24 30.45 10.08
CA ARG A 26 -27.43 29.46 9.35
C ARG A 26 -27.05 29.95 7.97
N HIS A 27 -27.99 30.53 7.24
CA HIS A 27 -27.69 31.16 5.96
C HIS A 27 -26.86 32.45 6.08
N CYS A 28 -26.65 32.96 7.29
CA CYS A 28 -26.09 34.29 7.52
C CYS A 28 -26.83 35.33 6.67
N ALA A 29 -28.16 35.29 6.74
CA ALA A 29 -29.05 36.07 5.91
C ALA A 29 -29.99 36.93 6.76
N LYS A 30 -30.64 37.87 6.09
CA LYS A 30 -31.70 38.68 6.66
C LYS A 30 -33.05 38.07 6.26
N MET A 31 -33.89 37.74 7.24
CA MET A 31 -35.22 37.14 7.02
C MET A 31 -36.26 37.83 7.90
N GLU A 32 -37.46 38.01 7.38
CA GLU A 32 -38.60 38.51 8.16
C GLU A 32 -39.41 37.34 8.71
N ARG A 33 -39.75 37.40 10.00
CA ARG A 33 -40.65 36.46 10.66
C ARG A 33 -42.07 37.03 10.68
N GLU A 34 -42.93 36.49 9.83
CA GLU A 34 -44.29 37.02 9.59
C GLU A 34 -45.19 36.96 10.84
N GLU A 35 -45.08 35.91 11.66
CA GLU A 35 -45.90 35.72 12.87
C GLU A 35 -45.73 36.88 13.88
N THR A 36 -44.56 37.52 13.89
CA THR A 36 -44.22 38.60 14.84
C THR A 36 -43.86 39.93 14.16
N ALA A 37 -43.86 40.00 12.83
CA ALA A 37 -43.33 41.10 12.03
C ALA A 37 -41.91 41.53 12.49
N GLU A 38 -41.10 40.55 12.91
CA GLU A 38 -39.74 40.78 13.40
C GLU A 38 -38.74 40.55 12.28
N GLU A 39 -37.86 41.52 12.08
CA GLU A 39 -36.79 41.44 11.10
C GLU A 39 -35.53 40.84 11.74
N ILE A 40 -35.10 39.66 11.28
CA ILE A 40 -33.98 38.90 11.83
C ILE A 40 -32.80 39.03 10.89
N ASP A 41 -31.79 39.81 11.29
CA ASP A 41 -30.62 40.12 10.46
C ASP A 41 -29.33 39.47 10.98
N TYR A 42 -28.89 38.42 10.28
CA TYR A 42 -27.57 37.79 10.47
C TYR A 42 -26.64 37.99 9.26
N SER A 43 -26.94 38.93 8.35
CA SER A 43 -26.15 39.20 7.14
C SER A 43 -24.69 39.57 7.40
N ARG A 44 -24.39 40.06 8.61
CA ARG A 44 -23.02 40.44 9.04
C ARG A 44 -22.20 39.27 9.55
N LYS A 45 -22.79 38.07 9.68
CA LYS A 45 -22.11 36.88 10.20
C LYS A 45 -21.32 36.20 9.07
N GLY A 46 -20.00 36.10 9.23
CA GLY A 46 -19.12 35.43 8.26
C GLY A 46 -19.14 33.89 8.38
N GLY A 47 -18.49 33.22 7.44
CA GLY A 47 -18.20 31.78 7.51
C GLY A 47 -19.22 30.87 6.82
N ASN A 48 -20.35 31.37 6.30
CA ASN A 48 -21.20 30.61 5.38
C ASN A 48 -20.54 30.61 3.99
N ALA A 49 -20.13 29.45 3.51
CA ALA A 49 -19.49 29.28 2.21
C ALA A 49 -20.48 28.91 1.11
N HIS A 50 -21.57 28.22 1.47
CA HIS A 50 -22.56 27.76 0.49
C HIS A 50 -23.92 27.51 1.15
N SER A 51 -25.00 27.79 0.43
CA SER A 51 -26.37 27.57 0.92
C SER A 51 -27.26 27.01 -0.17
N GLU A 52 -28.11 26.06 0.20
CA GLU A 52 -29.02 25.40 -0.71
C GLU A 52 -30.33 25.03 -0.03
N PHE A 53 -31.41 25.18 -0.80
CA PHE A 53 -32.75 24.81 -0.39
C PHE A 53 -33.23 23.69 -1.31
N ALA A 54 -33.15 22.46 -0.85
CA ALA A 54 -33.44 21.26 -1.63
C ALA A 54 -34.87 20.77 -1.38
N LEU A 55 -35.66 20.78 -2.46
CA LEU A 55 -37.04 20.31 -2.48
C LEU A 55 -37.14 18.85 -2.97
N PRO A 56 -38.12 18.08 -2.47
CA PRO A 56 -38.54 16.84 -3.12
C PRO A 56 -38.96 17.08 -4.58
N LYS A 57 -38.81 16.06 -5.43
CA LYS A 57 -39.17 16.17 -6.87
C LYS A 57 -40.66 16.46 -7.08
N ASP A 58 -41.50 15.99 -6.18
CA ASP A 58 -42.96 16.15 -6.15
C ASP A 58 -43.41 17.30 -5.23
N ALA A 59 -42.53 18.30 -5.00
CA ALA A 59 -42.90 19.47 -4.23
C ALA A 59 -44.07 20.24 -4.90
N PRO A 60 -45.08 20.66 -4.11
CA PRO A 60 -46.24 21.36 -4.63
C PRO A 60 -45.86 22.72 -5.21
N ALA A 61 -46.66 23.21 -6.17
CA ALA A 61 -46.37 24.40 -6.96
C ALA A 61 -46.06 25.63 -6.10
N TRP A 62 -46.78 25.81 -4.99
CA TRP A 62 -46.63 26.98 -4.11
C TRP A 62 -45.22 27.16 -3.54
N ILE A 63 -44.44 26.08 -3.37
CA ILE A 63 -43.05 26.17 -2.92
C ILE A 63 -42.06 25.93 -4.06
N ALA A 64 -42.40 25.06 -5.01
CA ALA A 64 -41.53 24.73 -6.13
C ALA A 64 -41.33 25.93 -7.07
N GLU A 65 -42.41 26.63 -7.43
CA GLU A 65 -42.34 27.83 -8.28
C GLU A 65 -41.62 28.96 -7.56
N PHE A 66 -41.91 29.16 -6.27
CA PHE A 66 -41.23 30.19 -5.48
C PHE A 66 -39.73 29.94 -5.37
N ALA A 67 -39.31 28.72 -5.04
CA ALA A 67 -37.89 28.38 -4.86
C ALA A 67 -37.09 28.43 -6.17
N ALA A 68 -37.72 28.23 -7.34
CA ALA A 68 -37.05 28.31 -8.64
C ALA A 68 -36.60 29.73 -9.00
N ASP A 69 -37.38 30.75 -8.59
CA ASP A 69 -37.14 32.16 -8.92
C ASP A 69 -36.39 32.94 -7.83
N HIS A 70 -36.11 32.31 -6.68
CA HIS A 70 -35.54 32.96 -5.51
C HIS A 70 -34.24 32.29 -5.06
N THR A 71 -33.44 33.04 -4.30
CA THR A 71 -32.24 32.50 -3.67
C THR A 71 -32.60 31.50 -2.57
N ALA A 72 -31.66 30.61 -2.22
CA ALA A 72 -31.89 29.63 -1.16
C ALA A 72 -32.35 30.25 0.18
N PRO A 73 -31.78 31.37 0.67
CA PRO A 73 -32.27 32.03 1.87
C PRO A 73 -33.70 32.59 1.74
N GLU A 74 -34.09 33.11 0.58
CA GLU A 74 -35.44 33.62 0.33
C GLU A 74 -36.46 32.49 0.29
N ALA A 75 -36.15 31.39 -0.41
CA ALA A 75 -36.97 30.18 -0.44
C ALA A 75 -37.12 29.56 0.96
N SER A 76 -36.02 29.52 1.72
CA SER A 76 -35.99 29.09 3.13
C SER A 76 -36.89 29.98 4.01
N ALA A 77 -36.81 31.30 3.90
CA ALA A 77 -37.65 32.23 4.64
C ALA A 77 -39.14 32.01 4.35
N HIS A 78 -39.52 31.90 3.08
CA HIS A 78 -40.89 31.62 2.65
C HIS A 78 -41.39 30.29 3.23
N PHE A 79 -40.58 29.24 3.14
CA PHE A 79 -40.93 27.92 3.64
C PHE A 79 -41.12 27.87 5.16
N TRP A 80 -40.17 28.41 5.93
CA TRP A 80 -40.23 28.33 7.39
C TRP A 80 -41.32 29.23 7.98
N ASN A 81 -41.66 30.35 7.34
CA ASN A 81 -42.84 31.13 7.70
C ASN A 81 -44.12 30.32 7.51
N ALA A 82 -44.26 29.60 6.39
CA ALA A 82 -45.39 28.70 6.16
C ALA A 82 -45.46 27.58 7.22
N VAL A 83 -44.32 27.00 7.63
CA VAL A 83 -44.25 26.00 8.71
C VAL A 83 -44.70 26.57 10.06
N GLU A 84 -44.21 27.76 10.43
CA GLU A 84 -44.57 28.41 11.70
C GLU A 84 -46.04 28.81 11.77
N ALA A 85 -46.61 29.30 10.66
CA ALA A 85 -48.02 29.65 10.52
C ALA A 85 -48.94 28.42 10.64
N ASN A 86 -48.50 27.27 10.09
CA ASN A 86 -49.24 26.02 10.17
C ASN A 86 -49.24 25.39 11.59
N GLU A 87 -48.29 25.75 12.45
CA GLU A 87 -48.14 25.18 13.79
C GLU A 87 -48.74 26.08 14.89
N GLY A 88 -50.02 25.87 15.19
CA GLY A 88 -50.78 26.67 16.17
C GLY A 88 -50.55 26.34 17.66
N ARG A 89 -49.82 25.27 17.99
CA ARG A 89 -49.55 24.89 19.40
C ARG A 89 -48.32 25.60 19.96
N LYS A 90 -48.41 26.07 21.21
CA LYS A 90 -47.28 26.72 21.93
C LYS A 90 -46.06 25.81 22.13
N ASP A 91 -46.26 24.49 22.14
CA ASP A 91 -45.22 23.46 22.27
C ASP A 91 -44.88 22.78 20.95
N ALA A 92 -45.30 23.34 19.80
CA ALA A 92 -45.10 22.72 18.49
C ALA A 92 -43.62 22.54 18.12
N GLN A 93 -43.28 21.36 17.61
CA GLN A 93 -42.00 21.10 16.94
C GLN A 93 -42.05 21.62 15.50
N LEU A 94 -41.10 22.45 15.09
CA LEU A 94 -41.11 23.14 13.81
C LEU A 94 -40.22 22.44 12.77
N ALA A 95 -38.98 22.10 13.15
CA ALA A 95 -38.00 21.52 12.24
C ALA A 95 -37.13 20.49 12.98
N ARG A 96 -36.51 19.58 12.22
CA ARG A 96 -35.38 18.78 12.70
C ARG A 96 -34.10 19.30 12.08
N GLU A 97 -33.15 19.65 12.93
CA GLU A 97 -31.82 20.06 12.53
C GLU A 97 -30.88 18.86 12.57
N PHE A 98 -30.05 18.74 11.55
CA PHE A 98 -28.85 17.94 11.52
C PHE A 98 -27.63 18.86 11.47
N VAL A 99 -26.58 18.48 12.20
CA VAL A 99 -25.25 19.07 12.02
C VAL A 99 -24.28 17.97 11.64
N LEU A 100 -23.67 18.13 10.47
CA LEU A 100 -22.78 17.13 9.88
C LEU A 100 -21.37 17.73 9.77
N ALA A 101 -20.35 17.03 10.29
CA ALA A 101 -18.97 17.44 10.06
C ALA A 101 -18.52 17.01 8.67
N LEU A 102 -17.76 17.85 7.99
CA LEU A 102 -17.24 17.59 6.65
C LEU A 102 -15.75 17.24 6.72
N PRO A 103 -15.23 16.35 5.86
CA PRO A 103 -13.80 16.07 5.83
C PRO A 103 -12.98 17.29 5.43
N VAL A 104 -11.89 17.57 6.16
CA VAL A 104 -10.96 18.68 5.81
C VAL A 104 -10.03 18.29 4.66
N GLU A 105 -9.91 17.00 4.38
CA GLU A 105 -9.12 16.44 3.28
C GLU A 105 -9.77 16.77 1.93
N LEU A 106 -11.08 17.02 1.93
CA LEU A 106 -11.84 17.42 0.75
C LEU A 106 -11.86 18.95 0.61
N THR A 107 -11.82 19.44 -0.63
CA THR A 107 -12.01 20.87 -0.91
C THR A 107 -13.44 21.30 -0.60
N THR A 108 -13.66 22.61 -0.49
CA THR A 108 -15.00 23.19 -0.27
C THR A 108 -16.00 22.68 -1.31
N GLU A 109 -15.63 22.64 -2.59
CA GLU A 109 -16.48 22.16 -3.67
C GLU A 109 -16.79 20.66 -3.56
N GLN A 110 -15.79 19.84 -3.18
CA GLN A 110 -15.95 18.40 -2.98
C GLN A 110 -16.87 18.10 -1.79
N ASN A 111 -16.78 18.92 -0.73
CA ASN A 111 -17.66 18.85 0.43
C ASN A 111 -19.09 19.28 0.09
N ILE A 112 -19.28 20.29 -0.76
CA ILE A 112 -20.60 20.67 -1.29
C ILE A 112 -21.22 19.48 -2.05
N GLU A 113 -20.44 18.82 -2.91
CA GLU A 113 -20.90 17.64 -3.65
C GLU A 113 -21.31 16.49 -2.71
N LEU A 114 -20.51 16.26 -1.67
CA LEU A 114 -20.78 15.26 -0.62
C LEU A 114 -22.12 15.52 0.08
N VAL A 115 -22.38 16.76 0.47
CA VAL A 115 -23.64 17.14 1.15
C VAL A 115 -24.82 17.00 0.21
N ARG A 116 -24.72 17.48 -1.04
CA ARG A 116 -25.76 17.32 -2.06
C ARG A 116 -26.14 15.86 -2.24
N ASP A 117 -25.13 14.99 -2.32
CA ASP A 117 -25.31 13.56 -2.48
C ASP A 117 -26.06 12.91 -1.31
N PHE A 118 -25.74 13.32 -0.08
CA PHE A 118 -26.44 12.86 1.12
C PHE A 118 -27.87 13.37 1.18
N VAL A 119 -28.07 14.68 0.94
CA VAL A 119 -29.39 15.34 0.96
C VAL A 119 -30.32 14.71 -0.08
N ALA A 120 -29.84 14.52 -1.30
CA ALA A 120 -30.63 13.93 -2.37
C ALA A 120 -31.11 12.51 -2.04
N ARG A 121 -30.23 11.67 -1.48
CA ARG A 121 -30.53 10.26 -1.20
C ARG A 121 -31.33 10.04 0.08
N GLU A 122 -30.95 10.70 1.16
CA GLU A 122 -31.50 10.38 2.48
C GLU A 122 -32.67 11.29 2.89
N LEU A 123 -32.86 12.44 2.22
CA LEU A 123 -33.90 13.41 2.56
C LEU A 123 -34.87 13.66 1.40
N SER A 124 -34.43 14.31 0.32
CA SER A 124 -35.33 14.76 -0.75
C SER A 124 -36.02 13.58 -1.46
N ALA A 125 -35.33 12.44 -1.60
CA ALA A 125 -35.93 11.19 -2.11
C ALA A 125 -37.05 10.62 -1.22
N HIS A 126 -37.10 11.01 0.06
CA HIS A 126 -38.12 10.59 1.02
C HIS A 126 -39.23 11.64 1.23
N GLY A 127 -39.34 12.63 0.34
CA GLY A 127 -40.35 13.69 0.44
C GLY A 127 -40.03 14.74 1.52
N ILE A 128 -38.80 14.74 2.05
CA ILE A 128 -38.37 15.66 3.10
C ILE A 128 -37.69 16.87 2.47
N VAL A 129 -38.16 18.08 2.80
CA VAL A 129 -37.48 19.32 2.43
C VAL A 129 -36.19 19.43 3.25
N ALA A 130 -35.11 19.80 2.59
CA ALA A 130 -33.77 19.89 3.15
C ALA A 130 -33.19 21.28 2.89
N ASP A 131 -33.18 22.11 3.93
CA ASP A 131 -32.63 23.45 3.92
C ASP A 131 -31.25 23.46 4.58
N TRP A 132 -30.18 23.78 3.85
CA TRP A 132 -28.83 23.63 4.39
C TRP A 132 -27.85 24.75 4.06
N ALA A 133 -26.93 24.97 4.99
CA ALA A 133 -25.87 25.95 4.90
C ALA A 133 -24.54 25.32 5.33
N TYR A 134 -23.57 25.31 4.42
CA TYR A 134 -22.20 24.88 4.68
C TYR A 134 -21.41 26.06 5.21
N HIS A 135 -20.92 25.92 6.44
CA HIS A 135 -19.95 26.80 7.04
C HIS A 135 -18.52 26.28 6.88
N ASP A 136 -17.69 27.05 6.17
CA ASP A 136 -16.27 26.72 5.96
C ASP A 136 -15.41 27.43 6.99
N MET A 137 -15.31 26.82 8.17
CA MET A 137 -14.52 27.31 9.29
C MET A 137 -13.17 26.57 9.33
N PRO A 138 -12.04 27.27 9.61
CA PRO A 138 -10.73 26.64 9.69
C PRO A 138 -10.73 25.42 10.62
N ASN A 139 -10.36 24.26 10.08
CA ASN A 139 -10.32 22.95 10.77
C ASN A 139 -11.67 22.40 11.27
N ASN A 140 -12.80 23.05 10.99
CA ASN A 140 -14.14 22.59 11.36
C ASN A 140 -15.19 22.88 10.26
N PRO A 141 -15.00 22.42 9.01
CA PRO A 141 -16.02 22.55 7.98
C PRO A 141 -17.22 21.69 8.38
N HIS A 142 -18.40 22.29 8.41
CA HIS A 142 -19.63 21.59 8.80
C HIS A 142 -20.83 22.17 8.06
N VAL A 143 -21.86 21.33 7.89
CA VAL A 143 -23.14 21.76 7.35
C VAL A 143 -24.21 21.70 8.42
N HIS A 144 -24.98 22.79 8.52
CA HIS A 144 -26.26 22.78 9.21
C HIS A 144 -27.35 22.45 8.18
N LEU A 145 -28.20 21.48 8.50
CA LEU A 145 -29.23 20.94 7.62
C LEU A 145 -30.56 20.86 8.37
N MET A 146 -31.47 21.77 8.09
CA MET A 146 -32.82 21.82 8.64
C MET A 146 -33.79 21.07 7.73
N THR A 147 -34.66 20.26 8.35
CA THR A 147 -35.58 19.38 7.62
C THR A 147 -37.01 19.53 8.09
N SER A 148 -37.94 19.39 7.14
CA SER A 148 -39.38 19.42 7.40
C SER A 148 -39.81 18.21 8.24
N LEU A 149 -40.68 18.43 9.24
CA LEU A 149 -41.25 17.36 10.07
C LEU A 149 -42.56 16.77 9.52
N ARG A 150 -43.07 17.35 8.43
CA ARG A 150 -44.34 17.01 7.80
C ARG A 150 -44.14 16.85 6.30
N PRO A 151 -44.92 15.98 5.66
CA PRO A 151 -44.96 15.92 4.20
C PRO A 151 -45.59 17.21 3.65
N LEU A 152 -45.16 17.59 2.45
CA LEU A 152 -45.80 18.67 1.69
C LEU A 152 -47.10 18.18 1.05
N THR A 153 -48.04 19.10 0.87
CA THR A 153 -49.32 18.88 0.19
C THR A 153 -49.66 20.11 -0.64
N GLU A 154 -50.55 19.98 -1.62
CA GLU A 154 -50.99 21.12 -2.47
C GLU A 154 -51.55 22.29 -1.65
N GLU A 155 -52.17 22.03 -0.50
CA GLU A 155 -52.76 23.05 0.37
C GLU A 155 -51.86 23.45 1.56
N GLY A 156 -50.61 22.97 1.63
CA GLY A 156 -49.67 23.26 2.73
C GLY A 156 -48.97 22.02 3.27
N PHE A 157 -49.21 21.65 4.53
CA PHE A 157 -48.49 20.55 5.21
C PHE A 157 -49.39 19.45 5.76
N GLY A 158 -49.00 18.19 5.53
CA GLY A 158 -49.71 17.02 6.04
C GLY A 158 -49.47 16.69 7.53
N ALA A 159 -49.93 15.53 7.98
CA ALA A 159 -49.78 15.10 9.38
C ALA A 159 -48.34 14.65 9.71
N LYS A 160 -47.84 15.00 10.91
CA LYS A 160 -46.54 14.51 11.44
C LYS A 160 -46.52 13.00 11.65
N ARG A 161 -47.68 12.47 12.07
CA ARG A 161 -47.91 11.04 12.16
C ARG A 161 -48.70 10.62 10.94
N VAL A 162 -48.02 9.98 10.02
CA VAL A 162 -48.65 9.43 8.83
C VAL A 162 -49.12 8.01 9.15
N PRO A 163 -50.29 7.60 8.66
CA PRO A 163 -50.69 6.22 8.75
C PRO A 163 -49.59 5.38 8.11
N VAL A 164 -49.18 4.30 8.78
CA VAL A 164 -48.36 3.26 8.15
C VAL A 164 -49.25 2.71 7.05
N LEU A 165 -48.95 3.10 5.81
CA LEU A 165 -49.74 2.68 4.68
C LEU A 165 -49.33 1.25 4.37
N GLY A 166 -50.35 0.42 4.31
CA GLY A 166 -50.19 -0.96 3.93
C GLY A 166 -50.24 -1.07 2.43
N ASP A 167 -50.42 -2.32 2.06
CA ASP A 167 -50.15 -2.74 0.72
C ASP A 167 -51.17 -2.24 -0.33
N ASP A 168 -52.23 -1.64 0.10
CA ASP A 168 -53.28 -1.09 -0.74
C ASP A 168 -53.34 0.43 -0.62
N GLY A 169 -52.30 1.07 -0.07
CA GLY A 169 -52.32 2.48 0.29
C GLY A 169 -53.42 2.82 1.32
N ALA A 170 -54.07 1.82 1.91
CA ALA A 170 -54.94 1.97 3.05
C ALA A 170 -54.10 1.85 4.34
N PRO A 171 -54.58 2.42 5.45
CA PRO A 171 -53.81 2.41 6.68
C PRO A 171 -53.75 0.99 7.30
N VAL A 172 -52.53 0.48 7.57
CA VAL A 172 -52.30 -0.80 8.26
C VAL A 172 -52.98 -0.76 9.63
N ARG A 173 -53.74 -1.79 9.98
CA ARG A 173 -54.37 -1.91 11.31
C ARG A 173 -53.67 -2.95 12.19
N GLY A 174 -53.54 -2.67 13.49
CA GLY A 174 -52.99 -3.58 14.49
C GLY A 174 -53.96 -4.71 14.86
N LYS A 175 -53.52 -5.64 15.72
CA LYS A 175 -54.33 -6.77 16.22
C LYS A 175 -55.59 -6.32 17.00
N ASP A 176 -55.63 -5.06 17.40
CA ASP A 176 -56.73 -4.37 18.09
C ASP A 176 -57.68 -3.60 17.14
N GLY A 177 -57.47 -3.70 15.82
CA GLY A 177 -58.30 -3.04 14.79
C GLY A 177 -57.99 -1.55 14.56
N LYS A 178 -57.03 -0.97 15.29
CA LYS A 178 -56.64 0.44 15.16
C LYS A 178 -55.58 0.65 14.09
N ILE A 179 -55.64 1.78 13.39
CA ILE A 179 -54.64 2.17 12.40
C ILE A 179 -53.29 2.39 13.08
N ARG A 180 -52.24 1.79 12.51
CA ARG A 180 -50.84 2.03 12.88
C ARG A 180 -50.39 3.34 12.25
N TYR A 181 -49.71 4.16 13.04
CA TYR A 181 -49.16 5.43 12.61
C TYR A 181 -47.70 5.50 12.99
N GLU A 182 -46.86 5.95 12.07
CA GLU A 182 -45.45 6.22 12.30
C GLU A 182 -45.15 7.72 12.13
N GLN A 183 -43.94 8.13 12.50
CA GLN A 183 -43.50 9.50 12.22
C GLN A 183 -43.07 9.60 10.76
N PHE A 184 -43.53 10.64 10.05
CA PHE A 184 -43.18 10.88 8.65
C PHE A 184 -41.66 10.88 8.41
N THR A 185 -40.90 11.53 9.28
CA THR A 185 -39.43 11.61 9.20
C THR A 185 -38.70 10.38 9.75
N GLY A 186 -39.42 9.30 10.05
CA GLY A 186 -38.89 8.10 10.71
C GLY A 186 -38.54 8.29 12.19
N GLY A 187 -38.40 7.15 12.88
CA GLY A 187 -38.02 7.04 14.29
C GLY A 187 -36.51 6.80 14.51
N LEU A 188 -36.17 6.14 15.62
CA LEU A 188 -34.76 5.89 15.99
C LEU A 188 -34.01 5.00 14.99
N GLU A 189 -34.67 3.99 14.42
CA GLU A 189 -34.04 3.10 13.42
C GLU A 189 -33.66 3.84 12.14
N ARG A 190 -34.55 4.71 11.62
CA ARG A 190 -34.23 5.57 10.48
C ARG A 190 -33.05 6.50 10.76
N LEU A 191 -32.92 7.00 11.99
CA LEU A 191 -31.77 7.79 12.40
C LEU A 191 -30.47 6.97 12.41
N ARG A 192 -30.52 5.67 12.77
CA ARG A 192 -29.36 4.76 12.70
C ARG A 192 -28.96 4.46 11.25
N GLU A 193 -29.94 4.25 10.38
CA GLU A 193 -29.70 4.09 8.93
C GLU A 193 -29.05 5.34 8.32
N MET A 194 -29.60 6.53 8.62
CA MET A 194 -29.01 7.80 8.17
C MET A 194 -27.58 7.98 8.68
N ARG A 195 -27.29 7.51 9.89
CA ARG A 195 -25.94 7.52 10.46
C ARG A 195 -24.97 6.63 9.68
N ALA A 196 -25.38 5.42 9.33
CA ALA A 196 -24.60 4.53 8.48
C ALA A 196 -24.40 5.13 7.07
N ALA A 197 -25.49 5.61 6.46
CA ALA A 197 -25.49 6.23 5.14
C ALA A 197 -24.58 7.48 5.08
N TRP A 198 -24.51 8.27 6.15
CA TRP A 198 -23.58 9.39 6.25
C TRP A 198 -22.12 8.94 6.19
N ALA A 199 -21.73 7.93 6.99
CA ALA A 199 -20.37 7.39 6.95
C ALA A 199 -20.04 6.79 5.58
N GLU A 200 -20.97 6.05 4.98
CA GLU A 200 -20.81 5.50 3.64
C GLU A 200 -20.62 6.61 2.59
N THR A 201 -21.38 7.69 2.68
CA THR A 201 -21.27 8.83 1.76
C THR A 201 -19.95 9.57 1.95
N GLN A 202 -19.52 9.82 3.20
CA GLN A 202 -18.20 10.42 3.46
C GLN A 202 -17.06 9.55 2.93
N ASN A 203 -17.08 8.25 3.23
CA ASN A 203 -16.10 7.28 2.74
C ASN A 203 -16.07 7.22 1.22
N HIS A 204 -17.23 7.35 0.60
CA HIS A 204 -17.34 7.41 -0.84
C HIS A 204 -16.57 8.62 -1.40
N HIS A 205 -16.82 9.83 -0.91
CA HIS A 205 -16.16 11.05 -1.41
C HIS A 205 -14.66 11.09 -1.07
N LEU A 206 -14.26 10.61 0.11
CA LEU A 206 -12.84 10.50 0.47
C LEU A 206 -12.07 9.58 -0.49
N ALA A 207 -12.63 8.39 -0.77
CA ALA A 207 -12.04 7.48 -1.74
C ALA A 207 -12.08 8.07 -3.17
N LYS A 208 -13.12 8.85 -3.53
CA LYS A 208 -13.28 9.48 -4.85
C LYS A 208 -12.12 10.42 -5.13
N HIS A 209 -11.63 11.10 -4.10
CA HIS A 209 -10.55 12.08 -4.20
C HIS A 209 -9.19 11.53 -3.76
N GLY A 210 -9.04 10.20 -3.72
CA GLY A 210 -7.76 9.54 -3.53
C GLY A 210 -7.26 9.48 -2.08
N HIS A 211 -8.13 9.71 -1.10
CA HIS A 211 -7.78 9.54 0.31
C HIS A 211 -8.03 8.10 0.78
N ASP A 212 -7.01 7.49 1.38
CA ASP A 212 -7.09 6.13 1.96
C ASP A 212 -7.78 6.10 3.34
N ILE A 213 -8.28 7.26 3.80
CA ILE A 213 -8.90 7.43 5.11
C ILE A 213 -10.38 7.02 5.02
N ARG A 214 -10.83 6.23 6.00
CA ARG A 214 -12.24 5.88 6.17
C ARG A 214 -12.76 6.24 7.56
N VAL A 215 -14.04 6.54 7.65
CA VAL A 215 -14.84 6.81 8.85
C VAL A 215 -15.81 5.65 9.11
N ASP A 216 -16.07 5.32 10.37
CA ASP A 216 -17.04 4.29 10.79
C ASP A 216 -18.16 4.97 11.61
N HIS A 217 -19.40 4.52 11.42
CA HIS A 217 -20.57 5.04 12.12
C HIS A 217 -20.84 4.34 13.45
N ARG A 218 -20.26 3.15 13.66
CA ARG A 218 -20.42 2.35 14.87
C ARG A 218 -19.80 3.04 16.08
N SER A 219 -20.37 2.80 17.25
CA SER A 219 -19.85 3.39 18.49
C SER A 219 -18.51 2.75 18.87
N PHE A 220 -17.70 3.43 19.69
CA PHE A 220 -16.48 2.83 20.23
C PHE A 220 -16.77 1.58 21.07
N GLU A 221 -17.92 1.52 21.76
CA GLU A 221 -18.39 0.34 22.50
C GLU A 221 -18.65 -0.86 21.57
N GLU A 222 -19.32 -0.65 20.43
CA GLU A 222 -19.55 -1.70 19.42
C GLU A 222 -18.26 -2.20 18.76
N LEU A 223 -17.21 -1.38 18.78
CA LEU A 223 -15.86 -1.72 18.29
C LEU A 223 -14.95 -2.30 19.39
N GLY A 224 -15.41 -2.37 20.65
CA GLY A 224 -14.62 -2.82 21.79
C GLY A 224 -13.46 -1.88 22.14
N ILE A 225 -13.58 -0.60 21.80
CA ILE A 225 -12.60 0.45 22.07
C ILE A 225 -13.08 1.25 23.27
N ASP A 226 -12.31 1.26 24.37
CA ASP A 226 -12.62 2.07 25.55
C ASP A 226 -12.22 3.54 25.36
N ALA A 227 -12.90 4.21 24.43
CA ALA A 227 -12.70 5.63 24.14
C ALA A 227 -14.00 6.41 24.33
N VAL A 228 -13.89 7.67 24.75
CA VAL A 228 -15.02 8.59 24.82
C VAL A 228 -15.31 9.17 23.45
N PRO A 229 -16.53 8.99 22.92
CA PRO A 229 -16.92 9.69 21.72
C PRO A 229 -16.93 11.20 21.99
N SER A 230 -16.24 11.98 21.16
CA SER A 230 -16.26 13.44 21.28
C SER A 230 -17.67 13.99 21.01
N LYS A 231 -18.09 14.98 21.81
CA LYS A 231 -19.34 15.71 21.57
C LYS A 231 -19.10 16.82 20.56
N HIS A 232 -20.07 17.06 19.68
CA HIS A 232 -20.00 18.13 18.69
C HIS A 232 -19.83 19.49 19.34
N ARG A 233 -18.90 20.28 18.81
CA ARG A 233 -18.63 21.65 19.20
C ARG A 233 -19.33 22.57 18.20
N GLY A 234 -20.38 23.27 18.65
CA GLY A 234 -21.19 24.14 17.78
C GLY A 234 -20.72 25.61 17.77
N PRO A 235 -21.22 26.46 16.84
CA PRO A 235 -20.75 27.84 16.64
C PRO A 235 -20.86 28.78 17.85
N ALA A 236 -21.84 28.58 18.74
CA ALA A 236 -21.96 29.34 19.99
C ALA A 236 -20.74 29.11 20.90
N SER A 237 -20.15 27.92 20.80
CA SER A 237 -18.99 27.51 21.55
C SER A 237 -17.70 28.19 21.11
N ASP A 238 -17.55 28.33 19.80
CA ASP A 238 -16.37 28.94 19.17
C ASP A 238 -16.40 30.46 19.24
N ASN A 239 -17.60 31.04 19.18
CA ASN A 239 -17.80 32.48 19.36
C ASN A 239 -17.65 32.95 20.81
N MET A 240 -17.92 32.08 21.80
CA MET A 240 -17.62 32.37 23.21
C MET A 240 -16.10 32.36 23.43
N ASP A 241 -15.40 31.31 23.01
CA ASP A 241 -13.93 31.22 23.12
C ASP A 241 -13.22 32.39 22.40
N ALA A 242 -13.71 32.81 21.22
CA ALA A 242 -13.19 33.96 20.48
C ALA A 242 -13.46 35.33 21.15
N ARG A 243 -14.42 35.40 22.08
CA ARG A 243 -14.68 36.59 22.93
C ARG A 243 -14.01 36.50 24.31
N GLY A 244 -13.33 35.39 24.60
CA GLY A 244 -12.70 35.11 25.90
C GLY A 244 -13.62 34.45 26.94
N ASP A 245 -14.83 34.03 26.55
CA ASP A 245 -15.79 33.32 27.42
C ASP A 245 -15.69 31.80 27.20
N VAL A 246 -15.85 31.00 28.26
CA VAL A 246 -15.67 29.54 28.19
C VAL A 246 -16.98 28.87 27.77
N SER A 247 -16.98 28.09 26.69
CA SER A 247 -18.14 27.30 26.29
C SER A 247 -18.13 25.88 26.84
N GLU A 248 -19.24 25.47 27.45
CA GLU A 248 -19.44 24.11 27.96
C GLU A 248 -19.31 23.00 26.90
N LEU A 249 -19.60 23.25 25.61
CA LEU A 249 -19.51 22.24 24.56
C LEU A 249 -18.08 22.11 24.00
N ALA A 250 -17.33 23.22 23.93
CA ALA A 250 -15.89 23.21 23.63
C ALA A 250 -15.15 22.51 24.75
N GLU A 251 -15.49 22.86 26.00
CA GLU A 251 -15.02 22.15 27.18
C GLU A 251 -15.40 20.69 27.10
N LYS A 252 -16.65 20.28 26.82
CA LYS A 252 -16.99 18.84 26.71
C LYS A 252 -16.29 18.11 25.57
N ALA A 253 -16.04 18.74 24.43
CA ALA A 253 -15.32 18.15 23.29
C ALA A 253 -13.81 18.06 23.55
N LYS A 254 -13.21 19.13 24.09
CA LYS A 254 -11.84 19.15 24.59
C LYS A 254 -11.69 18.16 25.74
N LEU A 255 -12.64 18.08 26.66
CA LEU A 255 -12.69 17.11 27.75
C LEU A 255 -12.79 15.70 27.21
N ALA A 256 -13.59 15.41 26.17
CA ALA A 256 -13.66 14.09 25.57
C ALA A 256 -12.39 13.72 24.77
N ALA A 257 -11.83 14.66 24.01
CA ALA A 257 -10.56 14.48 23.30
C ALA A 257 -9.37 14.40 24.27
N ARG A 258 -9.45 15.12 25.39
CA ARG A 258 -8.54 15.06 26.52
C ARG A 258 -8.73 13.78 27.29
N GLU A 259 -9.94 13.30 27.49
CA GLU A 259 -10.25 12.04 28.14
C GLU A 259 -9.79 10.88 27.26
N ASN A 260 -9.93 10.97 25.93
CA ASN A 260 -9.30 10.04 25.00
C ASN A 260 -7.79 10.09 25.09
N TYR A 261 -7.18 11.28 25.14
CA TYR A 261 -5.75 11.38 25.41
C TYR A 261 -5.38 10.74 26.75
N LEU A 262 -6.12 11.00 27.83
CA LEU A 262 -5.87 10.44 29.16
C LEU A 262 -6.02 8.92 29.14
N ARG A 263 -7.03 8.38 28.47
CA ARG A 263 -7.23 6.94 28.27
C ARG A 263 -6.16 6.33 27.39
N TYR A 264 -5.70 7.03 26.35
CA TYR A 264 -4.58 6.58 25.52
C TYR A 264 -3.24 6.67 26.26
N ALA A 265 -3.07 7.65 27.14
CA ALA A 265 -1.89 7.80 27.98
C ALA A 265 -1.88 6.78 29.12
N ASP A 266 -3.06 6.40 29.63
CA ASP A 266 -3.25 5.32 30.62
C ASP A 266 -3.09 3.93 29.97
N ASP A 267 -3.74 3.72 28.82
CA ASP A 267 -3.64 2.52 27.99
C ASP A 267 -3.28 2.87 26.52
N PRO A 268 -1.98 2.92 26.19
CA PRO A 268 -1.50 3.14 24.82
C PRO A 268 -2.00 2.09 23.80
N THR A 269 -2.49 0.92 24.25
CA THR A 269 -2.99 -0.12 23.33
C THR A 269 -4.25 0.30 22.59
N LEU A 270 -5.02 1.26 23.11
CA LEU A 270 -6.26 1.73 22.48
C LEU A 270 -5.98 2.39 21.10
N VAL A 271 -4.87 3.12 20.98
CA VAL A 271 -4.41 3.68 19.69
C VAL A 271 -4.18 2.56 18.68
N LEU A 272 -3.50 1.50 19.11
CA LEU A 272 -3.14 0.36 18.27
C LEU A 272 -4.36 -0.48 17.88
N LYS A 273 -5.30 -0.72 18.81
CA LYS A 273 -6.57 -1.42 18.55
C LYS A 273 -7.40 -0.72 17.48
N LYS A 274 -7.45 0.62 17.53
CA LYS A 274 -8.21 1.42 16.56
C LYS A 274 -7.65 1.33 15.15
N ILE A 275 -6.32 1.31 15.01
CA ILE A 275 -5.65 1.12 13.70
C ILE A 275 -5.86 -0.32 13.20
N THR A 276 -5.67 -1.31 14.08
CA THR A 276 -5.75 -2.74 13.73
C THR A 276 -7.13 -3.27 13.43
N THR A 277 -8.17 -2.45 13.61
CA THR A 277 -9.53 -2.77 13.15
C THR A 277 -9.60 -2.84 11.61
N GLN A 278 -8.80 -2.03 10.91
CA GLN A 278 -8.80 -1.93 9.44
C GLN A 278 -7.50 -2.39 8.80
N LYS A 279 -6.36 -2.29 9.51
CA LYS A 279 -5.04 -2.63 8.96
C LYS A 279 -4.31 -3.65 9.84
N ALA A 280 -4.01 -4.82 9.30
CA ALA A 280 -3.16 -5.79 10.02
C ALA A 280 -1.71 -5.28 10.13
N VAL A 281 -1.26 -4.52 9.13
CA VAL A 281 0.06 -3.90 9.09
C VAL A 281 -0.09 -2.39 8.79
N PHE A 282 0.57 -1.54 9.56
CA PHE A 282 0.43 -0.08 9.50
C PHE A 282 1.78 0.63 9.72
N THR A 283 1.85 1.94 9.45
CA THR A 283 3.10 2.70 9.57
C THR A 283 3.11 3.65 10.76
N ARG A 284 4.27 4.26 11.06
CA ARG A 284 4.38 5.35 12.05
C ARG A 284 3.47 6.52 11.74
N HIS A 285 3.26 6.80 10.46
CA HIS A 285 2.37 7.85 10.04
C HIS A 285 0.91 7.54 10.42
N ASP A 286 0.47 6.27 10.31
CA ASP A 286 -0.86 5.87 10.78
C ASP A 286 -1.02 6.05 12.31
N ILE A 287 0.01 5.75 13.10
CA ILE A 287 0.03 5.97 14.57
C ILE A 287 -0.06 7.46 14.89
N ALA A 288 0.82 8.28 14.29
CA ALA A 288 0.84 9.72 14.48
C ALA A 288 -0.52 10.33 14.12
N ARG A 289 -1.09 9.88 13.01
CA ARG A 289 -2.40 10.30 12.53
C ARG A 289 -3.52 10.00 13.53
N GLU A 290 -3.49 8.85 14.20
CA GLU A 290 -4.51 8.51 15.19
C GLU A 290 -4.34 9.30 16.50
N ILE A 291 -3.12 9.50 16.99
CA ILE A 291 -2.85 10.30 18.20
C ILE A 291 -3.22 11.77 17.97
N HIS A 292 -2.95 12.30 16.78
CA HIS A 292 -3.28 13.69 16.42
C HIS A 292 -4.79 13.99 16.43
N ARG A 293 -5.65 12.97 16.54
CA ARG A 293 -7.09 13.13 16.72
C ARG A 293 -7.48 13.48 18.17
N THR A 294 -6.55 13.48 19.12
CA THR A 294 -6.77 13.80 20.55
C THR A 294 -6.32 15.22 20.91
N GLU A 295 -6.76 15.74 22.06
CA GLU A 295 -6.35 17.06 22.58
C GLU A 295 -5.11 16.90 23.48
N CYS A 296 -3.94 17.15 22.91
CA CYS A 296 -2.65 17.03 23.58
C CYS A 296 -1.68 18.15 23.17
N SER A 297 -0.90 18.65 24.12
CA SER A 297 0.22 19.55 23.83
C SER A 297 1.31 18.84 23.02
N ALA A 298 2.27 19.60 22.45
CA ALA A 298 3.37 19.01 21.67
C ALA A 298 4.22 18.00 22.48
N SER A 299 4.45 18.28 23.77
CA SER A 299 5.17 17.37 24.67
C SER A 299 4.36 16.14 25.02
N GLU A 300 3.04 16.29 25.20
CA GLU A 300 2.11 15.18 25.45
C GLU A 300 1.93 14.29 24.21
N PHE A 301 1.82 14.87 23.02
CA PHE A 301 1.83 14.14 21.75
C PHE A 301 3.10 13.32 21.63
N GLN A 302 4.26 13.95 21.84
CA GLN A 302 5.55 13.25 21.81
C GLN A 302 5.58 12.14 22.85
N SER A 303 5.17 12.41 24.09
CA SER A 303 5.13 11.43 25.17
C SER A 303 4.26 10.23 24.83
N LEU A 304 3.02 10.43 24.38
CA LEU A 304 2.11 9.36 23.99
C LEU A 304 2.62 8.63 22.73
N PHE A 305 3.14 9.33 21.73
CA PHE A 305 3.74 8.72 20.55
C PHE A 305 4.95 7.84 20.92
N TYR A 306 5.77 8.26 21.87
CA TYR A 306 6.87 7.45 22.41
C TYR A 306 6.37 6.29 23.28
N GLN A 307 5.34 6.49 24.10
CA GLN A 307 4.72 5.42 24.90
C GLN A 307 4.15 4.34 23.99
N VAL A 308 3.37 4.70 22.96
CA VAL A 308 2.87 3.77 21.94
C VAL A 308 4.05 3.12 21.21
N GLY A 309 5.08 3.90 20.86
CA GLY A 309 6.29 3.42 20.21
C GLY A 309 7.14 2.44 21.03
N ALA A 310 7.04 2.51 22.36
CA ALA A 310 7.75 1.66 23.32
C ALA A 310 6.86 0.57 23.93
N HIS A 311 5.56 0.56 23.61
CA HIS A 311 4.60 -0.38 24.16
C HIS A 311 4.84 -1.79 23.59
N GLU A 312 4.79 -2.82 24.43
CA GLU A 312 5.04 -4.22 24.03
C GLU A 312 4.06 -4.75 22.97
N GLU A 313 2.85 -4.18 22.96
CA GLU A 313 1.82 -4.48 21.98
C GLU A 313 2.21 -4.00 20.56
N LEU A 314 3.07 -2.99 20.40
CA LEU A 314 3.53 -2.55 19.07
C LEU A 314 4.76 -3.38 18.64
N VAL A 315 4.60 -4.17 17.58
CA VAL A 315 5.67 -5.05 17.10
C VAL A 315 6.10 -4.61 15.69
N PRO A 316 7.40 -4.36 15.45
CA PRO A 316 7.89 -4.11 14.10
C PRO A 316 7.84 -5.41 13.29
N VAL A 317 7.20 -5.36 12.13
CA VAL A 317 7.11 -6.51 11.21
C VAL A 317 8.01 -6.35 9.98
N ALA A 318 8.35 -5.12 9.59
CA ALA A 318 9.37 -4.86 8.56
C ALA A 318 10.12 -3.53 8.78
N ALA A 319 11.41 -3.53 8.45
CA ALA A 319 12.26 -2.34 8.47
C ALA A 319 12.02 -1.44 7.24
N PRO A 320 12.28 -0.12 7.35
CA PRO A 320 12.17 0.79 6.20
C PRO A 320 13.20 0.44 5.12
N ALA A 321 12.81 0.52 3.85
CA ALA A 321 13.70 0.39 2.71
C ALA A 321 14.12 1.78 2.22
N PHE A 322 15.34 1.89 1.69
CA PHE A 322 15.86 3.13 1.10
C PHE A 322 16.40 2.85 -0.30
N ASP A 323 16.35 3.86 -1.17
CA ASP A 323 16.93 3.81 -2.50
C ASP A 323 18.46 3.81 -2.37
N PRO A 324 19.16 2.79 -2.89
CA PRO A 324 20.61 2.68 -2.74
C PRO A 324 21.41 3.67 -3.61
N PHE A 325 20.76 4.40 -4.52
CA PHE A 325 21.37 5.37 -5.44
C PHE A 325 21.00 6.84 -5.13
N THR A 326 19.87 7.07 -4.46
CA THR A 326 19.43 8.41 -4.01
C THR A 326 19.49 8.61 -2.49
N GLY A 327 19.44 7.54 -1.69
CA GLY A 327 19.40 7.62 -0.23
C GLY A 327 18.01 7.92 0.34
N ASP A 328 17.01 8.14 -0.51
CA ASP A 328 15.64 8.43 -0.09
C ASP A 328 14.95 7.19 0.47
N ALA A 329 14.07 7.37 1.46
CA ALA A 329 13.23 6.27 1.94
C ALA A 329 12.30 5.78 0.81
N THR A 330 12.45 4.54 0.37
CA THR A 330 11.59 3.89 -0.64
C THR A 330 10.39 3.20 -0.02
N SER A 331 10.46 2.86 1.27
CA SER A 331 9.31 2.44 2.07
C SER A 331 9.49 2.76 3.55
N GLU A 332 8.39 3.07 4.24
CA GLU A 332 8.38 3.31 5.68
C GLU A 332 8.56 1.99 6.47
N ALA A 333 8.86 2.12 7.77
CA ALA A 333 8.85 0.99 8.71
C ALA A 333 7.41 0.50 8.91
N MET A 334 7.23 -0.82 8.90
CA MET A 334 5.92 -1.46 9.04
C MET A 334 5.78 -2.09 10.43
N PHE A 335 4.62 -1.86 11.04
CA PHE A 335 4.28 -2.30 12.38
C PHE A 335 2.97 -3.09 12.38
N SER A 336 2.81 -3.93 13.39
CA SER A 336 1.55 -4.57 13.73
C SER A 336 1.37 -4.60 15.24
N THR A 337 0.28 -5.19 15.71
CA THR A 337 0.09 -5.48 17.13
C THR A 337 0.48 -6.91 17.47
N ARG A 338 0.97 -7.13 18.70
CA ARG A 338 1.22 -8.47 19.23
C ARG A 338 -0.05 -9.33 19.14
N THR A 339 -1.21 -8.80 19.49
CA THR A 339 -2.49 -9.50 19.36
C THR A 339 -2.78 -9.92 17.91
N MET A 340 -2.49 -9.05 16.92
CA MET A 340 -2.69 -9.39 15.50
C MET A 340 -1.68 -10.45 15.03
N VAL A 341 -0.42 -10.33 15.45
CA VAL A 341 0.62 -11.33 15.18
C VAL A 341 0.25 -12.68 15.79
N GLU A 342 -0.23 -12.71 17.03
CA GLU A 342 -0.67 -13.93 17.71
C GLU A 342 -1.90 -14.55 17.02
N LEU A 343 -2.88 -13.73 16.65
CA LEU A 343 -4.08 -14.18 15.92
C LEU A 343 -3.72 -14.79 14.57
N GLU A 344 -2.87 -14.13 13.79
CA GLU A 344 -2.43 -14.66 12.51
C GLU A 344 -1.48 -15.85 12.68
N HIS A 345 -0.67 -15.88 13.73
CA HIS A 345 0.13 -17.05 14.07
C HIS A 345 -0.75 -18.28 14.37
N GLN A 346 -1.79 -18.12 15.19
CA GLN A 346 -2.76 -19.16 15.51
C GLN A 346 -3.51 -19.62 14.27
N MET A 347 -3.98 -18.69 13.44
CA MET A 347 -4.60 -18.99 12.14
C MET A 347 -3.68 -19.91 11.30
N VAL A 348 -2.41 -19.53 11.15
CA VAL A 348 -1.46 -20.30 10.35
C VAL A 348 -1.10 -21.64 11.01
N GLN A 349 -1.04 -21.73 12.35
CA GLN A 349 -0.92 -23.01 13.07
C GLN A 349 -2.12 -23.93 12.83
N ASN A 350 -3.34 -23.39 12.82
CA ASN A 350 -4.55 -24.16 12.53
C ASN A 350 -4.54 -24.69 11.10
N ILE A 351 -4.10 -23.87 10.14
CA ILE A 351 -3.94 -24.26 8.74
C ILE A 351 -2.88 -25.36 8.59
N ASP A 352 -1.74 -25.22 9.25
CA ASP A 352 -0.67 -26.23 9.26
C ASP A 352 -1.13 -27.55 9.92
N GLY A 353 -1.91 -27.46 11.00
CA GLY A 353 -2.54 -28.61 11.66
C GLY A 353 -3.52 -29.34 10.74
N LEU A 354 -4.28 -28.61 9.91
CA LEU A 354 -5.13 -29.20 8.87
C LEU A 354 -4.29 -29.81 7.74
N ALA A 355 -3.25 -29.12 7.27
CA ALA A 355 -2.42 -29.56 6.15
C ALA A 355 -1.60 -30.81 6.47
N SER A 356 -1.06 -30.90 7.69
CA SER A 356 -0.24 -32.02 8.17
C SER A 356 -1.03 -33.29 8.48
N ARG A 357 -2.37 -33.21 8.57
CA ARG A 357 -3.22 -34.39 8.73
C ARG A 357 -3.31 -35.19 7.45
N ILE A 358 -2.71 -36.37 7.49
CA ILE A 358 -2.79 -37.36 6.43
C ILE A 358 -4.09 -38.16 6.62
N SER A 359 -4.91 -38.13 5.58
CA SER A 359 -6.16 -38.86 5.45
C SER A 359 -6.13 -39.66 4.15
N ALA A 360 -6.97 -40.67 3.98
CA ALA A 360 -6.93 -41.50 2.77
C ALA A 360 -7.10 -40.63 1.52
N GLN A 361 -6.10 -40.64 0.62
CA GLN A 361 -6.22 -40.08 -0.72
C GLN A 361 -7.34 -40.81 -1.47
N ILE A 362 -8.12 -40.09 -2.26
CA ILE A 362 -9.07 -40.73 -3.16
C ILE A 362 -8.28 -41.45 -4.25
N ALA A 363 -8.48 -42.76 -4.38
CA ALA A 363 -7.78 -43.56 -5.38
C ALA A 363 -8.11 -43.09 -6.81
N ASP A 364 -7.13 -43.14 -7.72
CA ASP A 364 -7.29 -42.70 -9.12
C ASP A 364 -8.48 -43.39 -9.81
N ARG A 365 -8.76 -44.65 -9.48
CA ARG A 365 -9.91 -45.39 -10.01
C ARG A 365 -11.25 -44.75 -9.63
N ASP A 366 -11.35 -44.18 -8.43
CA ASP A 366 -12.58 -43.52 -7.97
C ASP A 366 -12.67 -42.09 -8.50
N LEU A 367 -11.53 -41.42 -8.72
CA LEU A 367 -11.49 -40.16 -9.48
C LEU A 367 -11.96 -40.36 -10.93
N ASP A 368 -11.52 -41.43 -11.61
CA ASP A 368 -11.96 -41.74 -12.97
C ASP A 368 -13.46 -42.01 -13.05
N LYS A 369 -14.05 -42.63 -12.02
CA LYS A 369 -15.51 -42.78 -11.92
C LYS A 369 -16.19 -41.42 -11.71
N ALA A 370 -15.63 -40.57 -10.84
CA ALA A 370 -16.16 -39.23 -10.60
C ALA A 370 -16.12 -38.37 -11.87
N TYR A 371 -15.04 -38.44 -12.66
CA TYR A 371 -14.94 -37.79 -13.97
C TYR A 371 -16.03 -38.28 -14.90
N LYS A 372 -16.19 -39.60 -15.07
CA LYS A 372 -17.24 -40.16 -15.94
C LYS A 372 -18.65 -39.75 -15.52
N LEU A 373 -18.91 -39.71 -14.21
CA LEU A 373 -20.20 -39.27 -13.67
C LEU A 373 -20.44 -37.78 -13.96
N PHE A 374 -19.41 -36.94 -13.77
CA PHE A 374 -19.45 -35.53 -14.11
C PHE A 374 -19.69 -35.33 -15.62
N GLU A 375 -18.86 -35.96 -16.47
CA GLU A 375 -18.89 -35.85 -17.93
C GLU A 375 -20.25 -36.32 -18.48
N ALA A 376 -20.82 -37.41 -17.94
CA ALA A 376 -22.14 -37.89 -18.32
C ALA A 376 -23.28 -36.93 -17.90
N LYS A 377 -23.15 -36.24 -16.76
CA LYS A 377 -24.15 -35.28 -16.27
C LYS A 377 -24.10 -33.95 -17.01
N ARG A 378 -22.89 -33.46 -17.32
CA ARG A 378 -22.66 -32.12 -17.91
C ARG A 378 -22.55 -32.12 -19.43
N GLY A 379 -22.24 -33.26 -20.05
CA GLY A 379 -22.15 -33.40 -21.51
C GLY A 379 -20.85 -32.86 -22.13
N PHE A 380 -19.82 -32.59 -21.33
CA PHE A 380 -18.49 -32.19 -21.81
C PHE A 380 -17.36 -32.75 -20.92
N ASP A 381 -16.17 -32.86 -21.50
CA ASP A 381 -14.98 -33.41 -20.83
C ASP A 381 -14.27 -32.36 -19.96
N LEU A 382 -13.81 -32.77 -18.77
CA LEU A 382 -12.92 -31.94 -17.94
C LEU A 382 -11.57 -31.75 -18.64
N THR A 383 -11.04 -30.52 -18.63
CA THR A 383 -9.71 -30.24 -19.19
C THR A 383 -8.61 -30.95 -18.39
N TYR A 384 -7.44 -31.13 -19.01
CA TYR A 384 -6.28 -31.71 -18.31
C TYR A 384 -5.93 -30.92 -17.04
N GLN A 385 -5.97 -29.58 -17.10
CA GLN A 385 -5.70 -28.72 -15.96
C GLN A 385 -6.76 -28.86 -14.86
N GLN A 386 -8.05 -28.94 -15.21
CA GLN A 386 -9.11 -29.21 -14.24
C GLN A 386 -8.94 -30.58 -13.58
N LYS A 387 -8.56 -31.62 -14.32
CA LYS A 387 -8.25 -32.95 -13.74
C LYS A 387 -7.06 -32.89 -12.79
N MET A 388 -6.03 -32.09 -13.10
CA MET A 388 -4.89 -31.85 -12.19
C MET A 388 -5.31 -31.13 -10.91
N VAL A 389 -6.19 -30.14 -11.00
CA VAL A 389 -6.77 -29.46 -9.84
C VAL A 389 -7.55 -30.43 -8.98
N VAL A 390 -8.46 -31.23 -9.57
CA VAL A 390 -9.23 -32.22 -8.79
C VAL A 390 -8.28 -33.15 -8.05
N ARG A 391 -7.26 -33.68 -8.72
CA ARG A 391 -6.24 -34.52 -8.08
C ARG A 391 -5.51 -33.83 -6.93
N HIS A 392 -5.22 -32.54 -7.04
CA HIS A 392 -4.61 -31.75 -5.97
C HIS A 392 -5.57 -31.57 -4.78
N LEU A 393 -6.84 -31.23 -5.05
CA LEU A 393 -7.86 -31.03 -4.02
C LEU A 393 -8.25 -32.33 -3.30
N THR A 394 -8.05 -33.49 -3.94
CA THR A 394 -8.38 -34.81 -3.37
C THR A 394 -7.16 -35.57 -2.84
N ARG A 395 -6.04 -34.87 -2.58
CA ARG A 395 -4.84 -35.45 -1.96
C ARG A 395 -5.12 -35.94 -0.53
N GLU A 396 -4.12 -36.58 0.04
CA GLU A 396 -4.16 -37.06 1.43
C GLU A 396 -4.17 -35.95 2.48
N THR A 397 -3.83 -34.71 2.11
CA THR A 397 -3.80 -33.56 3.04
C THR A 397 -5.21 -33.13 3.48
N GLY A 398 -5.33 -32.67 4.72
CA GLY A 398 -6.57 -32.14 5.28
C GLY A 398 -6.87 -30.70 4.86
N ALA A 399 -5.91 -30.00 4.24
CA ALA A 399 -6.10 -28.67 3.67
C ALA A 399 -5.60 -28.61 2.21
N ALA A 400 -6.32 -27.89 1.36
CA ALA A 400 -5.93 -27.62 -0.03
C ALA A 400 -6.47 -26.26 -0.51
N ALA A 401 -5.75 -25.62 -1.43
CA ALA A 401 -6.16 -24.35 -2.03
C ALA A 401 -6.23 -24.43 -3.55
N LEU A 402 -7.26 -23.78 -4.11
CA LEU A 402 -7.40 -23.54 -5.55
C LEU A 402 -7.36 -22.03 -5.81
N VAL A 403 -6.33 -21.58 -6.51
CA VAL A 403 -6.26 -20.23 -7.07
C VAL A 403 -6.71 -20.32 -8.52
N GLY A 404 -7.62 -19.45 -8.93
CA GLY A 404 -8.01 -19.42 -10.34
C GLY A 404 -8.49 -18.04 -10.73
N TYR A 405 -7.99 -17.57 -11.88
CA TYR A 405 -8.41 -16.29 -12.45
C TYR A 405 -9.91 -16.27 -12.71
N ALA A 406 -10.46 -15.06 -12.83
CA ALA A 406 -11.86 -14.87 -13.16
C ALA A 406 -12.20 -15.65 -14.45
N GLY A 407 -13.09 -16.63 -14.34
CA GLY A 407 -13.53 -17.42 -15.50
C GLY A 407 -12.65 -18.63 -15.88
N ALA A 408 -11.75 -19.08 -15.01
CA ALA A 408 -10.89 -20.25 -15.26
C ALA A 408 -11.54 -21.62 -15.00
N GLY A 409 -12.85 -21.66 -14.66
CA GLY A 409 -13.59 -22.91 -14.48
C GLY A 409 -13.45 -23.56 -13.10
N LYS A 410 -13.31 -22.76 -12.03
CA LYS A 410 -13.22 -23.23 -10.63
C LYS A 410 -14.40 -24.11 -10.23
N SER A 411 -15.63 -23.67 -10.51
CA SER A 411 -16.87 -24.39 -10.15
C SER A 411 -16.93 -25.80 -10.74
N THR A 412 -16.46 -25.96 -11.99
CA THR A 412 -16.37 -27.24 -12.70
C THR A 412 -15.45 -28.23 -11.99
N ALA A 413 -14.26 -27.77 -11.58
CA ALA A 413 -13.33 -28.59 -10.81
C ALA A 413 -13.89 -28.93 -9.43
N THR A 414 -14.53 -27.96 -8.76
CA THR A 414 -15.15 -28.13 -7.45
C THR A 414 -16.30 -29.15 -7.47
N GLU A 415 -17.15 -29.17 -8.51
CA GLU A 415 -18.21 -30.18 -8.65
C GLU A 415 -17.62 -31.59 -8.76
N ALA A 416 -16.58 -31.77 -9.58
CA ALA A 416 -15.91 -33.07 -9.73
C ALA A 416 -15.25 -33.51 -8.41
N THR A 417 -14.65 -32.58 -7.67
CA THR A 417 -14.12 -32.82 -6.32
C THR A 417 -15.21 -33.24 -5.33
N ARG A 418 -16.38 -32.58 -5.34
CA ARG A 418 -17.54 -32.96 -4.52
C ARG A 418 -17.99 -34.39 -4.81
N ILE A 419 -18.18 -34.73 -6.08
CA ILE A 419 -18.59 -36.09 -6.51
C ILE A 419 -17.60 -37.14 -5.99
N ALA A 420 -16.29 -36.86 -6.08
CA ALA A 420 -15.25 -37.76 -5.60
C ALA A 420 -15.33 -38.00 -4.08
N PHE A 421 -15.48 -36.93 -3.28
CA PHE A 421 -15.55 -37.03 -1.83
C PHE A 421 -16.84 -37.71 -1.34
N GLU A 422 -17.99 -37.36 -1.92
CA GLU A 422 -19.28 -37.98 -1.55
C GLU A 422 -19.32 -39.48 -1.88
N ALA A 423 -18.66 -39.91 -2.97
CA ALA A 423 -18.53 -41.33 -3.30
C ALA A 423 -17.76 -42.13 -2.23
N GLN A 424 -16.94 -41.46 -1.41
CA GLN A 424 -16.22 -42.04 -0.27
C GLN A 424 -16.96 -41.86 1.07
N GLY A 425 -18.19 -41.33 1.04
CA GLY A 425 -19.03 -41.12 2.23
C GLY A 425 -18.64 -39.90 3.07
N HIS A 426 -17.94 -38.93 2.48
CA HIS A 426 -17.74 -37.61 3.08
C HIS A 426 -18.99 -36.73 2.91
N THR A 427 -19.17 -35.81 3.85
CA THR A 427 -20.19 -34.75 3.73
C THR A 427 -19.52 -33.47 3.27
N VAL A 428 -19.84 -33.00 2.06
CA VAL A 428 -19.26 -31.79 1.49
C VAL A 428 -20.22 -30.62 1.72
N VAL A 429 -19.74 -29.57 2.40
CA VAL A 429 -20.52 -28.36 2.69
C VAL A 429 -19.72 -27.12 2.31
N GLY A 430 -20.41 -26.03 1.99
CA GLY A 430 -19.81 -24.81 1.46
C GLY A 430 -20.00 -23.59 2.34
N GLY A 431 -19.04 -22.66 2.30
CA GLY A 431 -19.05 -21.41 3.03
C GLY A 431 -18.56 -20.24 2.16
N ALA A 432 -19.24 -19.10 2.20
CA ALA A 432 -18.75 -17.88 1.55
C ALA A 432 -19.06 -16.63 2.37
N LEU A 433 -18.36 -15.51 2.12
CA LEU A 433 -18.62 -14.26 2.83
C LEU A 433 -20.00 -13.68 2.48
N ALA A 434 -20.34 -13.69 1.19
CA ALA A 434 -21.58 -13.16 0.64
C ALA A 434 -22.63 -14.25 0.37
N GLY A 435 -23.92 -13.89 0.48
CA GLY A 435 -25.03 -14.80 0.18
C GLY A 435 -25.00 -15.31 -1.27
N ILE A 436 -24.83 -14.41 -2.24
CA ILE A 436 -24.73 -14.74 -3.68
C ILE A 436 -23.62 -15.75 -3.94
N ALA A 437 -22.43 -15.59 -3.34
CA ALA A 437 -21.34 -16.53 -3.53
C ALA A 437 -21.67 -17.94 -2.97
N ALA A 438 -22.37 -18.01 -1.83
CA ALA A 438 -22.86 -19.28 -1.32
C ALA A 438 -23.92 -19.91 -2.25
N ASP A 439 -24.80 -19.12 -2.84
CA ASP A 439 -25.81 -19.61 -3.78
C ASP A 439 -25.19 -20.05 -5.12
N ASN A 440 -24.14 -19.37 -5.60
CA ASN A 440 -23.38 -19.77 -6.79
C ASN A 440 -22.67 -21.10 -6.54
N LEU A 441 -22.03 -21.27 -5.37
CA LEU A 441 -21.40 -22.54 -4.99
C LEU A 441 -22.44 -23.69 -4.91
N ARG A 442 -23.65 -23.38 -4.46
CA ARG A 442 -24.79 -24.32 -4.42
C ARG A 442 -25.31 -24.68 -5.81
N SER A 443 -25.56 -23.70 -6.67
CA SER A 443 -26.15 -23.91 -7.99
C SER A 443 -25.16 -24.45 -9.02
N GLU A 444 -23.92 -23.95 -9.02
CA GLU A 444 -22.90 -24.33 -10.00
C GLU A 444 -22.16 -25.62 -9.60
N ALA A 445 -21.74 -25.76 -8.34
CA ALA A 445 -20.96 -26.92 -7.89
C ALA A 445 -21.81 -28.01 -7.20
N GLY A 446 -23.08 -27.72 -6.90
CA GLY A 446 -23.98 -28.64 -6.20
C GLY A 446 -23.64 -28.85 -4.72
N ILE A 447 -22.92 -27.90 -4.09
CA ILE A 447 -22.51 -28.00 -2.68
C ILE A 447 -23.50 -27.25 -1.79
N GLU A 448 -24.05 -27.92 -0.78
CA GLU A 448 -24.87 -27.25 0.23
C GLU A 448 -24.08 -26.15 0.97
N SER A 449 -24.44 -24.89 0.72
CA SER A 449 -23.60 -23.74 1.07
C SER A 449 -24.34 -22.66 1.89
N ARG A 450 -23.63 -21.95 2.77
CA ARG A 450 -24.16 -20.84 3.59
C ARG A 450 -23.13 -19.73 3.76
N THR A 451 -23.57 -18.59 4.31
CA THR A 451 -22.61 -17.53 4.69
C THR A 451 -21.75 -17.98 5.88
N LEU A 452 -20.50 -17.53 5.95
CA LEU A 452 -19.58 -17.87 7.06
C LEU A 452 -20.17 -17.47 8.42
N ALA A 453 -20.77 -16.28 8.51
CA ALA A 453 -21.46 -15.84 9.73
C ALA A 453 -22.61 -16.78 10.14
N SER A 454 -23.33 -17.36 9.16
CA SER A 454 -24.36 -18.35 9.46
C SER A 454 -23.78 -19.67 9.96
N TRP A 455 -22.57 -20.06 9.54
CA TRP A 455 -21.91 -21.25 10.07
C TRP A 455 -21.44 -21.04 11.50
N GLU A 456 -20.73 -19.93 11.76
CA GLU A 456 -20.26 -19.57 13.10
C GLU A 456 -21.42 -19.51 14.11
N TYR A 457 -22.55 -18.93 13.72
CA TYR A 457 -23.75 -18.89 14.57
C TYR A 457 -24.33 -20.28 14.89
N GLN A 458 -24.35 -21.20 13.92
CA GLN A 458 -24.86 -22.55 14.13
C GLN A 458 -23.92 -23.35 15.04
N TRP A 459 -22.61 -23.28 14.77
CA TRP A 459 -21.60 -23.96 15.59
C TRP A 459 -21.59 -23.46 17.03
N ALA A 460 -21.75 -22.15 17.24
CA ALA A 460 -21.87 -21.56 18.59
C ALA A 460 -23.09 -22.07 19.37
N LYS A 461 -24.16 -22.50 18.68
CA LYS A 461 -25.34 -23.14 19.28
C LYS A 461 -25.21 -24.65 19.48
N GLY A 462 -24.13 -25.25 19.00
CA GLY A 462 -23.97 -26.70 18.96
C GLY A 462 -24.75 -27.37 17.83
N ASP A 463 -25.32 -26.60 16.89
CA ASP A 463 -26.04 -27.11 15.74
C ASP A 463 -25.11 -27.23 14.52
N MET A 464 -25.33 -28.27 13.70
CA MET A 464 -24.59 -28.49 12.44
C MET A 464 -23.06 -28.47 12.60
N LEU A 465 -22.57 -28.99 13.73
CA LEU A 465 -21.15 -29.09 14.01
C LEU A 465 -20.44 -29.98 12.97
N PRO A 466 -19.27 -29.55 12.47
CA PRO A 466 -18.47 -30.37 11.57
C PRO A 466 -17.92 -31.59 12.32
N ASN A 467 -17.59 -32.63 11.57
CA ASN A 467 -16.96 -33.84 12.08
C ASN A 467 -15.79 -34.27 11.17
N ALA A 468 -15.07 -35.32 11.54
CA ALA A 468 -13.91 -35.81 10.79
C ALA A 468 -14.19 -36.24 9.33
N LYS A 469 -15.46 -36.48 8.96
CA LYS A 469 -15.87 -36.78 7.58
C LYS A 469 -16.34 -35.55 6.81
N THR A 470 -16.35 -34.38 7.43
CA THR A 470 -16.77 -33.13 6.79
C THR A 470 -15.66 -32.58 5.91
N VAL A 471 -16.01 -32.19 4.68
CA VAL A 471 -15.16 -31.41 3.77
C VAL A 471 -15.79 -30.04 3.63
N PHE A 472 -15.16 -29.02 4.20
CA PHE A 472 -15.64 -27.65 4.15
C PHE A 472 -14.98 -26.91 2.98
N VAL A 473 -15.78 -26.46 2.01
CA VAL A 473 -15.33 -25.71 0.83
C VAL A 473 -15.63 -24.23 1.03
N MET A 474 -14.59 -23.41 1.17
CA MET A 474 -14.73 -21.96 1.29
C MET A 474 -14.53 -21.30 -0.07
N ASP A 475 -15.52 -20.56 -0.56
CA ASP A 475 -15.42 -19.80 -1.82
C ASP A 475 -15.28 -18.29 -1.58
N GLU A 476 -14.71 -17.60 -2.57
CA GLU A 476 -14.34 -16.17 -2.51
C GLU A 476 -13.52 -15.81 -1.26
N ALA A 477 -12.60 -16.71 -0.88
CA ALA A 477 -11.81 -16.59 0.34
C ALA A 477 -10.88 -15.36 0.36
N GLY A 478 -10.60 -14.77 -0.80
CA GLY A 478 -9.83 -13.52 -0.93
C GLY A 478 -10.42 -12.34 -0.14
N MET A 479 -11.72 -12.37 0.19
CA MET A 479 -12.39 -11.33 0.98
C MET A 479 -12.50 -11.66 2.48
N VAL A 480 -12.03 -12.82 2.93
CA VAL A 480 -12.16 -13.26 4.32
C VAL A 480 -11.05 -12.66 5.18
N SER A 481 -11.41 -12.05 6.31
CA SER A 481 -10.45 -11.45 7.24
C SER A 481 -9.69 -12.50 8.05
N SER A 482 -8.49 -12.15 8.56
CA SER A 482 -7.67 -13.07 9.36
C SER A 482 -8.43 -13.60 10.58
N ARG A 483 -9.24 -12.76 11.23
CA ARG A 483 -10.06 -13.15 12.39
C ARG A 483 -11.11 -14.20 12.04
N GLN A 484 -11.83 -14.02 10.93
CA GLN A 484 -12.86 -14.97 10.52
C GLN A 484 -12.23 -16.28 10.02
N MET A 485 -11.11 -16.21 9.31
CA MET A 485 -10.37 -17.40 8.89
C MET A 485 -9.85 -18.21 10.10
N GLU A 486 -9.30 -17.55 11.13
CA GLU A 486 -8.87 -18.21 12.38
C GLU A 486 -10.04 -18.97 13.02
N SER A 487 -11.19 -18.31 13.20
CA SER A 487 -12.39 -18.90 13.81
C SER A 487 -12.86 -20.18 13.11
N ILE A 488 -12.90 -20.16 11.77
CA ILE A 488 -13.30 -21.31 10.95
C ILE A 488 -12.24 -22.42 10.99
N THR A 489 -10.98 -22.08 10.74
CA THR A 489 -9.87 -23.05 10.70
C THR A 489 -9.66 -23.74 12.05
N ARG A 490 -9.79 -23.00 13.16
CA ARG A 490 -9.74 -23.56 14.52
C ARG A 490 -10.80 -24.64 14.72
N THR A 491 -12.06 -24.33 14.41
CA THR A 491 -13.17 -25.28 14.57
C THR A 491 -12.98 -26.54 13.72
N LEU A 492 -12.57 -26.39 12.46
CA LEU A 492 -12.31 -27.53 11.56
C LEU A 492 -11.11 -28.36 12.02
N ASN A 493 -10.05 -27.70 12.51
CA ASN A 493 -8.86 -28.36 13.04
C ASN A 493 -9.17 -29.12 14.33
N GLU A 494 -10.00 -28.61 15.24
CA GLU A 494 -10.38 -29.34 16.46
C GLU A 494 -11.10 -30.66 16.16
N VAL A 495 -11.98 -30.70 15.14
CA VAL A 495 -12.84 -31.87 14.87
C VAL A 495 -12.27 -32.91 13.90
N GLY A 496 -11.14 -32.63 13.24
CA GLY A 496 -10.61 -33.56 12.23
C GLY A 496 -11.12 -33.35 10.81
N ALA A 497 -11.81 -32.24 10.52
CA ALA A 497 -12.42 -32.01 9.21
C ALA A 497 -11.37 -31.63 8.15
N ARG A 498 -11.76 -31.71 6.87
CA ARG A 498 -10.96 -31.19 5.75
C ARG A 498 -11.43 -29.80 5.34
N MET A 499 -10.52 -28.97 4.86
CA MET A 499 -10.81 -27.63 4.35
C MET A 499 -10.26 -27.44 2.94
N ILE A 500 -11.10 -26.96 2.03
CA ILE A 500 -10.71 -26.55 0.68
C ILE A 500 -11.02 -25.08 0.54
N VAL A 501 -10.06 -24.28 0.09
CA VAL A 501 -10.23 -22.84 -0.07
C VAL A 501 -10.11 -22.46 -1.54
N LEU A 502 -11.10 -21.77 -2.06
CA LEU A 502 -11.21 -21.29 -3.43
C LEU A 502 -11.13 -19.77 -3.41
N GLY A 503 -10.34 -19.19 -4.32
CA GLY A 503 -10.25 -17.75 -4.39
C GLY A 503 -9.37 -17.23 -5.51
N ASP A 504 -9.24 -15.92 -5.54
CA ASP A 504 -8.32 -15.18 -6.40
C ASP A 504 -7.71 -14.05 -5.55
N ALA A 505 -6.40 -14.12 -5.31
CA ALA A 505 -5.71 -13.19 -4.43
C ALA A 505 -5.66 -11.75 -4.99
N ARG A 506 -5.95 -11.57 -6.29
CA ARG A 506 -5.94 -10.27 -6.96
C ARG A 506 -7.33 -9.63 -7.09
N GLN A 507 -8.41 -10.33 -6.73
CA GLN A 507 -9.75 -9.75 -6.67
C GLN A 507 -9.94 -8.93 -5.38
N LEU A 508 -11.18 -8.56 -5.06
CA LEU A 508 -11.50 -7.68 -3.94
C LEU A 508 -10.94 -8.18 -2.61
N GLN A 509 -10.46 -7.23 -1.81
CA GLN A 509 -9.80 -7.48 -0.53
C GLN A 509 -10.80 -7.47 0.63
N PRO A 510 -10.42 -8.05 1.79
CA PRO A 510 -11.24 -7.98 2.99
C PRO A 510 -11.44 -6.52 3.44
N ILE A 511 -12.59 -6.21 4.05
CA ILE A 511 -12.83 -4.87 4.64
C ILE A 511 -12.12 -4.74 5.99
N GLN A 512 -12.12 -5.81 6.77
CA GLN A 512 -11.41 -5.91 8.05
C GLN A 512 -9.95 -6.31 7.81
N ALA A 513 -9.10 -6.07 8.82
CA ALA A 513 -7.67 -6.34 8.74
C ALA A 513 -7.31 -7.79 8.35
N GLY A 514 -6.35 -7.89 7.42
CA GLY A 514 -5.53 -9.08 7.17
C GLY A 514 -5.82 -9.76 5.83
N ALA A 515 -4.82 -10.47 5.29
CA ALA A 515 -4.87 -11.15 4.00
C ALA A 515 -4.87 -12.68 4.15
N ALA A 516 -5.89 -13.20 4.85
CA ALA A 516 -5.96 -14.59 5.30
C ALA A 516 -5.80 -15.64 4.18
N PHE A 517 -6.42 -15.40 3.01
CA PHE A 517 -6.32 -16.31 1.87
C PHE A 517 -4.87 -16.49 1.37
N ARG A 518 -4.08 -15.40 1.33
CA ARG A 518 -2.69 -15.46 0.89
C ARG A 518 -1.85 -16.29 1.86
N ALA A 519 -2.03 -16.07 3.17
CA ALA A 519 -1.38 -16.87 4.20
C ALA A 519 -1.76 -18.36 4.11
N PHE A 520 -3.02 -18.68 3.81
CA PHE A 520 -3.47 -20.05 3.62
C PHE A 520 -2.74 -20.71 2.43
N VAL A 521 -2.71 -20.03 1.29
CA VAL A 521 -2.04 -20.50 0.06
C VAL A 521 -0.55 -20.74 0.27
N ASP A 522 0.13 -19.87 1.03
CA ASP A 522 1.56 -20.00 1.32
C ASP A 522 1.86 -21.26 2.15
N VAL A 523 0.98 -21.64 3.09
CA VAL A 523 1.16 -22.84 3.92
C VAL A 523 0.83 -24.12 3.15
N THR A 524 -0.32 -24.17 2.49
CA THR A 524 -0.83 -25.41 1.89
C THR A 524 -0.23 -25.69 0.52
N GLY A 525 0.40 -24.68 -0.09
CA GLY A 525 0.53 -24.61 -1.54
C GLY A 525 -0.84 -24.45 -2.20
N TYR A 526 -0.86 -24.44 -3.52
CA TYR A 526 -2.10 -24.32 -4.30
C TYR A 526 -1.99 -25.03 -5.64
N ALA A 527 -3.14 -25.36 -6.22
CA ALA A 527 -3.27 -25.57 -7.64
C ALA A 527 -3.77 -24.29 -8.31
N GLU A 528 -3.22 -23.97 -9.48
CA GLU A 528 -3.61 -22.79 -10.25
C GLU A 528 -4.40 -23.17 -11.51
N LEU A 529 -5.52 -22.47 -11.72
CA LEU A 529 -6.23 -22.41 -12.99
C LEU A 529 -5.94 -21.06 -13.65
N ASP A 530 -4.93 -21.04 -14.52
CA ASP A 530 -4.50 -19.89 -15.30
C ASP A 530 -5.17 -19.80 -16.69
N SER A 531 -5.77 -20.89 -17.17
CA SER A 531 -6.49 -20.92 -18.43
C SER A 531 -7.88 -20.31 -18.29
N VAL A 532 -7.99 -19.04 -18.67
CA VAL A 532 -9.28 -18.33 -18.72
C VAL A 532 -10.10 -18.85 -19.91
N VAL A 533 -11.22 -19.52 -19.62
CA VAL A 533 -12.12 -20.09 -20.64
C VAL A 533 -13.41 -19.29 -20.82
N ARG A 534 -13.72 -18.38 -19.89
CA ARG A 534 -14.96 -17.59 -19.88
C ARG A 534 -15.11 -16.67 -21.08
N GLN A 535 -14.08 -15.88 -21.41
CA GLN A 535 -14.17 -14.94 -22.53
C GLN A 535 -14.04 -15.67 -23.86
N HIS A 536 -14.83 -15.30 -24.88
CA HIS A 536 -14.75 -15.91 -26.20
C HIS A 536 -13.57 -15.37 -27.03
N GLU A 537 -13.30 -14.06 -26.93
CA GLU A 537 -12.22 -13.41 -27.67
C GLU A 537 -10.85 -13.64 -27.01
N PRO A 538 -9.80 -14.04 -27.78
CA PRO A 538 -8.47 -14.32 -27.22
C PRO A 538 -7.86 -13.14 -26.45
N TRP A 539 -7.98 -11.91 -26.96
CA TRP A 539 -7.38 -10.74 -26.33
C TRP A 539 -8.05 -10.40 -24.98
N MET A 540 -9.34 -10.70 -24.81
CA MET A 540 -10.05 -10.50 -23.54
C MET A 540 -9.59 -11.53 -22.51
N ARG A 541 -9.27 -12.77 -22.94
CA ARG A 541 -8.61 -13.77 -22.07
C ARG A 541 -7.23 -13.28 -21.63
N ASP A 542 -6.43 -12.75 -22.56
CA ASP A 542 -5.12 -12.19 -22.26
C ASP A 542 -5.22 -11.02 -21.27
N ALA A 543 -6.24 -10.16 -21.41
CA ALA A 543 -6.50 -9.07 -20.48
C ALA A 543 -6.90 -9.57 -19.08
N ALA A 544 -7.74 -10.62 -18.98
CA ALA A 544 -8.08 -11.25 -17.71
C ALA A 544 -6.85 -11.89 -17.03
N ILE A 545 -5.97 -12.53 -17.81
CA ILE A 545 -4.68 -13.06 -17.32
C ILE A 545 -3.75 -11.92 -16.89
N ALA A 546 -3.73 -10.80 -17.60
CA ALA A 546 -2.95 -9.62 -17.21
C ALA A 546 -3.39 -9.08 -15.84
N PHE A 547 -4.71 -8.95 -15.61
CA PHE A 547 -5.21 -8.60 -14.28
C PHE A 547 -4.87 -9.64 -13.20
N GLY A 548 -5.11 -10.93 -13.47
CA GLY A 548 -4.80 -12.03 -12.53
C GLY A 548 -3.30 -12.14 -12.17
N SER A 549 -2.42 -11.75 -13.10
CA SER A 549 -0.96 -11.71 -12.89
C SER A 549 -0.47 -10.40 -12.25
N GLY A 550 -1.37 -9.45 -11.92
CA GLY A 550 -1.01 -8.16 -11.33
C GLY A 550 -0.53 -7.10 -12.32
N ARG A 551 -0.63 -7.35 -13.64
CA ARG A 551 -0.35 -6.40 -14.71
C ARG A 551 -1.62 -5.59 -15.04
N ALA A 552 -2.18 -4.92 -14.03
CA ALA A 552 -3.44 -4.17 -14.16
C ALA A 552 -3.39 -3.10 -15.27
N HIS A 553 -2.23 -2.47 -15.47
CA HIS A 553 -2.02 -1.53 -16.57
C HIS A 553 -2.26 -2.18 -17.94
N GLU A 554 -1.67 -3.36 -18.20
CA GLU A 554 -1.87 -4.08 -19.47
C GLU A 554 -3.33 -4.53 -19.62
N GLY A 555 -3.95 -4.98 -18.52
CA GLY A 555 -5.36 -5.35 -18.50
C GLY A 555 -6.28 -4.19 -18.89
N VAL A 556 -6.14 -3.02 -18.25
CA VAL A 556 -6.93 -1.82 -18.57
C VAL A 556 -6.62 -1.32 -19.98
N ALA A 557 -5.33 -1.24 -20.34
CA ALA A 557 -4.90 -0.77 -21.66
C ALA A 557 -5.51 -1.60 -22.79
N ALA A 558 -5.59 -2.93 -22.65
CA ALA A 558 -6.17 -3.80 -23.66
C ALA A 558 -7.61 -3.40 -24.02
N TYR A 559 -8.46 -3.10 -23.02
CA TYR A 559 -9.84 -2.65 -23.27
C TYR A 559 -9.90 -1.25 -23.89
N LEU A 560 -8.98 -0.36 -23.50
CA LEU A 560 -8.91 0.99 -24.08
C LEU A 560 -8.45 0.97 -25.54
N GLU A 561 -7.44 0.15 -25.87
CA GLU A 561 -6.91 -0.02 -27.23
C GLU A 561 -7.93 -0.64 -28.19
N HIS A 562 -8.78 -1.53 -27.68
CA HIS A 562 -9.89 -2.12 -28.44
C HIS A 562 -11.15 -1.23 -28.47
N GLY A 563 -11.04 0.04 -28.07
CA GLY A 563 -12.09 1.04 -28.22
C GLY A 563 -13.31 0.81 -27.33
N LYS A 564 -13.16 0.12 -26.19
CA LYS A 564 -14.28 -0.19 -25.28
C LYS A 564 -14.72 0.97 -24.39
N LEU A 565 -13.97 2.08 -24.39
CA LEU A 565 -14.28 3.27 -23.60
C LEU A 565 -15.15 4.28 -24.36
N GLY A 566 -16.40 4.42 -23.93
CA GLY A 566 -17.23 5.59 -24.14
C GLY A 566 -16.77 6.73 -23.22
N TRP A 567 -16.41 7.86 -23.83
CA TRP A 567 -15.96 9.06 -23.14
C TRP A 567 -16.92 10.20 -23.41
N SER A 568 -17.59 10.69 -22.37
CA SER A 568 -18.58 11.76 -22.46
C SER A 568 -18.12 13.00 -21.70
N GLU A 569 -18.67 14.18 -22.00
CA GLU A 569 -18.26 15.41 -21.29
C GLU A 569 -18.87 15.48 -19.87
N SER A 570 -20.14 15.07 -19.69
CA SER A 570 -20.83 15.07 -18.40
C SER A 570 -21.14 13.68 -17.85
N ASN A 571 -21.37 13.58 -16.53
CA ASN A 571 -21.84 12.35 -15.88
C ASN A 571 -23.22 11.91 -16.36
N GLU A 572 -24.08 12.85 -16.73
CA GLU A 572 -25.42 12.57 -17.25
C GLU A 572 -25.35 11.96 -18.64
N ASP A 573 -24.52 12.52 -19.53
CA ASP A 573 -24.29 11.98 -20.87
C ASP A 573 -23.71 10.58 -20.81
N ALA A 574 -22.71 10.34 -19.94
CA ALA A 574 -22.10 9.01 -19.79
C ALA A 574 -23.13 7.95 -19.34
N ARG A 575 -24.06 8.31 -18.43
CA ARG A 575 -25.15 7.41 -18.02
C ARG A 575 -26.19 7.21 -19.13
N ALA A 576 -26.56 8.28 -19.84
CA ALA A 576 -27.50 8.19 -20.95
C ALA A 576 -26.94 7.33 -22.10
N ASP A 577 -25.66 7.50 -22.44
CA ASP A 577 -24.94 6.68 -23.41
C ASP A 577 -24.94 5.20 -22.99
N LEU A 578 -24.63 4.92 -21.71
CA LEU A 578 -24.67 3.56 -21.16
C LEU A 578 -26.06 2.93 -21.32
N ILE A 579 -27.11 3.62 -20.90
CA ILE A 579 -28.48 3.10 -20.96
C ILE A 579 -28.96 2.91 -22.40
N ARG A 580 -28.59 3.83 -23.30
CA ARG A 580 -28.90 3.72 -24.73
C ARG A 580 -28.27 2.47 -25.34
N ASP A 581 -27.01 2.20 -25.01
CA ASP A 581 -26.28 1.06 -25.55
C ASP A 581 -26.73 -0.27 -24.91
N TRP A 582 -27.20 -0.23 -23.65
CA TRP A 582 -27.76 -1.36 -22.91
C TRP A 582 -29.14 -1.78 -23.42
N LEU A 583 -30.00 -0.83 -23.77
CA LEU A 583 -31.42 -1.04 -24.07
C LEU A 583 -31.70 -2.14 -25.13
N PRO A 584 -31.01 -2.19 -26.29
CA PRO A 584 -31.28 -3.21 -27.30
C PRO A 584 -31.03 -4.63 -26.79
N TYR A 585 -30.02 -4.81 -25.93
CA TYR A 585 -29.70 -6.12 -25.34
C TYR A 585 -30.73 -6.53 -24.29
N HIS A 586 -31.21 -5.57 -23.50
CA HIS A 586 -32.28 -5.82 -22.55
C HIS A 586 -33.58 -6.23 -23.24
N GLN A 587 -33.96 -5.54 -24.32
CA GLN A 587 -35.14 -5.87 -25.12
C GLN A 587 -35.05 -7.26 -25.76
N ALA A 588 -33.85 -7.70 -26.11
CA ALA A 588 -33.58 -9.05 -26.59
C ALA A 588 -33.54 -10.11 -25.47
N SER A 589 -33.74 -9.71 -24.20
CA SER A 589 -33.59 -10.57 -23.02
C SER A 589 -32.22 -11.28 -22.97
N ALA A 590 -31.17 -10.57 -23.40
CA ALA A 590 -29.80 -11.07 -23.36
C ALA A 590 -29.28 -11.13 -21.91
N ASP A 591 -28.31 -12.02 -21.66
CA ASP A 591 -27.62 -12.16 -20.37
C ASP A 591 -26.67 -10.97 -20.14
N ILE A 592 -27.14 -9.95 -19.43
CA ILE A 592 -26.44 -8.67 -19.26
C ILE A 592 -26.48 -8.12 -17.84
N THR A 593 -25.49 -7.30 -17.48
CA THR A 593 -25.52 -6.52 -16.23
C THR A 593 -24.95 -5.12 -16.39
N ILE A 594 -25.46 -4.18 -15.59
CA ILE A 594 -24.91 -2.83 -15.43
C ILE A 594 -24.19 -2.75 -14.08
N MET A 595 -22.93 -2.28 -14.08
CA MET A 595 -22.10 -2.21 -12.88
C MET A 595 -21.57 -0.80 -12.64
N ALA A 596 -21.52 -0.40 -11.38
CA ALA A 596 -20.79 0.78 -10.95
C ALA A 596 -20.16 0.53 -9.58
N HIS A 597 -19.17 1.31 -9.16
CA HIS A 597 -18.61 1.13 -7.82
C HIS A 597 -19.53 1.71 -6.73
N ARG A 598 -20.14 2.87 -6.99
CA ARG A 598 -20.83 3.67 -5.98
C ARG A 598 -22.32 3.35 -5.91
N ASN A 599 -22.88 3.26 -4.70
CA ASN A 599 -24.34 3.14 -4.52
C ASN A 599 -25.11 4.29 -5.21
N LYS A 600 -24.55 5.52 -5.24
CA LYS A 600 -25.10 6.65 -6.00
C LYS A 600 -25.37 6.32 -7.46
N ASP A 601 -24.33 5.83 -8.10
CA ASP A 601 -24.29 5.61 -9.54
C ASP A 601 -25.24 4.47 -9.86
N VAL A 602 -25.22 3.41 -9.04
CA VAL A 602 -26.16 2.29 -9.13
C VAL A 602 -27.62 2.75 -9.02
N ILE A 603 -27.96 3.59 -8.04
CA ILE A 603 -29.32 4.13 -7.91
C ILE A 603 -29.69 4.96 -9.13
N SER A 604 -28.78 5.83 -9.59
CA SER A 604 -29.02 6.71 -10.75
C SER A 604 -29.18 5.92 -12.04
N LEU A 605 -28.38 4.88 -12.26
CA LEU A 605 -28.44 3.97 -13.40
C LEU A 605 -29.72 3.14 -13.39
N ASN A 606 -30.15 2.64 -12.22
CA ASN A 606 -31.42 1.92 -12.09
C ASN A 606 -32.62 2.79 -12.46
N VAL A 607 -32.65 4.03 -11.98
CA VAL A 607 -33.71 4.99 -12.34
C VAL A 607 -33.68 5.29 -13.83
N ALA A 608 -32.50 5.57 -14.41
CA ALA A 608 -32.36 5.86 -15.83
C ALA A 608 -32.75 4.68 -16.73
N ALA A 609 -32.37 3.46 -16.37
CA ALA A 609 -32.76 2.24 -17.07
C ALA A 609 -34.29 2.08 -17.11
N ARG A 610 -34.95 2.23 -15.96
CA ARG A 610 -36.40 2.10 -15.84
C ARG A 610 -37.15 3.19 -16.62
N GLU A 611 -36.74 4.45 -16.50
CA GLU A 611 -37.36 5.56 -17.25
C GLU A 611 -37.21 5.36 -18.76
N MET A 612 -36.07 4.83 -19.21
CA MET A 612 -35.89 4.45 -20.61
C MET A 612 -36.89 3.37 -21.04
N LEU A 613 -37.02 2.27 -20.29
CA LEU A 613 -37.99 1.20 -20.59
C LEU A 613 -39.44 1.69 -20.60
N LYS A 614 -39.78 2.58 -19.66
CA LYS A 614 -41.09 3.24 -19.60
C LYS A 614 -41.34 4.06 -20.85
N SER A 615 -40.38 4.87 -21.30
CA SER A 615 -40.51 5.70 -22.51
C SER A 615 -40.71 4.88 -23.79
N GLN A 616 -40.21 3.65 -23.81
CA GLN A 616 -40.38 2.69 -24.90
C GLN A 616 -41.69 1.88 -24.81
N GLY A 617 -42.48 2.06 -23.75
CA GLY A 617 -43.69 1.27 -23.51
C GLY A 617 -43.42 -0.20 -23.18
N ALA A 618 -42.23 -0.53 -22.69
CA ALA A 618 -41.83 -1.91 -22.36
C ALA A 618 -42.29 -2.37 -20.96
N LEU A 619 -42.83 -1.46 -20.14
CA LEU A 619 -43.35 -1.73 -18.81
C LEU A 619 -44.88 -1.71 -18.81
N GLY A 620 -45.48 -2.57 -18.00
CA GLY A 620 -46.92 -2.58 -17.77
C GLY A 620 -47.41 -1.37 -16.96
N GLU A 621 -48.64 -1.46 -16.47
CA GLU A 621 -49.19 -0.44 -15.57
C GLU A 621 -48.36 -0.34 -14.28
N GLU A 622 -48.10 0.89 -13.83
CA GLU A 622 -47.28 1.15 -12.65
C GLU A 622 -48.13 1.04 -11.37
N HIS A 623 -47.74 0.14 -10.49
CA HIS A 623 -48.33 -0.02 -9.17
C HIS A 623 -47.32 0.30 -8.09
N ALA A 624 -47.75 1.08 -7.10
CA ALA A 624 -46.85 1.48 -6.03
C ALA A 624 -46.65 0.35 -5.00
N PHE A 625 -45.39 0.11 -4.62
CA PHE A 625 -44.97 -0.83 -3.59
C PHE A 625 -44.16 -0.10 -2.50
N ALA A 626 -44.50 -0.31 -1.23
CA ALA A 626 -43.92 0.33 -0.07
C ALA A 626 -42.67 -0.43 0.35
N SER A 627 -41.57 -0.20 -0.36
CA SER A 627 -40.30 -0.77 0.05
C SER A 627 -39.74 -0.05 1.29
N GLU A 628 -38.80 -0.68 2.00
CA GLU A 628 -38.12 -0.10 3.17
C GLU A 628 -37.49 1.27 2.85
N ARG A 629 -37.02 1.44 1.61
CA ARG A 629 -36.38 2.66 1.12
C ARG A 629 -37.39 3.67 0.55
N GLY A 630 -38.64 3.56 0.95
CA GLY A 630 -39.73 4.42 0.48
C GLY A 630 -40.58 3.76 -0.60
N LYS A 631 -41.72 4.39 -0.86
CA LYS A 631 -42.71 3.92 -1.83
C LYS A 631 -42.16 4.09 -3.25
N LYS A 632 -42.08 3.00 -4.01
CA LYS A 632 -41.53 2.99 -5.38
C LYS A 632 -42.57 2.41 -6.35
N PRO A 633 -42.70 2.97 -7.57
CA PRO A 633 -43.53 2.37 -8.60
C PRO A 633 -42.84 1.12 -9.16
N PHE A 634 -43.56 0.00 -9.23
CA PHE A 634 -43.15 -1.18 -9.96
C PHE A 634 -44.22 -1.53 -10.98
N ALA A 635 -43.81 -2.04 -12.12
CA ALA A 635 -44.69 -2.50 -13.19
C ALA A 635 -44.35 -3.93 -13.55
N ALA A 636 -45.30 -4.62 -14.19
CA ALA A 636 -44.96 -5.88 -14.86
C ALA A 636 -43.83 -5.62 -15.87
N GLY A 637 -42.80 -6.46 -15.83
CA GLY A 637 -41.54 -6.28 -16.58
C GLY A 637 -40.40 -5.64 -15.78
N ASP A 638 -40.65 -5.08 -14.59
CA ASP A 638 -39.57 -4.49 -13.78
C ASP A 638 -38.61 -5.57 -13.26
N GLN A 639 -37.30 -5.26 -13.27
CA GLN A 639 -36.29 -6.06 -12.59
C GLN A 639 -36.02 -5.51 -11.18
N ILE A 640 -36.04 -6.38 -10.18
CA ILE A 640 -35.89 -6.01 -8.77
C ILE A 640 -34.73 -6.72 -8.10
N LEU A 641 -34.19 -6.11 -7.04
CA LEU A 641 -33.12 -6.60 -6.18
C LEU A 641 -33.63 -6.76 -4.75
N PHE A 642 -33.40 -7.93 -4.15
CA PHE A 642 -33.69 -8.22 -2.75
C PHE A 642 -32.55 -7.70 -1.86
N LEU A 643 -32.89 -7.06 -0.73
CA LEU A 643 -31.94 -6.39 0.17
C LEU A 643 -31.79 -7.10 1.52
N LYS A 644 -32.63 -8.08 1.82
CA LYS A 644 -32.61 -8.84 3.08
C LYS A 644 -32.87 -10.32 2.86
N ASN A 645 -32.24 -11.16 3.66
CA ASN A 645 -32.51 -12.60 3.62
C ASN A 645 -33.90 -12.91 4.18
N GLU A 646 -34.68 -13.71 3.47
CA GLU A 646 -35.96 -14.27 3.94
C GLU A 646 -36.11 -15.73 3.49
N ARG A 647 -35.92 -16.65 4.44
CA ARG A 647 -35.86 -18.10 4.16
C ARG A 647 -37.19 -18.66 3.72
N SER A 648 -38.32 -18.12 4.20
CA SER A 648 -39.66 -18.61 3.84
C SER A 648 -39.99 -18.38 2.36
N LEU A 649 -39.36 -17.37 1.74
CA LEU A 649 -39.51 -17.02 0.33
C LEU A 649 -38.36 -17.57 -0.54
N GLY A 650 -37.34 -18.17 0.08
CA GLY A 650 -36.14 -18.64 -0.62
C GLY A 650 -35.33 -17.51 -1.25
N VAL A 651 -35.34 -16.30 -0.66
CA VAL A 651 -34.63 -15.11 -1.18
C VAL A 651 -33.52 -14.66 -0.24
N PHE A 652 -32.43 -14.16 -0.82
CA PHE A 652 -31.26 -13.67 -0.10
C PHE A 652 -30.96 -12.21 -0.48
N ASN A 653 -30.23 -11.50 0.38
CA ASN A 653 -29.72 -10.18 0.06
C ASN A 653 -28.79 -10.28 -1.15
N GLY A 654 -29.18 -9.61 -2.23
CA GLY A 654 -28.49 -9.62 -3.51
C GLY A 654 -29.17 -10.46 -4.59
N SER A 655 -30.17 -11.29 -4.26
CA SER A 655 -30.98 -12.01 -5.25
C SER A 655 -31.73 -11.03 -6.15
N THR A 656 -32.03 -11.45 -7.38
CA THR A 656 -32.85 -10.67 -8.32
C THR A 656 -34.07 -11.43 -8.78
N GLY A 657 -35.06 -10.67 -9.25
CA GLY A 657 -36.27 -11.23 -9.81
C GLY A 657 -36.93 -10.28 -10.80
N SER A 658 -37.75 -10.84 -11.67
CA SER A 658 -38.58 -10.11 -12.62
C SER A 658 -40.02 -10.03 -12.10
N VAL A 659 -40.61 -8.84 -12.15
CA VAL A 659 -41.99 -8.64 -11.76
C VAL A 659 -42.88 -9.16 -12.89
N VAL A 660 -43.60 -10.24 -12.63
CA VAL A 660 -44.54 -10.85 -13.58
C VAL A 660 -45.88 -10.12 -13.53
N GLU A 661 -46.30 -9.77 -12.31
CA GLU A 661 -47.54 -9.05 -12.05
C GLU A 661 -47.24 -8.03 -10.97
N ALA A 662 -47.58 -6.78 -11.26
CA ALA A 662 -47.55 -5.71 -10.28
C ALA A 662 -48.99 -5.35 -9.93
N ASP A 663 -49.28 -5.28 -8.65
CA ASP A 663 -50.48 -4.66 -8.11
C ASP A 663 -50.04 -3.81 -6.91
N LYS A 664 -50.96 -3.04 -6.34
CA LYS A 664 -50.70 -2.17 -5.20
C LYS A 664 -50.08 -3.00 -4.08
N ASN A 665 -48.83 -2.65 -3.77
CA ASN A 665 -47.88 -3.31 -2.88
C ASN A 665 -47.96 -4.86 -2.82
N LEU A 666 -48.32 -5.45 -3.94
CA LEU A 666 -48.31 -6.88 -4.15
C LEU A 666 -47.56 -7.09 -5.45
N LEU A 667 -46.44 -7.79 -5.38
CA LEU A 667 -45.70 -8.17 -6.57
C LEU A 667 -45.70 -9.68 -6.66
N LYS A 668 -46.06 -10.21 -7.82
CA LYS A 668 -45.64 -11.57 -8.17
C LYS A 668 -44.30 -11.45 -8.87
N VAL A 669 -43.29 -11.98 -8.23
CA VAL A 669 -41.91 -11.90 -8.70
C VAL A 669 -41.43 -13.30 -9.03
N LEU A 670 -41.01 -13.48 -10.27
CA LEU A 670 -40.24 -14.63 -10.67
C LEU A 670 -38.79 -14.38 -10.27
N VAL A 671 -38.40 -14.94 -9.13
CA VAL A 671 -37.02 -14.88 -8.63
C VAL A 671 -36.15 -15.76 -9.52
N GLU A 672 -34.96 -15.27 -9.86
CA GLU A 672 -34.00 -16.04 -10.64
C GLU A 672 -33.71 -17.40 -9.98
N GLY A 673 -33.82 -18.48 -10.75
CA GLY A 673 -33.64 -19.85 -10.27
C GLY A 673 -34.89 -20.51 -9.69
N GLN A 674 -36.01 -19.81 -9.54
CA GLN A 674 -37.29 -20.39 -9.14
C GLN A 674 -38.20 -20.61 -10.37
N VAL A 675 -39.00 -21.69 -10.34
CA VAL A 675 -39.94 -22.03 -11.43
C VAL A 675 -41.25 -21.26 -11.27
N ASP A 676 -41.72 -21.14 -10.03
CA ASP A 676 -42.98 -20.48 -9.70
C ASP A 676 -42.72 -19.07 -9.16
N PRO A 677 -43.49 -18.06 -9.59
CA PRO A 677 -43.41 -16.73 -9.01
C PRO A 677 -43.80 -16.73 -7.53
N ILE A 678 -43.01 -16.05 -6.71
CA ILE A 678 -43.36 -15.78 -5.31
C ILE A 678 -44.23 -14.54 -5.23
N THR A 679 -45.13 -14.50 -4.24
CA THR A 679 -45.91 -13.31 -3.95
C THR A 679 -45.23 -12.52 -2.84
N LEU A 680 -44.78 -11.32 -3.16
CA LEU A 680 -44.29 -10.33 -2.20
C LEU A 680 -45.45 -9.42 -1.81
N ARG A 681 -45.74 -9.39 -0.52
CA ARG A 681 -46.63 -8.40 0.09
C ARG A 681 -45.73 -7.46 0.88
N ALA A 682 -45.77 -6.16 0.64
CA ALA A 682 -44.85 -5.24 1.33
C ALA A 682 -45.03 -5.23 2.86
N ASN A 683 -46.16 -5.69 3.41
CA ASN A 683 -46.34 -5.90 4.84
C ASN A 683 -45.58 -7.13 5.41
N GLU A 684 -45.22 -8.09 4.56
CA GLU A 684 -44.50 -9.31 4.89
C GLU A 684 -43.03 -9.20 4.52
N TYR A 685 -42.73 -8.64 3.35
CA TYR A 685 -41.38 -8.43 2.85
C TYR A 685 -41.30 -7.17 1.97
N ASN A 686 -40.62 -6.12 2.46
CA ASN A 686 -40.46 -4.85 1.76
C ASN A 686 -39.01 -4.46 1.46
N HIS A 687 -38.05 -5.34 1.69
CA HIS A 687 -36.63 -5.05 1.47
C HIS A 687 -36.25 -5.27 0.00
N ILE A 688 -36.83 -4.49 -0.93
CA ILE A 688 -36.55 -4.55 -2.37
C ILE A 688 -36.19 -3.18 -2.97
N ASP A 689 -35.44 -3.20 -4.07
CA ASP A 689 -35.12 -2.03 -4.91
C ASP A 689 -35.14 -2.43 -6.39
N TYR A 690 -34.92 -1.49 -7.32
CA TYR A 690 -34.67 -1.82 -8.72
C TYR A 690 -33.35 -2.60 -8.87
N GLY A 691 -33.33 -3.54 -9.81
CA GLY A 691 -32.25 -4.51 -9.99
C GLY A 691 -31.53 -4.49 -11.33
N TYR A 692 -31.72 -3.44 -12.15
CA TYR A 692 -31.07 -3.28 -13.46
C TYR A 692 -29.56 -3.05 -13.36
N ALA A 693 -29.12 -2.32 -12.33
CA ALA A 693 -27.71 -2.03 -12.05
C ALA A 693 -27.32 -2.47 -10.65
N ARG A 694 -26.06 -2.89 -10.45
CA ARG A 694 -25.52 -3.34 -9.17
C ARG A 694 -24.13 -2.77 -8.90
N THR A 695 -23.71 -2.86 -7.64
CA THR A 695 -22.35 -2.50 -7.27
C THR A 695 -21.37 -3.57 -7.73
N ILE A 696 -20.16 -3.19 -8.13
CA ILE A 696 -19.09 -4.14 -8.53
C ILE A 696 -18.86 -5.20 -7.43
N HIS A 697 -18.97 -4.82 -6.15
CA HIS A 697 -18.86 -5.75 -5.02
C HIS A 697 -19.94 -6.83 -5.01
N LYS A 698 -21.19 -6.49 -5.39
CA LYS A 698 -22.30 -7.45 -5.47
C LYS A 698 -22.24 -8.34 -6.72
N GLU A 699 -21.43 -7.96 -7.70
CA GLU A 699 -21.22 -8.67 -8.96
C GLU A 699 -20.01 -9.60 -8.91
N GLN A 700 -19.29 -9.63 -7.78
CA GLN A 700 -18.23 -10.62 -7.57
C GLN A 700 -18.81 -12.03 -7.61
N GLY A 701 -18.10 -12.92 -8.31
CA GLY A 701 -18.57 -14.27 -8.61
C GLY A 701 -19.60 -14.37 -9.75
N ASN A 702 -20.27 -13.28 -10.15
CA ASN A 702 -21.25 -13.31 -11.24
C ASN A 702 -20.59 -13.41 -12.63
N THR A 703 -21.29 -13.99 -13.61
CA THR A 703 -20.86 -14.09 -15.01
C THR A 703 -22.05 -13.81 -15.93
N VAL A 704 -21.88 -12.89 -16.87
CA VAL A 704 -22.90 -12.52 -17.87
C VAL A 704 -22.31 -12.57 -19.28
N ASP A 705 -23.13 -12.59 -20.33
CA ASP A 705 -22.62 -12.52 -21.70
C ASP A 705 -22.06 -11.13 -22.00
N ARG A 706 -22.76 -10.05 -21.63
CA ARG A 706 -22.29 -8.67 -21.84
C ARG A 706 -22.44 -7.79 -20.61
N SER A 707 -21.43 -6.97 -20.33
CA SER A 707 -21.46 -6.06 -19.17
C SER A 707 -21.28 -4.61 -19.55
N PHE A 708 -21.99 -3.71 -18.87
CA PHE A 708 -21.89 -2.26 -19.03
C PHE A 708 -21.35 -1.66 -17.73
N VAL A 709 -20.18 -1.00 -17.78
CA VAL A 709 -19.48 -0.54 -16.58
C VAL A 709 -19.41 0.98 -16.57
N TYR A 710 -20.01 1.60 -15.56
CA TYR A 710 -19.78 2.99 -15.24
C TYR A 710 -18.51 3.13 -14.38
N LEU A 711 -17.50 3.80 -14.92
CA LEU A 711 -16.20 3.98 -14.25
C LEU A 711 -16.30 5.12 -13.23
N SER A 712 -16.15 4.78 -11.94
CA SER A 712 -16.20 5.75 -10.84
C SER A 712 -14.78 6.10 -10.35
N PRO A 713 -14.45 7.36 -9.98
CA PRO A 713 -13.08 7.77 -9.62
C PRO A 713 -12.45 6.96 -8.49
N THR A 714 -13.28 6.45 -7.59
CA THR A 714 -12.94 5.53 -6.50
C THR A 714 -12.39 4.14 -6.91
N MET A 715 -12.38 3.78 -8.19
CA MET A 715 -11.95 2.46 -8.65
C MET A 715 -10.44 2.29 -8.58
N ASP A 716 -10.00 1.12 -8.10
CA ASP A 716 -8.61 0.67 -8.02
C ASP A 716 -8.39 -0.57 -8.91
N ALA A 717 -7.19 -1.17 -8.84
CA ALA A 717 -6.83 -2.34 -9.65
C ALA A 717 -7.76 -3.54 -9.40
N GLN A 718 -8.16 -3.77 -8.16
CA GLN A 718 -9.03 -4.88 -7.76
C GLN A 718 -10.46 -4.69 -8.27
N LEU A 719 -11.03 -3.49 -8.11
CA LEU A 719 -12.34 -3.13 -8.65
C LEU A 719 -12.37 -3.21 -10.18
N SER A 720 -11.30 -2.74 -10.83
CA SER A 720 -11.15 -2.81 -12.27
C SER A 720 -11.10 -4.26 -12.74
N TYR A 721 -10.29 -5.09 -12.10
CA TYR A 721 -10.22 -6.51 -12.44
C TYR A 721 -11.60 -7.19 -12.33
N VAL A 722 -12.34 -6.99 -11.24
CA VAL A 722 -13.67 -7.58 -11.11
C VAL A 722 -14.59 -7.07 -12.22
N ALA A 723 -14.71 -5.75 -12.40
CA ALA A 723 -15.63 -5.16 -13.36
C ALA A 723 -15.34 -5.58 -14.81
N LEU A 724 -14.07 -5.59 -15.20
CA LEU A 724 -13.64 -5.90 -16.58
C LEU A 724 -13.55 -7.40 -16.89
N THR A 725 -13.96 -8.29 -15.97
CA THR A 725 -13.88 -9.74 -16.20
C THR A 725 -15.18 -10.50 -15.96
N ARG A 726 -16.31 -9.79 -15.79
CA ARG A 726 -17.63 -10.43 -15.62
C ARG A 726 -18.25 -10.96 -16.93
N HIS A 727 -17.86 -10.41 -18.08
CA HIS A 727 -18.45 -10.74 -19.38
C HIS A 727 -17.88 -12.02 -20.01
N ARG A 728 -18.67 -12.71 -20.85
CA ARG A 728 -18.22 -13.78 -21.77
C ARG A 728 -17.93 -13.24 -23.17
N ASP A 729 -18.79 -12.36 -23.67
CA ASP A 729 -18.74 -11.86 -25.05
C ASP A 729 -18.12 -10.47 -25.14
N ASP A 730 -18.59 -9.50 -24.34
CA ASP A 730 -18.15 -8.12 -24.48
C ASP A 730 -18.38 -7.24 -23.25
N VAL A 731 -17.62 -6.15 -23.16
CA VAL A 731 -17.79 -5.10 -22.15
C VAL A 731 -17.70 -3.72 -22.75
N SER A 732 -18.57 -2.82 -22.28
CA SER A 732 -18.55 -1.40 -22.61
C SER A 732 -18.31 -0.58 -21.36
N LEU A 733 -17.34 0.33 -21.43
CA LEU A 733 -16.91 1.18 -20.32
C LEU A 733 -17.38 2.61 -20.56
N TYR A 734 -17.92 3.27 -19.55
CA TYR A 734 -18.43 4.63 -19.65
C TYR A 734 -17.79 5.50 -18.58
N ALA A 735 -17.18 6.60 -19.01
CA ALA A 735 -16.58 7.59 -18.12
C ALA A 735 -16.89 9.00 -18.61
N SER A 736 -16.85 9.95 -17.68
CA SER A 736 -17.06 11.37 -17.98
C SER A 736 -15.81 12.21 -17.67
N ARG A 737 -15.74 13.39 -18.29
CA ARG A 737 -14.72 14.40 -17.96
C ARG A 737 -14.93 15.07 -16.60
N GLU A 738 -16.16 15.06 -16.09
CA GLU A 738 -16.49 15.54 -14.74
C GLU A 738 -15.92 14.64 -13.64
N ASP A 739 -15.94 13.33 -13.84
CA ASP A 739 -15.37 12.36 -12.90
C ASP A 739 -13.84 12.23 -13.10
N TYR A 740 -13.31 12.42 -14.32
CA TYR A 740 -11.88 12.32 -14.63
C TYR A 740 -11.38 13.46 -15.54
N ARG A 741 -10.34 14.19 -15.14
CA ARG A 741 -9.79 15.31 -15.93
C ARG A 741 -9.19 14.85 -17.25
N SER A 742 -8.69 13.61 -17.30
CA SER A 742 -8.12 13.01 -18.50
C SER A 742 -8.22 11.49 -18.49
N LYS A 743 -8.10 10.87 -19.67
CA LYS A 743 -7.97 9.40 -19.80
C LYS A 743 -6.74 8.86 -19.06
N GLY A 744 -5.67 9.65 -18.95
CA GLY A 744 -4.47 9.27 -18.19
C GLY A 744 -4.76 9.15 -16.69
N GLU A 745 -5.47 10.12 -16.11
CA GLU A 745 -5.91 10.07 -14.70
C GLU A 745 -6.83 8.88 -14.44
N LEU A 746 -7.77 8.60 -15.35
CA LEU A 746 -8.63 7.42 -15.28
C LEU A 746 -7.80 6.13 -15.19
N VAL A 747 -6.81 5.96 -16.06
CA VAL A 747 -5.92 4.79 -16.04
C VAL A 747 -5.13 4.75 -14.74
N GLU A 748 -4.51 5.86 -14.33
CA GLU A 748 -3.75 5.93 -13.08
C GLU A 748 -4.58 5.52 -11.86
N MET A 749 -5.86 5.90 -11.79
CA MET A 749 -6.75 5.49 -10.70
C MET A 749 -7.05 3.99 -10.77
N MET A 750 -7.46 3.52 -11.95
CA MET A 750 -7.85 2.12 -12.18
C MET A 750 -6.70 1.12 -12.00
N ILE A 751 -5.44 1.54 -12.05
CA ILE A 751 -4.27 0.66 -11.87
C ILE A 751 -3.65 0.75 -10.47
N ARG A 752 -4.17 1.60 -9.57
CA ARG A 752 -3.66 1.71 -8.19
C ARG A 752 -3.83 0.38 -7.47
N ASP A 753 -2.73 -0.23 -7.04
CA ASP A 753 -2.75 -1.48 -6.29
C ASP A 753 -2.88 -1.21 -4.79
N ARG A 754 -3.96 -1.69 -4.17
CA ARG A 754 -4.28 -1.51 -2.74
C ARG A 754 -4.47 -2.84 -2.01
N LEU A 755 -3.67 -3.85 -2.35
CA LEU A 755 -3.67 -5.13 -1.62
C LEU A 755 -3.46 -4.93 -0.11
N GLN A 756 -4.27 -5.62 0.69
CA GLN A 756 -4.04 -5.67 2.13
C GLN A 756 -2.82 -6.54 2.44
N ASP A 757 -2.15 -6.21 3.53
CA ASP A 757 -1.02 -6.96 4.06
C ASP A 757 -1.39 -7.80 5.28
N SER A 758 -0.54 -8.77 5.62
CA SER A 758 -0.73 -9.69 6.74
C SER A 758 0.61 -9.97 7.41
N THR A 759 0.65 -9.99 8.73
CA THR A 759 1.83 -10.38 9.52
C THR A 759 2.26 -11.82 9.24
N ALA A 760 1.33 -12.71 8.88
CA ALA A 760 1.63 -14.09 8.50
C ALA A 760 2.58 -14.20 7.29
N LEU A 761 2.58 -13.22 6.38
CA LEU A 761 3.49 -13.16 5.23
C LEU A 761 4.94 -12.87 5.64
N TYR A 762 5.17 -12.58 6.93
CA TYR A 762 6.47 -12.32 7.54
C TYR A 762 6.89 -13.43 8.53
N ARG A 763 6.18 -14.58 8.58
CA ARG A 763 6.29 -15.64 9.62
C ARG A 763 7.48 -16.57 9.47
N ASP A 764 7.82 -16.97 8.25
CA ASP A 764 9.14 -17.51 8.01
C ASP A 764 10.11 -16.33 8.12
N GLY A 765 11.32 -16.55 8.60
CA GLY A 765 12.40 -15.63 8.25
C GLY A 765 12.56 -15.68 6.73
N VAL A 766 11.67 -15.02 6.00
CA VAL A 766 11.65 -14.99 4.56
C VAL A 766 12.89 -14.20 4.23
N ASP A 767 13.83 -14.88 3.58
CA ASP A 767 14.99 -14.30 2.93
C ASP A 767 14.54 -12.93 2.42
N TYR A 768 15.05 -11.86 3.03
CA TYR A 768 14.65 -10.48 2.77
C TYR A 768 14.63 -10.18 1.24
N LYS A 769 15.38 -10.97 0.48
CA LYS A 769 15.33 -11.08 -0.98
C LYS A 769 13.95 -11.34 -1.58
N ASP A 770 13.04 -12.09 -0.96
CA ASP A 770 11.75 -12.50 -1.56
C ASP A 770 10.64 -11.46 -1.33
N VAL A 771 10.65 -10.78 -0.18
CA VAL A 771 9.79 -9.61 0.09
C VAL A 771 10.25 -8.42 -0.76
N VAL A 772 11.57 -8.19 -0.86
CA VAL A 772 12.17 -7.15 -1.72
C VAL A 772 12.03 -7.49 -3.21
N ARG A 773 12.14 -8.76 -3.61
CA ARG A 773 11.88 -9.22 -4.99
C ARG A 773 10.42 -9.00 -5.34
N GLY A 774 9.48 -9.36 -4.45
CA GLY A 774 8.06 -9.06 -4.64
C GLY A 774 7.79 -7.56 -4.73
N PHE A 775 8.48 -6.72 -3.94
CA PHE A 775 8.39 -5.27 -3.99
C PHE A 775 8.98 -4.67 -5.29
N ALA A 776 10.14 -5.16 -5.73
CA ALA A 776 10.84 -4.71 -6.93
C ALA A 776 10.14 -5.15 -8.24
N GLU A 777 9.56 -6.36 -8.26
CA GLU A 777 8.79 -6.89 -9.39
C GLU A 777 7.47 -6.13 -9.59
N ARG A 778 6.80 -5.72 -8.49
CA ARG A 778 5.56 -4.92 -8.54
C ARG A 778 5.77 -3.48 -9.05
N ARG A 779 7.01 -2.99 -9.09
CA ARG A 779 7.36 -1.61 -9.51
C ARG A 779 8.48 -1.49 -10.55
N GLY A 780 8.93 -2.60 -11.12
CA GLY A 780 9.81 -2.61 -12.31
C GLY A 780 11.33 -2.49 -12.09
N PHE A 781 11.88 -2.88 -10.93
CA PHE A 781 13.34 -2.80 -10.64
C PHE A 781 14.03 -4.18 -10.66
N THR A 782 15.29 -4.27 -11.16
CA THR A 782 15.85 -5.54 -11.70
C THR A 782 17.11 -6.16 -11.05
N THR A 783 17.66 -5.76 -9.88
CA THR A 783 18.78 -6.55 -9.27
C THR A 783 18.92 -6.52 -7.73
N THR A 784 19.16 -7.69 -7.12
CA THR A 784 19.04 -8.00 -5.66
C THR A 784 20.32 -7.84 -4.81
N ARG A 785 21.51 -7.56 -5.39
CA ARG A 785 22.79 -7.63 -4.65
C ARG A 785 23.21 -6.34 -3.92
N VAL A 786 22.68 -5.17 -4.30
CA VAL A 786 23.02 -3.87 -3.66
C VAL A 786 22.25 -3.67 -2.34
N ILE A 787 21.19 -4.44 -2.13
CA ILE A 787 20.17 -4.21 -1.09
C ILE A 787 20.51 -4.94 0.23
N THR A 788 21.35 -5.98 0.20
CA THR A 788 21.64 -6.81 1.38
C THR A 788 22.73 -6.23 2.29
N ASP A 789 23.73 -5.54 1.73
CA ASP A 789 24.83 -4.93 2.52
C ASP A 789 24.38 -3.63 3.21
N PHE A 790 23.39 -2.95 2.62
CA PHE A 790 22.83 -1.69 3.11
C PHE A 790 21.94 -1.85 4.36
N VAL A 791 21.23 -2.99 4.48
CA VAL A 791 20.28 -3.24 5.58
C VAL A 791 20.97 -3.68 6.86
N LYS A 792 22.08 -4.41 6.76
CA LYS A 792 22.88 -4.80 7.93
C LYS A 792 23.48 -3.60 8.66
N ALA A 793 23.87 -2.55 7.93
CA ALA A 793 24.43 -1.33 8.52
C ALA A 793 23.38 -0.48 9.26
N ASN A 794 22.14 -0.44 8.77
CA ASN A 794 21.10 0.46 9.29
C ASN A 794 20.31 -0.11 10.49
N VAL A 795 20.18 -1.44 10.59
CA VAL A 795 19.58 -2.08 11.78
C VAL A 795 20.48 -1.91 13.01
N GLN A 796 21.80 -1.94 12.83
CA GLN A 796 22.76 -1.71 13.90
C GLN A 796 22.78 -0.24 14.35
N TYR A 797 22.73 0.70 13.39
CA TYR A 797 22.64 2.14 13.65
C TYR A 797 21.40 2.55 14.48
N LEU A 798 20.23 1.95 14.21
CA LEU A 798 18.99 2.24 14.95
C LEU A 798 19.01 1.68 16.37
N ARG A 799 19.63 0.52 16.59
CA ARG A 799 19.79 -0.10 17.92
C ARG A 799 20.73 0.74 18.78
N GLU A 800 21.88 1.12 18.22
CA GLU A 800 22.87 1.96 18.90
C GLU A 800 22.31 3.35 19.26
N ARG A 801 21.49 3.98 18.42
CA ARG A 801 20.85 5.27 18.74
C ARG A 801 19.80 5.18 19.84
N LEU A 802 18.98 4.12 19.86
CA LEU A 802 17.96 3.93 20.88
C LEU A 802 18.59 3.62 22.25
N ASP A 803 19.62 2.76 22.28
CA ASP A 803 20.37 2.45 23.51
C ASP A 803 21.11 3.69 24.05
N HIS A 804 21.70 4.50 23.16
CA HIS A 804 22.45 5.69 23.55
C HIS A 804 21.55 6.86 24.02
N LEU A 805 20.28 6.87 23.63
CA LEU A 805 19.26 7.80 24.12
C LEU A 805 18.61 7.31 25.43
N ALA A 806 18.34 6.02 25.56
CA ALA A 806 17.89 5.41 26.82
C ALA A 806 18.90 5.65 27.95
N ALA A 807 20.20 5.47 27.68
CA ALA A 807 21.28 5.77 28.63
C ALA A 807 21.43 7.27 28.98
N ARG A 808 20.96 8.18 28.12
CA ARG A 808 20.90 9.63 28.43
C ARG A 808 19.70 9.95 29.32
N PHE A 809 18.58 9.24 29.18
CA PHE A 809 17.39 9.44 30.00
C PHE A 809 17.49 8.80 31.38
N ASP A 810 18.17 7.66 31.53
CA ASP A 810 18.48 7.08 32.84
C ASP A 810 19.32 8.04 33.71
N LYS A 811 20.23 8.80 33.07
CA LYS A 811 21.02 9.86 33.73
C LYS A 811 20.19 11.11 34.08
N LEU A 812 19.03 11.30 33.46
CA LEU A 812 18.12 12.43 33.73
C LEU A 812 17.03 12.07 34.74
N CYS A 813 16.67 10.80 34.86
CA CYS A 813 15.63 10.32 35.79
C CYS A 813 16.19 9.98 37.19
N HIS A 814 17.51 9.74 37.31
CA HIS A 814 18.18 9.55 38.60
C HIS A 814 19.32 10.57 38.78
N PRO A 815 19.11 11.66 39.55
CA PRO A 815 20.21 12.54 39.92
C PRO A 815 21.13 11.77 40.88
N ALA A 816 22.41 11.66 40.52
CA ALA A 816 23.42 11.00 41.33
C ALA A 816 23.46 11.61 42.75
N PRO A 817 23.47 10.81 43.83
CA PRO A 817 23.60 11.36 45.17
C PRO A 817 25.05 11.76 45.46
N GLU A 818 25.21 12.87 46.17
CA GLU A 818 26.48 13.42 46.65
C GLU A 818 27.24 12.41 47.52
N ARG A 819 28.55 12.33 47.31
CA ARG A 819 29.47 11.55 48.15
C ARG A 819 29.73 12.26 49.47
N GLN A 820 29.54 11.57 50.60
CA GLN A 820 30.41 11.69 51.80
C GLN A 820 30.26 10.50 52.78
N ASN A 821 31.39 9.81 53.00
CA ASN A 821 31.96 9.28 54.26
C ASN A 821 31.10 8.42 55.20
N THR A 822 31.37 7.12 55.42
CA THR A 822 32.45 6.49 56.25
C THR A 822 32.07 4.98 56.43
N PRO A 823 32.77 4.11 57.20
CA PRO A 823 34.17 3.71 57.17
C PRO A 823 34.36 2.15 57.19
N ASP A 824 35.59 1.73 56.87
CA ASP A 824 36.41 0.70 57.52
C ASP A 824 35.83 -0.69 57.89
N ASN A 825 36.34 -1.72 57.21
CA ASN A 825 37.02 -2.81 57.93
C ASN A 825 38.16 -3.35 57.06
N SER A 826 39.32 -2.76 57.28
CA SER A 826 40.65 -3.36 57.22
C SER A 826 40.76 -4.86 56.94
N ILE A 827 41.66 -5.21 56.01
CA ILE A 827 42.85 -5.99 56.40
C ILE A 827 44.08 -5.28 55.84
N LEU A 828 44.97 -4.93 56.77
CA LEU A 828 46.22 -4.21 56.60
C LEU A 828 47.40 -5.17 56.31
N LEU A 829 48.14 -4.81 55.25
CA LEU A 829 49.61 -4.57 55.24
C LEU A 829 50.57 -5.78 55.07
N PRO A 830 51.75 -5.61 54.42
CA PRO A 830 52.57 -4.41 54.50
C PRO A 830 53.10 -3.76 53.21
N GLU A 831 53.39 -2.47 53.40
CA GLU A 831 54.27 -1.58 52.65
C GLU A 831 55.58 -2.25 52.24
N ARG A 832 56.09 -1.92 51.05
CA ARG A 832 57.27 -1.04 50.93
C ARG A 832 57.75 -0.79 49.50
N GLU A 833 58.22 0.44 49.37
CA GLU A 833 59.39 0.89 48.62
C GLU A 833 59.25 1.18 47.12
N GLU A 834 59.60 2.44 46.86
CA GLU A 834 60.05 3.02 45.60
C GLU A 834 60.79 2.02 44.71
N GLY A 835 60.33 1.88 43.47
CA GLY A 835 61.17 1.36 42.39
C GLY A 835 60.58 0.16 41.64
N ARG A 836 60.35 0.41 40.34
CA ARG A 836 60.08 -0.54 39.25
C ARG A 836 58.73 -1.25 39.32
N ASP A 837 57.76 -0.74 38.57
CA ASP A 837 56.64 -1.58 38.14
C ASP A 837 56.92 -2.21 36.78
N VAL A 838 57.19 -3.50 36.89
CA VAL A 838 57.24 -4.51 35.85
C VAL A 838 55.80 -4.81 35.44
N THR A 839 55.45 -4.61 34.17
CA THR A 839 54.28 -5.30 33.59
C THR A 839 54.54 -6.81 33.61
N LEU A 840 53.82 -7.53 34.48
CA LEU A 840 53.64 -8.98 34.42
C LEU A 840 53.06 -9.35 33.05
N ARG A 841 53.89 -9.92 32.16
CA ARG A 841 53.39 -10.70 31.03
C ARG A 841 52.87 -12.02 31.56
N VAL A 842 51.56 -12.11 31.77
CA VAL A 842 50.89 -13.40 31.88
C VAL A 842 50.90 -14.01 30.48
N HIS A 843 51.84 -14.92 30.22
CA HIS A 843 51.72 -15.82 29.08
C HIS A 843 50.62 -16.83 29.40
N VAL A 844 49.40 -16.56 28.94
CA VAL A 844 48.36 -17.58 28.88
C VAL A 844 48.86 -18.65 27.91
N ALA A 845 49.12 -19.85 28.41
CA ALA A 845 49.39 -20.99 27.55
C ALA A 845 48.17 -21.19 26.64
N VAL A 846 48.31 -20.90 25.35
CA VAL A 846 47.24 -21.08 24.36
C VAL A 846 46.88 -22.56 24.37
N ARG A 847 45.69 -22.91 24.84
CA ARG A 847 45.14 -24.27 24.71
C ARG A 847 44.42 -24.38 23.36
N PRO A 848 44.35 -25.58 22.75
CA PRO A 848 43.51 -25.79 21.58
C PRO A 848 42.07 -25.32 21.85
N PRO A 849 41.43 -24.61 20.90
CA PRO A 849 40.08 -24.12 21.08
C PRO A 849 39.10 -25.30 21.21
N GLU A 850 38.17 -25.23 22.17
CA GLU A 850 37.11 -26.22 22.30
C GLU A 850 36.18 -26.15 21.08
N MET A 851 35.95 -27.29 20.44
CA MET A 851 35.11 -27.34 19.25
C MET A 851 33.65 -27.57 19.66
N SER A 852 32.81 -26.54 19.50
CA SER A 852 31.36 -26.66 19.70
C SER A 852 30.78 -27.76 18.78
N VAL A 853 29.63 -28.33 19.16
CA VAL A 853 28.93 -29.33 18.31
C VAL A 853 28.58 -28.75 16.93
N HIS A 854 28.32 -27.45 16.85
CA HIS A 854 28.00 -26.76 15.59
C HIS A 854 29.24 -26.54 14.73
N LEU A 855 30.35 -26.13 15.33
CA LEU A 855 31.65 -25.98 14.68
C LEU A 855 32.19 -27.32 14.19
N GLN A 856 32.11 -28.38 14.99
CA GLN A 856 32.48 -29.74 14.59
C GLN A 856 31.67 -30.20 13.38
N LYS A 857 30.35 -29.97 13.37
CA LYS A 857 29.51 -30.32 12.21
C LYS A 857 29.89 -29.54 10.96
N SER A 858 30.27 -28.27 11.08
CA SER A 858 30.74 -27.46 9.94
C SER A 858 32.08 -27.93 9.40
N LEU A 859 33.04 -28.18 10.29
CA LEU A 859 34.36 -28.67 9.95
C LEU A 859 34.31 -30.07 9.35
N HIS A 860 33.49 -30.97 9.90
CA HIS A 860 33.29 -32.30 9.35
C HIS A 860 32.68 -32.28 7.95
N ARG A 861 31.75 -31.35 7.66
CA ARG A 861 31.21 -31.20 6.30
C ARG A 861 32.24 -30.64 5.33
N LEU A 862 33.08 -29.71 5.77
CA LEU A 862 34.18 -29.17 4.97
C LEU A 862 35.23 -30.26 4.70
N SER A 863 35.68 -30.98 5.73
CA SER A 863 36.66 -32.06 5.62
C SER A 863 36.14 -33.22 4.76
N HIS A 864 34.89 -33.64 4.95
CA HIS A 864 34.25 -34.67 4.12
C HIS A 864 34.16 -34.27 2.64
N THR A 865 33.94 -32.98 2.35
CA THR A 865 33.91 -32.49 0.96
C THR A 865 35.31 -32.46 0.34
N LEU A 866 36.36 -32.33 1.16
CA LEU A 866 37.78 -32.35 0.77
C LEU A 866 38.35 -33.76 0.59
N ALA A 867 37.89 -34.74 1.38
CA ALA A 867 38.45 -36.09 1.46
C ALA A 867 38.26 -36.97 0.20
N SER A 868 37.50 -36.54 -0.81
CA SER A 868 37.38 -37.31 -2.06
C SER A 868 38.59 -37.01 -2.96
N GLU A 869 39.59 -37.89 -2.92
CA GLU A 869 40.86 -37.78 -3.66
C GLU A 869 40.64 -37.39 -5.13
N THR A 870 41.35 -36.35 -5.59
CA THR A 870 41.24 -35.60 -6.87
C THR A 870 40.08 -34.60 -6.99
N ILE A 871 40.27 -33.40 -6.41
CA ILE A 871 39.44 -32.22 -6.70
C ILE A 871 39.90 -31.60 -8.03
N ARG A 872 39.11 -31.79 -9.09
CA ARG A 872 39.14 -30.94 -10.30
C ARG A 872 37.71 -30.62 -10.76
N GLY A 873 37.47 -29.40 -11.23
CA GLY A 873 36.24 -29.03 -11.94
C GLY A 873 35.01 -28.80 -11.05
N ARG A 874 33.91 -29.54 -11.28
CA ARG A 874 32.60 -29.29 -10.61
C ARG A 874 32.66 -29.40 -9.08
N LYS A 875 33.51 -30.28 -8.53
CA LYS A 875 33.65 -30.51 -7.09
C LYS A 875 34.39 -29.37 -6.38
N GLU A 876 35.38 -28.75 -7.02
CA GLU A 876 36.09 -27.56 -6.51
C GLU A 876 35.12 -26.38 -6.35
N ARG A 877 34.24 -26.18 -7.34
CA ARG A 877 33.11 -25.23 -7.24
C ARG A 877 32.09 -25.64 -6.18
N GLY A 878 31.93 -26.93 -5.90
CA GLY A 878 31.10 -27.45 -4.81
C GLY A 878 31.70 -27.09 -3.44
N PHE A 879 32.98 -27.37 -3.26
CA PHE A 879 33.73 -27.01 -2.05
C PHE A 879 33.79 -25.50 -1.85
N ALA A 880 34.14 -24.70 -2.86
CA ALA A 880 34.17 -23.24 -2.75
C ALA A 880 32.82 -22.64 -2.36
N ARG A 881 31.71 -23.20 -2.87
CA ARG A 881 30.36 -22.81 -2.45
C ARG A 881 30.06 -23.23 -1.01
N ARG A 882 30.48 -24.43 -0.60
CA ARG A 882 30.31 -24.90 0.77
C ARG A 882 31.16 -24.09 1.75
N ALA A 883 32.42 -23.83 1.43
CA ALA A 883 33.32 -22.96 2.17
C ALA A 883 32.74 -21.55 2.28
N HIS A 884 32.20 -20.97 1.20
CA HIS A 884 31.57 -19.66 1.25
C HIS A 884 30.36 -19.67 2.18
N TYR A 885 29.55 -20.73 2.13
CA TYR A 885 28.41 -20.89 3.02
C TYR A 885 28.86 -21.05 4.48
N GLU A 886 29.75 -21.97 4.80
CA GLU A 886 30.16 -22.25 6.18
C GLU A 886 30.96 -21.08 6.79
N LEU A 887 31.76 -20.34 6.01
CA LEU A 887 32.54 -19.19 6.49
C LEU A 887 31.77 -17.88 6.53
N ASN A 888 30.64 -17.72 5.82
CA ASN A 888 29.95 -16.42 5.72
C ASN A 888 28.44 -16.45 6.03
N LEU A 889 27.79 -17.60 5.85
CA LEU A 889 26.32 -17.72 5.85
C LEU A 889 25.79 -18.71 6.90
N ALA A 890 26.57 -19.70 7.34
CA ALA A 890 26.15 -20.65 8.36
C ALA A 890 26.10 -20.00 9.76
N LEU A 891 25.25 -20.53 10.65
CA LEU A 891 25.15 -20.06 12.03
C LEU A 891 26.48 -20.15 12.80
N SER A 892 27.32 -21.14 12.47
CA SER A 892 28.67 -21.35 13.02
C SER A 892 29.76 -20.55 12.30
N ALA A 893 29.42 -19.64 11.38
CA ALA A 893 30.41 -18.92 10.57
C ALA A 893 31.35 -18.04 11.40
N GLU A 894 30.85 -17.44 12.48
CA GLU A 894 31.67 -16.66 13.40
C GLU A 894 32.60 -17.56 14.23
N GLU A 895 32.08 -18.68 14.76
CA GLU A 895 32.88 -19.69 15.47
C GLU A 895 33.98 -20.27 14.58
N LEU A 896 33.69 -20.54 13.30
CA LEU A 896 34.67 -21.06 12.34
C LEU A 896 35.77 -20.05 11.98
N ARG A 897 35.42 -18.77 11.83
CA ARG A 897 36.42 -17.70 11.61
C ARG A 897 37.28 -17.46 12.84
N SER A 898 36.70 -17.52 14.05
CA SER A 898 37.44 -17.44 15.31
C SER A 898 38.40 -18.62 15.45
N PHE A 899 37.93 -19.85 15.21
CA PHE A 899 38.75 -21.05 15.22
C PHE A 899 39.93 -20.95 14.24
N ASN A 900 39.72 -20.41 13.03
CA ASN A 900 40.80 -20.18 12.07
C ASN A 900 41.79 -19.10 12.51
N ALA A 901 41.33 -18.05 13.20
CA ALA A 901 42.20 -17.02 13.78
C ALA A 901 43.07 -17.58 14.92
N ASP A 902 42.47 -18.39 15.79
CA ASP A 902 43.15 -19.05 16.91
C ASP A 902 44.21 -20.04 16.41
N LEU A 903 43.89 -20.85 15.38
CA LEU A 903 44.85 -21.76 14.75
C LEU A 903 46.06 -21.03 14.16
N ARG A 904 45.85 -19.87 13.53
CA ARG A 904 46.94 -19.09 12.92
C ARG A 904 47.93 -18.52 13.93
N SER A 905 47.52 -18.40 15.20
CA SER A 905 48.41 -17.97 16.28
C SER A 905 49.44 -19.04 16.66
N VAL A 906 49.19 -20.31 16.31
CA VAL A 906 50.05 -21.47 16.64
C VAL A 906 50.64 -22.13 15.39
N PHE A 907 49.84 -22.31 14.35
CA PHE A 907 50.23 -22.86 13.06
C PHE A 907 50.17 -21.79 11.96
N PRO A 908 51.30 -21.35 11.40
CA PRO A 908 51.27 -20.47 10.24
C PRO A 908 50.51 -21.14 9.09
N LYS A 909 49.60 -20.38 8.46
CA LYS A 909 48.70 -20.86 7.40
C LYS A 909 49.45 -21.61 6.29
N ASP A 910 50.58 -21.06 5.84
CA ASP A 910 51.38 -21.65 4.77
C ASP A 910 51.97 -23.00 5.18
N THR A 911 52.29 -23.19 6.47
CA THR A 911 52.82 -24.47 6.98
C THR A 911 51.78 -25.58 6.93
N ILE A 912 50.52 -25.29 7.30
CA ILE A 912 49.41 -26.27 7.19
C ILE A 912 49.14 -26.61 5.72
N LEU A 913 49.08 -25.61 4.85
CA LEU A 913 48.76 -25.80 3.44
C LEU A 913 49.85 -26.56 2.69
N ASN A 914 51.12 -26.30 3.00
CA ASN A 914 52.26 -26.99 2.41
C ASN A 914 52.39 -28.44 2.88
N HIS A 915 51.99 -28.75 4.12
CA HIS A 915 51.97 -30.12 4.65
C HIS A 915 50.85 -30.95 4.00
N GLY A 916 49.70 -30.34 3.74
CA GLY A 916 48.57 -31.00 3.09
C GLY A 916 47.60 -31.67 4.08
N SER A 917 46.55 -32.30 3.55
CA SER A 917 45.45 -32.89 4.33
C SER A 917 45.80 -34.16 5.10
N HIS A 918 47.02 -34.67 4.98
CA HIS A 918 47.45 -35.92 5.60
C HIS A 918 47.94 -35.64 7.01
N THR A 919 47.50 -36.42 7.99
CA THR A 919 47.90 -36.23 9.39
C THR A 919 49.44 -36.27 9.51
N PRO A 920 50.07 -35.24 10.09
CA PRO A 920 51.52 -35.20 10.29
C PRO A 920 51.98 -36.35 11.20
N ASN A 921 53.15 -36.91 10.89
CA ASN A 921 53.87 -37.80 11.80
C ASN A 921 54.62 -37.00 12.87
N ASP A 922 55.05 -37.65 13.95
CA ASP A 922 55.67 -37.01 15.12
C ASP A 922 56.92 -36.18 14.74
N ASP A 923 57.64 -36.59 13.68
CA ASP A 923 58.82 -35.90 13.15
C ASP A 923 58.49 -34.80 12.11
N ALA A 924 57.21 -34.51 11.86
CA ALA A 924 56.81 -33.54 10.85
C ALA A 924 57.28 -32.12 11.23
N PRO A 925 57.89 -31.36 10.32
CA PRO A 925 58.33 -29.99 10.59
C PRO A 925 57.22 -29.06 11.10
N VAL A 926 55.95 -29.38 10.79
CA VAL A 926 54.76 -28.62 11.23
C VAL A 926 54.41 -28.84 12.72
N LEU A 927 54.85 -29.94 13.33
CA LEU A 927 54.62 -30.25 14.75
C LEU A 927 55.85 -29.96 15.63
N CYS A 928 57.03 -29.86 15.03
CA CYS A 928 58.29 -29.67 15.72
C CYS A 928 58.31 -28.37 16.56
N GLY A 929 58.48 -28.51 17.88
CA GLY A 929 58.56 -27.38 18.82
C GLY A 929 57.22 -26.91 19.41
N LEU A 930 56.11 -27.58 19.06
CA LEU A 930 54.81 -27.32 19.68
C LEU A 930 54.66 -28.09 21.01
N PRO A 931 53.88 -27.58 21.98
CA PRO A 931 53.55 -28.32 23.20
C PRO A 931 52.79 -29.62 22.90
N ASP A 932 52.98 -30.66 23.72
CA ASP A 932 52.36 -31.99 23.55
C ASP A 932 50.85 -31.95 23.33
N VAL A 933 50.15 -31.00 23.98
CA VAL A 933 48.69 -30.82 23.85
C VAL A 933 48.30 -30.39 22.42
N TRP A 934 49.11 -29.55 21.77
CA TRP A 934 48.88 -29.13 20.39
C TRP A 934 49.32 -30.18 19.37
N GLN A 935 50.37 -30.96 19.68
CA GLN A 935 50.74 -32.12 18.87
C GLN A 935 49.61 -33.15 18.88
N GLN A 936 49.07 -33.49 20.05
CA GLN A 936 47.95 -34.40 20.19
C GLN A 936 46.69 -33.88 19.47
N PHE A 937 46.33 -32.61 19.65
CA PHE A 937 45.20 -32.01 18.94
C PHE A 937 45.36 -32.08 17.41
N ALA A 938 46.56 -31.83 16.91
CA ALA A 938 46.87 -31.93 15.49
C ALA A 938 46.77 -33.37 14.99
N HIS A 939 47.27 -34.37 15.73
CA HIS A 939 47.11 -35.78 15.35
C HIS A 939 45.64 -36.22 15.30
N GLU A 940 44.80 -35.72 16.22
CA GLU A 940 43.39 -36.10 16.32
C GLU A 940 42.49 -35.38 15.29
N ASN A 941 42.82 -34.15 14.88
CA ASN A 941 41.91 -33.27 14.13
C ASN A 941 42.51 -32.65 12.86
N TRP A 942 43.61 -33.22 12.32
CA TRP A 942 44.34 -32.59 11.21
C TRP A 942 43.50 -32.34 9.95
N ALA A 943 42.58 -33.26 9.63
CA ALA A 943 41.74 -33.15 8.44
C ALA A 943 40.78 -31.94 8.53
N GLU A 944 40.22 -31.69 9.72
CA GLU A 944 39.40 -30.54 10.04
C GLU A 944 40.22 -29.25 10.04
N VAL A 945 41.42 -29.26 10.65
CA VAL A 945 42.35 -28.12 10.68
C VAL A 945 42.75 -27.70 9.27
N PHE A 946 43.13 -28.68 8.43
CA PHE A 946 43.46 -28.43 7.03
C PHE A 946 42.25 -27.90 6.26
N ALA A 947 41.07 -28.50 6.43
CA ALA A 947 39.85 -28.06 5.74
C ALA A 947 39.43 -26.64 6.10
N ALA A 948 39.59 -26.25 7.37
CA ALA A 948 39.30 -24.92 7.86
C ALA A 948 40.20 -23.85 7.23
N GLN A 949 41.51 -24.10 7.17
CA GLN A 949 42.47 -23.20 6.55
C GLN A 949 42.34 -23.20 5.02
N TRP A 950 42.10 -24.36 4.40
CA TRP A 950 41.89 -24.49 2.95
C TRP A 950 40.66 -23.70 2.48
N ALA A 951 39.57 -23.72 3.25
CA ALA A 951 38.36 -22.94 3.00
C ALA A 951 38.64 -21.43 2.91
N GLU A 952 39.63 -20.91 3.64
CA GLU A 952 40.06 -19.51 3.59
C GLU A 952 41.15 -19.21 2.56
N THR A 953 41.70 -20.23 1.89
CA THR A 953 42.76 -20.04 0.88
C THR A 953 42.19 -19.92 -0.53
N GLN A 954 41.11 -20.65 -0.80
CA GLN A 954 40.35 -20.59 -2.05
C GLN A 954 39.35 -19.43 -1.98
N ALA A 955 39.68 -18.28 -2.57
CA ALA A 955 38.96 -17.01 -2.49
C ALA A 955 37.40 -17.13 -2.51
N THR A 956 36.78 -17.19 -1.33
CA THR A 956 35.36 -16.88 -1.12
C THR A 956 35.09 -15.38 -0.96
N LEU A 957 36.00 -14.55 -1.48
CA LEU A 957 35.97 -13.08 -1.49
C LEU A 957 36.30 -12.43 -2.85
N GLN A 958 36.18 -13.16 -3.97
CA GLN A 958 36.21 -12.54 -5.30
C GLN A 958 35.07 -13.07 -6.19
N PRO A 959 34.07 -12.24 -6.56
CA PRO A 959 33.05 -12.64 -7.51
C PRO A 959 33.61 -12.49 -8.94
N LEU A 960 33.38 -13.51 -9.77
CA LEU A 960 33.36 -13.38 -11.25
C LEU A 960 34.70 -13.24 -12.01
N ILE A 961 35.70 -14.08 -11.74
CA ILE A 961 36.70 -14.42 -12.77
C ILE A 961 36.81 -15.95 -12.83
N GLU A 962 36.86 -16.54 -14.03
CA GLU A 962 36.98 -17.98 -14.35
C GLU A 962 35.72 -18.82 -14.59
N ARG A 963 34.55 -18.23 -14.85
CA ARG A 963 33.40 -18.99 -15.42
C ARG A 963 33.21 -18.86 -16.92
N ILE A 964 34.21 -18.34 -17.62
CA ILE A 964 34.42 -18.57 -19.05
C ILE A 964 35.87 -18.99 -19.24
N ARG A 965 36.12 -20.31 -19.23
CA ARG A 965 36.75 -21.02 -20.35
C ARG A 965 36.34 -22.51 -20.30
N PRO A 966 36.25 -23.15 -21.48
CA PRO A 966 35.20 -24.13 -21.80
C PRO A 966 35.56 -25.53 -21.32
N TRP A 967 34.55 -26.39 -21.21
CA TRP A 967 34.73 -27.84 -21.06
C TRP A 967 35.55 -28.40 -22.23
N ASP A 968 36.54 -29.23 -21.90
CA ASP A 968 37.66 -29.65 -22.74
C ASP A 968 37.31 -30.26 -24.10
N VAL A 969 38.21 -29.98 -25.06
CA VAL A 969 38.89 -30.94 -25.96
C VAL A 969 38.44 -32.41 -25.83
N ALA A 970 37.23 -32.74 -26.32
CA ALA A 970 36.80 -34.12 -26.61
C ALA A 970 35.64 -34.20 -27.63
N ARG A 971 35.52 -33.20 -28.52
CA ARG A 971 34.66 -33.26 -29.72
C ARG A 971 35.38 -32.94 -31.02
N ALA A 972 36.71 -33.00 -31.02
CA ALA A 972 37.54 -32.84 -32.21
C ALA A 972 38.58 -33.98 -32.33
N THR A 973 38.15 -35.22 -32.12
CA THR A 973 38.79 -36.42 -32.68
C THR A 973 37.76 -37.53 -32.85
N ALA A 974 36.73 -37.23 -33.66
CA ALA A 974 36.03 -38.24 -34.45
C ALA A 974 36.13 -37.79 -35.92
N PHE A 975 37.35 -37.76 -36.43
CA PHE A 975 37.72 -38.10 -37.81
C PHE A 975 39.24 -38.27 -37.82
N THR A 976 39.68 -39.47 -37.48
CA THR A 976 40.95 -40.01 -37.94
C THR A 976 40.76 -40.50 -39.37
N ASP A 977 41.46 -39.86 -40.30
CA ASP A 977 42.12 -40.45 -41.48
C ASP A 977 43.01 -39.34 -42.04
N GLY A 978 44.32 -39.44 -42.28
CA GLY A 978 45.44 -40.31 -41.87
C GLY A 978 46.67 -39.36 -41.87
N THR A 979 47.89 -39.65 -41.42
CA THR A 979 48.67 -40.88 -41.41
C THR A 979 49.94 -40.63 -40.57
N ASN A 980 50.46 -41.73 -40.01
CA ASN A 980 51.87 -42.06 -39.79
C ASN A 980 52.75 -41.41 -38.70
N ARG A 981 53.12 -42.33 -37.79
CA ARG A 981 54.45 -42.67 -37.24
C ARG A 981 54.75 -42.30 -35.78
N SER A 982 54.98 -43.39 -35.05
CA SER A 982 55.47 -43.60 -33.69
C SER A 982 57.02 -43.63 -33.67
N PRO A 983 57.71 -44.03 -32.58
CA PRO A 983 57.97 -43.34 -31.30
C PRO A 983 59.49 -43.30 -30.97
N SER A 984 59.92 -42.73 -29.82
CA SER A 984 60.87 -43.32 -28.84
C SER A 984 61.79 -42.32 -28.10
N LYS A 985 61.96 -42.59 -26.78
CA LYS A 985 63.00 -42.16 -25.79
C LYS A 985 62.93 -40.71 -25.31
N VAL A 986 62.39 -40.39 -24.12
CA VAL A 986 62.73 -40.75 -22.72
C VAL A 986 64.07 -40.16 -22.24
N LEU A 987 63.95 -39.36 -21.16
CA LEU A 987 64.93 -38.90 -20.16
C LEU A 987 65.93 -37.83 -20.59
N ASN A 988 65.75 -36.58 -20.11
CA ASN A 988 66.57 -36.03 -19.02
C ASN A 988 66.28 -34.55 -18.69
N ILE A 989 66.46 -34.22 -17.40
CA ILE A 989 66.85 -32.93 -16.83
C ILE A 989 65.73 -31.91 -16.54
N THR A 990 65.39 -31.87 -15.25
CA THR A 990 65.21 -30.66 -14.44
C THR A 990 66.14 -29.51 -14.83
N ARG A 991 65.59 -28.37 -15.28
CA ARG A 991 65.83 -27.01 -14.74
C ARG A 991 65.47 -25.93 -15.76
N ASN A 992 64.90 -24.87 -15.20
CA ASN A 992 64.94 -23.48 -15.64
C ASN A 992 63.92 -22.98 -16.68
N HIS A 993 63.08 -22.10 -16.15
CA HIS A 993 62.87 -20.72 -16.61
C HIS A 993 61.85 -20.43 -17.71
N SER A 994 61.01 -19.45 -17.35
CA SER A 994 60.33 -18.44 -18.17
C SER A 994 59.24 -18.91 -19.12
N ALA A 995 58.00 -18.92 -18.64
CA ALA A 995 56.84 -18.67 -19.50
C ALA A 995 55.82 -17.68 -18.88
N ASP A 996 56.03 -17.20 -17.65
CA ASP A 996 55.24 -16.09 -17.08
C ASP A 996 55.94 -14.72 -17.26
N GLN A 997 57.13 -14.71 -17.86
CA GLN A 997 57.81 -13.47 -18.22
C GLN A 997 57.32 -12.86 -19.54
N THR A 998 56.41 -13.46 -20.30
CA THR A 998 56.01 -12.92 -21.62
C THR A 998 54.67 -12.19 -21.64
N ARG A 999 53.83 -12.31 -20.60
CA ARG A 999 52.60 -11.50 -20.46
C ARG A 999 52.77 -10.33 -19.50
N ASP A 1000 53.53 -10.50 -18.43
CA ASP A 1000 53.92 -9.37 -17.59
C ASP A 1000 54.97 -8.45 -18.24
N LYS A 1001 55.81 -8.93 -19.17
CA LYS A 1001 56.74 -8.04 -19.91
C LYS A 1001 56.07 -7.10 -20.91
N VAL A 1002 54.81 -7.33 -21.30
CA VAL A 1002 54.10 -6.38 -22.18
C VAL A 1002 53.44 -5.25 -21.38
N ARG A 1003 53.10 -5.48 -20.10
CA ARG A 1003 52.57 -4.43 -19.21
C ARG A 1003 53.64 -3.78 -18.33
N SER A 1004 54.71 -4.47 -17.97
CA SER A 1004 55.81 -3.92 -17.16
C SER A 1004 56.75 -2.99 -17.93
N ASN A 1005 56.58 -2.87 -19.26
CA ASN A 1005 57.35 -1.97 -20.12
C ASN A 1005 56.52 -0.80 -20.67
N MET A 1006 55.26 -0.62 -20.23
CA MET A 1006 54.55 0.63 -20.49
C MET A 1006 54.96 1.64 -19.43
N PRO A 1007 55.35 2.88 -19.82
CA PRO A 1007 55.55 3.95 -18.85
C PRO A 1007 54.28 4.07 -17.98
N PRO A 1008 54.41 4.41 -16.68
CA PRO A 1008 53.24 4.50 -15.80
C PRO A 1008 52.16 5.34 -16.48
N GLU A 1009 50.97 4.75 -16.67
CA GLU A 1009 49.87 5.40 -17.37
C GLU A 1009 49.63 6.76 -16.72
N LYS A 1010 49.99 7.82 -17.44
CA LYS A 1010 49.76 9.18 -16.97
C LYS A 1010 48.25 9.33 -16.82
N PRO A 1011 47.74 9.66 -15.62
CA PRO A 1011 46.31 9.79 -15.43
C PRO A 1011 45.77 10.93 -16.30
N LEU A 1012 44.63 10.68 -16.93
CA LEU A 1012 43.94 11.65 -17.77
C LEU A 1012 43.61 12.90 -16.95
N ILE A 1013 43.18 12.72 -15.71
CA ILE A 1013 42.95 13.79 -14.73
C ILE A 1013 43.72 13.46 -13.45
N ASN A 1014 44.64 14.35 -13.05
CA ASN A 1014 45.47 14.15 -11.86
C ASN A 1014 44.64 14.26 -10.57
N ALA A 1015 45.08 13.58 -9.51
CA ALA A 1015 44.57 13.80 -8.17
C ALA A 1015 44.87 15.24 -7.68
N VAL A 1016 43.96 15.81 -6.92
CA VAL A 1016 44.16 17.05 -6.14
C VAL A 1016 44.17 16.63 -4.68
N LEU A 1017 45.35 16.71 -4.06
CA LEU A 1017 45.57 16.22 -2.70
C LEU A 1017 45.05 17.21 -1.64
N ASP A 1018 45.15 18.50 -1.94
CA ASP A 1018 44.80 19.60 -1.04
C ASP A 1018 43.74 20.52 -1.70
N LEU A 1019 42.47 20.17 -1.53
CA LEU A 1019 41.37 21.07 -1.83
C LEU A 1019 40.98 21.78 -0.52
N PRO A 1020 41.07 23.12 -0.43
CA PRO A 1020 40.83 23.83 0.82
C PRO A 1020 39.36 23.67 1.29
N PRO A 1021 39.11 23.70 2.61
CA PRO A 1021 37.76 23.73 3.16
C PRO A 1021 37.04 25.01 2.69
N LEU A 1022 35.71 24.95 2.56
CA LEU A 1022 34.91 26.13 2.27
C LEU A 1022 34.96 27.08 3.48
N GLN A 1023 35.18 28.36 3.22
CA GLN A 1023 35.13 29.37 4.27
C GLN A 1023 33.68 29.56 4.73
N ASP A 1024 33.45 29.81 6.01
CA ASP A 1024 32.09 29.91 6.57
C ASP A 1024 31.24 31.02 5.92
N GLN A 1025 31.86 32.13 5.52
CA GLN A 1025 31.18 33.19 4.76
C GLN A 1025 30.72 32.71 3.38
N GLU A 1026 31.54 31.90 2.69
CA GLU A 1026 31.18 31.31 1.39
C GLU A 1026 30.06 30.26 1.53
N LEU A 1027 30.04 29.50 2.64
CA LEU A 1027 28.95 28.57 2.95
C LEU A 1027 27.62 29.31 3.14
N ARG A 1028 27.63 30.43 3.86
CA ARG A 1028 26.42 31.25 4.09
C ARG A 1028 25.87 31.84 2.79
N VAL A 1029 26.73 32.31 1.89
CA VAL A 1029 26.31 32.79 0.55
C VAL A 1029 25.65 31.66 -0.25
N ARG A 1030 26.31 30.49 -0.33
CA ARG A 1030 25.77 29.35 -1.10
C ARG A 1030 24.47 28.80 -0.52
N ALA A 1031 24.34 28.79 0.81
CA ALA A 1031 23.10 28.38 1.46
C ALA A 1031 21.95 29.36 1.18
N ALA A 1032 22.22 30.67 1.23
CA ALA A 1032 21.21 31.70 0.92
C ALA A 1032 20.73 31.66 -0.54
N GLU A 1033 21.57 31.22 -1.47
CA GLU A 1033 21.23 31.07 -2.90
C GLU A 1033 20.61 29.70 -3.25
N HIS A 1034 20.58 28.77 -2.30
CA HIS A 1034 20.10 27.41 -2.52
C HIS A 1034 18.59 27.37 -2.82
N ILE A 1035 18.18 26.46 -3.72
CA ILE A 1035 16.77 26.35 -4.13
C ILE A 1035 15.84 26.00 -2.97
N ASP A 1036 16.32 25.20 -2.01
CA ASP A 1036 15.56 24.74 -0.84
C ASP A 1036 15.36 25.83 0.22
N ALA A 1037 16.10 26.94 0.14
CA ALA A 1037 15.88 28.11 0.99
C ALA A 1037 14.68 28.95 0.55
N ARG A 1038 14.18 28.77 -0.68
CA ARG A 1038 13.12 29.61 -1.28
C ARG A 1038 11.79 29.56 -0.52
N PRO A 1039 11.28 28.41 -0.05
CA PRO A 1039 10.00 28.35 0.66
C PRO A 1039 10.02 29.14 1.98
N SER A 1040 11.06 28.95 2.80
CA SER A 1040 11.19 29.68 4.09
C SER A 1040 11.47 31.17 3.87
N LEU A 1041 12.24 31.52 2.82
CA LEU A 1041 12.43 32.92 2.40
C LEU A 1041 11.12 33.59 1.97
N ALA A 1042 10.22 32.87 1.29
CA ALA A 1042 8.92 33.40 0.89
C ALA A 1042 8.04 33.70 2.12
N MET A 1043 8.08 32.86 3.15
CA MET A 1043 7.35 33.08 4.40
C MET A 1043 7.89 34.30 5.19
N ALA A 1044 9.21 34.48 5.22
CA ALA A 1044 9.82 35.66 5.82
C ALA A 1044 9.43 36.95 5.05
N ASN A 1045 9.37 36.89 3.72
CA ASN A 1045 8.91 38.01 2.89
C ASN A 1045 7.42 38.35 3.10
N ASP A 1046 6.56 37.34 3.29
CA ASP A 1046 5.14 37.56 3.59
C ASP A 1046 4.95 38.21 4.97
N ALA A 1047 5.68 37.74 5.99
CA ALA A 1047 5.68 38.37 7.31
C ALA A 1047 6.17 39.83 7.26
N ALA A 1048 7.21 40.11 6.47
CA ALA A 1048 7.71 41.46 6.28
C ALA A 1048 6.71 42.39 5.57
N PHE A 1049 5.79 41.86 4.74
CA PHE A 1049 4.82 42.63 3.96
C PHE A 1049 3.91 43.52 4.83
N ARG A 1050 3.61 43.08 6.05
CA ARG A 1050 2.73 43.80 6.99
C ARG A 1050 3.47 44.80 7.88
N ILE A 1051 4.80 44.83 7.79
CA ILE A 1051 5.66 45.61 8.69
C ILE A 1051 6.39 46.71 7.93
N TYR A 1052 6.97 46.37 6.77
CA TYR A 1052 7.85 47.26 6.01
C TYR A 1052 7.17 47.84 4.77
N VAL A 1053 7.56 49.07 4.40
CA VAL A 1053 7.17 49.70 3.13
C VAL A 1053 7.79 48.95 1.94
N GLU A 1054 9.03 48.48 2.08
CA GLU A 1054 9.75 47.70 1.07
C GLU A 1054 10.15 46.31 1.61
N PRO A 1055 9.21 45.35 1.71
CA PRO A 1055 9.41 44.11 2.47
C PRO A 1055 10.55 43.23 1.95
N LYS A 1056 10.67 43.07 0.64
CA LYS A 1056 11.75 42.27 0.02
C LYS A 1056 13.13 42.86 0.28
N LYS A 1057 13.27 44.19 0.34
CA LYS A 1057 14.54 44.84 0.64
C LYS A 1057 14.91 44.71 2.10
N ALA A 1058 13.93 44.77 3.01
CA ALA A 1058 14.15 44.55 4.43
C ALA A 1058 14.66 43.14 4.72
N VAL A 1059 14.00 42.12 4.15
CA VAL A 1059 14.44 40.71 4.27
C VAL A 1059 15.81 40.51 3.63
N ALA A 1060 16.09 41.10 2.46
CA ALA A 1060 17.40 41.03 1.84
C ALA A 1060 18.52 41.62 2.71
N ARG A 1061 18.26 42.70 3.45
CA ARG A 1061 19.22 43.26 4.42
C ARG A 1061 19.43 42.35 5.63
N MET A 1062 18.37 41.71 6.13
CA MET A 1062 18.46 40.72 7.21
C MET A 1062 19.33 39.52 6.80
N VAL A 1063 19.10 38.97 5.60
CA VAL A 1063 19.91 37.88 5.03
C VAL A 1063 21.35 38.33 4.80
N ALA A 1064 21.59 39.54 4.28
CA ALA A 1064 22.93 40.08 4.09
C ALA A 1064 23.70 40.22 5.41
N GLN A 1065 23.03 40.67 6.48
CA GLN A 1065 23.64 40.76 7.80
C GLN A 1065 23.97 39.37 8.38
N TYR A 1066 23.13 38.36 8.17
CA TYR A 1066 23.48 36.97 8.50
C TYR A 1066 24.69 36.47 7.69
N ILE A 1067 24.74 36.75 6.39
CA ILE A 1067 25.87 36.37 5.52
C ILE A 1067 27.18 37.03 5.98
N GLU A 1068 27.15 38.25 6.49
CA GLU A 1068 28.35 38.93 7.01
C GLU A 1068 28.70 38.47 8.43
N GLN A 1069 27.76 38.53 9.37
CA GLN A 1069 28.04 38.39 10.81
C GLN A 1069 27.86 36.97 11.34
N GLY A 1070 26.90 36.20 10.79
CA GLY A 1070 26.69 34.79 11.11
C GLY A 1070 26.05 34.53 12.47
N ASP A 1071 25.62 35.59 13.17
CA ASP A 1071 25.00 35.52 14.47
C ASP A 1071 23.47 35.61 14.35
N THR A 1072 22.84 34.44 14.28
CA THR A 1072 21.38 34.28 14.21
C THR A 1072 20.68 34.93 15.41
N ARG A 1073 21.23 34.77 16.62
CA ARG A 1073 20.59 35.29 17.84
C ARG A 1073 20.66 36.81 17.91
N ALA A 1074 21.79 37.40 17.52
CA ALA A 1074 21.93 38.85 17.47
C ALA A 1074 20.98 39.45 16.42
N LEU A 1075 20.86 38.84 15.24
CA LEU A 1075 19.95 39.32 14.19
C LEU A 1075 18.49 39.27 14.63
N VAL A 1076 18.04 38.14 15.18
CA VAL A 1076 16.66 37.96 15.65
C VAL A 1076 16.35 38.97 16.77
N SER A 1077 17.29 39.18 17.69
CA SER A 1077 17.14 40.20 18.75
C SER A 1077 17.11 41.63 18.21
N GLU A 1078 17.84 41.94 17.14
CA GLU A 1078 17.86 43.27 16.52
C GLU A 1078 16.57 43.55 15.76
N ILE A 1079 15.99 42.52 15.12
CA ILE A 1079 14.68 42.62 14.45
C ILE A 1079 13.60 43.04 15.47
N GLU A 1080 13.61 42.46 16.67
CA GLU A 1080 12.62 42.77 17.72
C GLU A 1080 12.83 44.15 18.37
N ARG A 1081 14.09 44.56 18.58
CA ARG A 1081 14.42 45.79 19.31
C ARG A 1081 14.41 47.03 18.43
N SER A 1082 14.87 46.90 17.19
CA SER A 1082 15.09 48.03 16.28
C SER A 1082 14.61 47.67 14.86
N PRO A 1083 13.33 47.31 14.64
CA PRO A 1083 12.85 46.89 13.33
C PRO A 1083 13.09 47.92 12.23
N GLU A 1084 13.11 49.22 12.54
CA GLU A 1084 13.43 50.31 11.60
C GLU A 1084 14.85 50.25 11.01
N TYR A 1085 15.78 49.53 11.65
CA TYR A 1085 17.14 49.33 11.13
C TYR A 1085 17.14 48.64 9.77
N PHE A 1086 16.18 47.74 9.54
CA PHE A 1086 16.09 46.93 8.32
C PHE A 1086 15.28 47.59 7.20
N GLY A 1087 14.52 48.66 7.49
CA GLY A 1087 13.77 49.40 6.49
C GLY A 1087 12.67 50.27 7.09
N ASP A 1088 12.07 51.11 6.25
CA ASP A 1088 10.96 51.98 6.67
C ASP A 1088 9.74 51.14 7.06
N ILE A 1089 9.28 51.30 8.30
CA ILE A 1089 8.08 50.64 8.83
C ILE A 1089 6.83 51.37 8.33
N GLN A 1090 5.78 50.61 8.00
CA GLN A 1090 4.49 51.15 7.56
C GLN A 1090 3.87 52.12 8.58
N GLY A 1091 3.14 53.12 8.08
CA GLY A 1091 2.52 54.17 8.90
C GLY A 1091 3.45 55.36 9.20
N LYS A 1092 2.95 56.34 9.95
CA LYS A 1092 3.62 57.62 10.21
C LYS A 1092 3.71 57.92 11.71
N THR A 1093 4.82 58.50 12.13
CA THR A 1093 4.99 59.07 13.48
C THR A 1093 4.94 60.58 13.38
N ARG A 1094 4.07 61.23 14.17
CA ARG A 1094 4.04 62.70 14.29
C ARG A 1094 4.20 63.06 15.77
N LEU A 1095 5.21 63.88 16.09
CA LEU A 1095 5.55 64.29 17.47
C LEU A 1095 5.73 63.10 18.44
N GLY A 1096 6.37 62.02 17.99
CA GLY A 1096 6.63 60.83 18.81
C GLY A 1096 5.44 59.88 18.99
N ILE A 1097 4.27 60.17 18.41
CA ILE A 1097 3.08 59.31 18.49
C ILE A 1097 2.87 58.58 17.16
N ALA A 1098 2.85 57.25 17.22
CA ALA A 1098 2.60 56.36 16.08
C ALA A 1098 1.11 56.29 15.74
N ASN A 1099 0.77 56.43 14.46
CA ASN A 1099 -0.60 56.20 13.96
C ASN A 1099 -0.99 54.72 14.06
N GLY A 1100 -2.26 54.39 13.81
CA GLY A 1100 -2.79 53.02 13.93
C GLY A 1100 -1.98 52.00 13.12
N ASP A 1101 -1.72 52.31 11.86
CA ASP A 1101 -0.95 51.44 10.95
C ASP A 1101 0.46 51.14 11.49
N ARG A 1102 1.15 52.15 12.06
CA ARG A 1102 2.49 51.96 12.62
C ARG A 1102 2.50 51.16 13.92
N ARG A 1103 1.45 51.26 14.74
CA ARG A 1103 1.30 50.41 15.94
C ARG A 1103 1.07 48.96 15.55
N SER A 1104 0.17 48.70 14.61
CA SER A 1104 -0.10 47.34 14.11
C SER A 1104 1.13 46.71 13.44
N ALA A 1105 1.92 47.49 12.70
CA ALA A 1105 3.18 47.02 12.12
C ALA A 1105 4.21 46.62 13.19
N LEU A 1106 4.35 47.42 14.27
CA LEU A 1106 5.27 47.13 15.36
C LEU A 1106 4.85 45.91 16.20
N GLU A 1107 3.55 45.69 16.40
CA GLU A 1107 3.03 44.51 17.11
C GLU A 1107 3.35 43.19 16.41
N LEU A 1108 3.55 43.21 15.08
CA LEU A 1108 3.87 42.03 14.28
C LEU A 1108 5.37 41.69 14.26
N THR A 1109 6.23 42.56 14.82
CA THR A 1109 7.69 42.41 14.82
C THR A 1109 8.19 41.09 15.45
N PRO A 1110 7.68 40.62 16.62
CA PRO A 1110 8.08 39.33 17.18
C PRO A 1110 7.73 38.15 16.27
N SER A 1111 6.61 38.24 15.55
CA SER A 1111 6.23 37.21 14.57
C SER A 1111 7.19 37.19 13.38
N MET A 1112 7.70 38.35 12.96
CA MET A 1112 8.72 38.44 11.92
C MET A 1112 10.08 37.88 12.39
N ALA A 1113 10.49 38.20 13.61
CA ALA A 1113 11.72 37.67 14.21
C ALA A 1113 11.71 36.14 14.25
N ARG A 1114 10.60 35.52 14.67
CA ARG A 1114 10.42 34.06 14.62
C ARG A 1114 10.46 33.50 13.20
N LYS A 1115 9.83 34.16 12.23
CA LYS A 1115 9.84 33.71 10.82
C LYS A 1115 11.24 33.81 10.20
N MET A 1116 12.02 34.80 10.62
CA MET A 1116 13.41 34.92 10.21
C MET A 1116 14.28 33.84 10.89
N ASP A 1117 14.06 33.53 12.16
CA ASP A 1117 14.76 32.43 12.88
C ASP A 1117 14.52 31.06 12.23
N GLU A 1118 13.27 30.78 11.84
CA GLU A 1118 12.89 29.60 11.05
C GLU A 1118 13.65 29.54 9.71
N HIS A 1119 13.76 30.68 9.01
CA HIS A 1119 14.49 30.74 7.74
C HIS A 1119 16.01 30.55 7.93
N LEU A 1120 16.61 31.16 8.95
CA LEU A 1120 18.03 31.02 9.24
C LEU A 1120 18.40 29.60 9.67
N THR A 1121 17.51 28.91 10.38
CA THR A 1121 17.68 27.48 10.72
C THR A 1121 17.77 26.62 9.45
N VAL A 1122 16.90 26.88 8.46
CA VAL A 1122 16.97 26.21 7.16
C VAL A 1122 18.29 26.50 6.44
N LEU A 1123 18.81 27.73 6.52
CA LEU A 1123 20.11 28.05 5.94
C LEU A 1123 21.25 27.28 6.63
N ASP A 1124 21.21 27.14 7.96
CA ASP A 1124 22.21 26.37 8.70
C ASP A 1124 22.16 24.86 8.37
N GLU A 1125 20.97 24.29 8.15
CA GLU A 1125 20.82 22.91 7.66
C GLU A 1125 21.42 22.73 6.26
N ILE A 1126 21.09 23.64 5.33
CA ILE A 1126 21.64 23.61 3.96
C ILE A 1126 23.17 23.77 3.98
N LYS A 1127 23.74 24.55 4.89
CA LYS A 1127 25.20 24.66 5.06
C LYS A 1127 25.83 23.30 5.38
N LEU A 1128 25.20 22.50 6.24
CA LEU A 1128 25.70 21.16 6.58
C LEU A 1128 25.70 20.23 5.36
N ASP A 1129 24.67 20.31 4.53
CA ASP A 1129 24.59 19.53 3.29
C ASP A 1129 25.64 19.95 2.27
N ILE A 1130 25.89 21.26 2.14
CA ILE A 1130 26.95 21.80 1.28
C ILE A 1130 28.35 21.35 1.77
N VAL A 1131 28.57 21.32 3.09
CA VAL A 1131 29.82 20.83 3.68
C VAL A 1131 29.99 19.34 3.40
N ALA A 1132 28.97 18.53 3.63
CA ALA A 1132 28.99 17.10 3.36
C ALA A 1132 29.27 16.81 1.87
N ALA A 1133 28.63 17.55 0.96
CA ALA A 1133 28.88 17.45 -0.48
C ALA A 1133 30.31 17.88 -0.86
N HIS A 1134 30.85 18.92 -0.22
CA HIS A 1134 32.24 19.36 -0.44
C HIS A 1134 33.26 18.33 0.08
N GLU A 1135 33.00 17.68 1.22
CA GLU A 1135 33.84 16.61 1.77
C GLU A 1135 33.87 15.38 0.85
N VAL A 1136 32.70 14.97 0.34
CA VAL A 1136 32.60 13.91 -0.68
C VAL A 1136 33.41 14.29 -1.93
N ARG A 1137 33.29 15.55 -2.38
CA ARG A 1137 34.09 16.07 -3.49
C ARG A 1137 35.58 16.04 -3.19
N GLN A 1138 36.03 16.38 -1.98
CA GLN A 1138 37.45 16.28 -1.60
C GLN A 1138 37.98 14.84 -1.72
N VAL A 1139 37.20 13.86 -1.26
CA VAL A 1139 37.57 12.44 -1.36
C VAL A 1139 37.64 11.99 -2.82
N ALA A 1140 36.70 12.43 -3.66
CA ALA A 1140 36.71 12.11 -5.09
C ALA A 1140 37.88 12.77 -5.83
N MET A 1141 38.22 14.02 -5.48
CA MET A 1141 39.33 14.78 -6.07
C MET A 1141 40.71 14.18 -5.77
N ARG A 1142 40.86 13.47 -4.65
CA ARG A 1142 42.09 12.75 -4.27
C ARG A 1142 42.37 11.52 -5.14
N LYS A 1143 41.39 11.03 -5.91
CA LYS A 1143 41.56 9.90 -6.83
C LYS A 1143 41.90 10.42 -8.23
N PRO A 1144 43.00 9.94 -8.86
CA PRO A 1144 43.26 10.23 -10.26
C PRO A 1144 42.27 9.45 -11.15
N ILE A 1145 41.91 10.03 -12.30
CA ILE A 1145 41.11 9.34 -13.34
C ILE A 1145 42.07 8.95 -14.46
N SER A 1146 42.27 7.65 -14.65
CA SER A 1146 43.09 7.09 -15.75
C SER A 1146 42.40 7.28 -17.10
N ASP A 1147 43.17 7.42 -18.19
CA ASP A 1147 42.59 7.38 -19.55
C ASP A 1147 42.11 5.96 -19.88
N LEU A 1148 41.29 5.83 -20.92
CA LEU A 1148 40.89 4.53 -21.44
C LEU A 1148 42.06 3.84 -22.16
N SER A 1149 42.15 2.52 -22.03
CA SER A 1149 43.07 1.67 -22.77
C SER A 1149 42.87 1.80 -24.29
N PRO A 1150 43.92 1.60 -25.11
CA PRO A 1150 43.77 1.55 -26.57
C PRO A 1150 42.69 0.57 -27.04
N GLU A 1151 42.52 -0.54 -26.33
CA GLU A 1151 41.51 -1.56 -26.60
C GLU A 1151 40.09 -1.05 -26.33
N ALA A 1152 39.87 -0.34 -25.22
CA ALA A 1152 38.57 0.29 -24.89
C ALA A 1152 38.23 1.43 -25.84
N ILE A 1153 39.23 2.19 -26.31
CA ILE A 1153 39.05 3.22 -27.33
C ILE A 1153 38.62 2.60 -28.66
N ALA A 1154 39.34 1.57 -29.13
CA ALA A 1154 39.02 0.87 -30.35
C ALA A 1154 37.65 0.14 -30.26
N TYR A 1155 37.26 -0.32 -29.06
CA TYR A 1155 35.94 -0.87 -28.80
C TYR A 1155 34.82 0.16 -29.04
N MET A 1156 34.96 1.37 -28.54
CA MET A 1156 33.97 2.44 -28.75
C MET A 1156 33.83 2.84 -30.22
N GLU A 1157 34.94 2.83 -30.98
CA GLU A 1157 34.94 3.07 -32.42
C GLU A 1157 34.20 1.96 -33.18
N ARG A 1158 34.50 0.68 -32.89
CA ARG A 1158 33.80 -0.47 -33.48
C ARG A 1158 32.31 -0.45 -33.14
N MET A 1159 31.96 -0.11 -31.90
CA MET A 1159 30.57 0.01 -31.46
C MET A 1159 29.82 1.11 -32.23
N THR A 1160 30.45 2.27 -32.41
CA THR A 1160 29.87 3.37 -33.22
C THR A 1160 29.66 2.94 -34.69
N GLN A 1161 30.61 2.18 -35.26
CA GLN A 1161 30.49 1.65 -36.62
C GLN A 1161 29.35 0.65 -36.74
N VAL A 1162 29.24 -0.31 -35.82
CA VAL A 1162 28.17 -1.33 -35.82
C VAL A 1162 26.81 -0.69 -35.60
N HIS A 1163 26.71 0.31 -34.73
CA HIS A 1163 25.46 1.04 -34.51
C HIS A 1163 24.93 1.68 -35.80
N LYS A 1164 25.83 2.23 -36.65
CA LYS A 1164 25.53 2.86 -37.94
C LYS A 1164 25.24 1.89 -39.08
N MET A 1165 25.46 0.58 -38.91
CA MET A 1165 25.15 -0.41 -39.95
C MET A 1165 23.63 -0.57 -40.13
N PRO A 1166 23.14 -0.87 -41.35
CA PRO A 1166 21.74 -1.24 -41.56
C PRO A 1166 21.39 -2.55 -40.82
N SER A 1167 20.14 -2.69 -40.41
CA SER A 1167 19.66 -3.89 -39.70
C SER A 1167 19.78 -5.15 -40.58
N GLY A 1168 20.38 -6.21 -40.06
CA GLY A 1168 20.58 -7.47 -40.77
C GLY A 1168 21.52 -8.43 -40.03
N PRO A 1169 21.73 -9.66 -40.55
CA PRO A 1169 22.48 -10.72 -39.87
C PRO A 1169 23.92 -10.32 -39.53
N GLU A 1170 24.56 -9.57 -40.42
CA GLU A 1170 25.94 -9.08 -40.20
C GLU A 1170 26.03 -8.07 -39.05
N LYS A 1171 25.02 -7.21 -38.88
CA LYS A 1171 24.94 -6.28 -37.74
C LYS A 1171 24.73 -7.06 -36.43
N GLU A 1172 23.91 -8.10 -36.44
CA GLU A 1172 23.64 -8.94 -35.26
C GLU A 1172 24.89 -9.69 -34.80
N ASP A 1173 25.63 -10.32 -35.72
CA ASP A 1173 26.86 -11.04 -35.40
C ASP A 1173 27.96 -10.10 -34.86
N ARG A 1174 28.13 -8.93 -35.48
CA ARG A 1174 29.07 -7.92 -34.97
C ARG A 1174 28.62 -7.34 -33.63
N THR A 1175 27.32 -7.16 -33.41
CA THR A 1175 26.77 -6.73 -32.11
C THR A 1175 27.03 -7.79 -31.04
N ARG A 1176 26.89 -9.08 -31.35
CA ARG A 1176 27.24 -10.20 -30.43
C ARG A 1176 28.71 -10.19 -30.04
N LEU A 1177 29.60 -9.99 -31.01
CA LEU A 1177 31.04 -9.89 -30.75
C LEU A 1177 31.39 -8.69 -29.86
N LEU A 1178 30.73 -7.54 -30.05
CA LEU A 1178 30.93 -6.37 -29.20
C LEU A 1178 30.42 -6.60 -27.77
N VAL A 1179 29.22 -7.16 -27.62
CA VAL A 1179 28.65 -7.43 -26.28
C VAL A 1179 29.46 -8.48 -25.51
N ALA A 1180 30.15 -9.38 -26.21
CA ALA A 1180 31.05 -10.37 -25.62
C ALA A 1180 32.38 -9.76 -25.09
N ASP A 1181 32.78 -8.56 -25.53
CA ASP A 1181 33.98 -7.85 -25.05
C ASP A 1181 33.73 -7.18 -23.69
N THR A 1182 33.51 -8.00 -22.67
CA THR A 1182 33.15 -7.55 -21.33
C THR A 1182 34.24 -6.70 -20.66
N ALA A 1183 35.51 -6.86 -21.07
CA ALA A 1183 36.62 -6.12 -20.48
C ALA A 1183 36.57 -4.63 -20.86
N SER A 1184 36.43 -4.33 -22.15
CA SER A 1184 36.31 -2.95 -22.63
C SER A 1184 35.03 -2.27 -22.16
N VAL A 1185 33.90 -3.00 -22.08
CA VAL A 1185 32.64 -2.44 -21.53
C VAL A 1185 32.80 -2.02 -20.07
N GLN A 1186 33.41 -2.87 -19.24
CA GLN A 1186 33.63 -2.56 -17.82
C GLN A 1186 34.62 -1.42 -17.61
N GLU A 1187 35.54 -1.22 -18.54
CA GLU A 1187 36.49 -0.10 -18.50
C GLU A 1187 35.81 1.23 -18.85
N VAL A 1188 34.98 1.27 -19.90
CA VAL A 1188 34.18 2.45 -20.28
C VAL A 1188 33.21 2.85 -19.15
N ILE A 1189 32.58 1.88 -18.49
CA ILE A 1189 31.70 2.11 -17.34
C ILE A 1189 32.48 2.69 -16.16
N ARG A 1190 33.64 2.11 -15.80
CA ARG A 1190 34.48 2.60 -14.70
C ARG A 1190 34.99 4.02 -14.96
N PHE A 1191 35.36 4.33 -16.20
CA PHE A 1191 35.78 5.67 -16.58
C PHE A 1191 34.64 6.69 -16.39
N ARG A 1192 33.42 6.35 -16.84
CA ARG A 1192 32.24 7.20 -16.63
C ARG A 1192 31.90 7.40 -15.15
N GLN A 1193 32.04 6.34 -14.35
CA GLN A 1193 31.82 6.38 -12.92
C GLN A 1193 32.82 7.31 -12.23
N GLY A 1194 34.11 7.24 -12.59
CA GLY A 1194 35.14 8.15 -12.07
C GLY A 1194 34.85 9.62 -12.38
N LEU A 1195 34.36 9.93 -13.59
CA LEU A 1195 33.93 11.29 -13.94
C LEU A 1195 32.71 11.75 -13.12
N THR A 1196 31.75 10.85 -12.89
CA THR A 1196 30.52 11.16 -12.12
C THR A 1196 30.82 11.39 -10.65
N GLU A 1197 31.67 10.56 -10.04
CA GLU A 1197 32.12 10.71 -8.65
C GLU A 1197 32.86 12.04 -8.45
N ARG A 1198 33.63 12.50 -9.44
CA ARG A 1198 34.45 13.72 -9.34
C ARG A 1198 33.70 15.01 -9.68
N PHE A 1199 32.81 14.99 -10.67
CA PHE A 1199 32.17 16.19 -11.22
C PHE A 1199 30.67 16.31 -10.93
N GLY A 1200 30.04 15.25 -10.41
CA GLY A 1200 28.60 15.20 -10.19
C GLY A 1200 27.84 14.50 -11.32
N LYS A 1201 26.54 14.31 -11.11
CA LYS A 1201 25.65 13.58 -12.03
C LYS A 1201 25.24 14.46 -13.21
N GLY A 1202 25.29 13.92 -14.42
CA GLY A 1202 24.82 14.56 -15.65
C GLY A 1202 25.94 15.07 -16.56
N ASP A 1203 25.70 15.07 -17.87
CA ASP A 1203 26.72 15.45 -18.85
C ASP A 1203 27.15 16.91 -18.70
N GLU A 1204 26.20 17.81 -18.46
CA GLU A 1204 26.46 19.23 -18.25
C GLU A 1204 27.28 19.49 -16.98
N ALA A 1205 26.99 18.78 -15.88
CA ALA A 1205 27.78 18.84 -14.65
C ALA A 1205 29.21 18.34 -14.88
N ILE A 1206 29.39 17.29 -15.68
CA ILE A 1206 30.72 16.78 -16.06
C ILE A 1206 31.48 17.79 -16.93
N ARG A 1207 30.86 18.42 -17.95
CA ARG A 1207 31.58 19.42 -18.79
C ARG A 1207 31.96 20.64 -17.98
N ASN A 1208 31.01 21.19 -17.23
CA ASN A 1208 31.24 22.35 -16.37
C ASN A 1208 32.27 22.03 -15.29
N GLY A 1209 32.23 20.81 -14.74
CA GLY A 1209 33.18 20.31 -13.75
C GLY A 1209 34.59 20.16 -14.30
N ILE A 1210 34.75 19.65 -15.54
CA ILE A 1210 36.05 19.52 -16.23
C ILE A 1210 36.68 20.90 -16.43
N ASP A 1211 35.91 21.91 -16.84
CA ASP A 1211 36.41 23.27 -17.03
C ASP A 1211 36.82 23.96 -15.72
N GLN A 1212 36.15 23.59 -14.62
CA GLN A 1212 36.38 24.16 -13.29
C GLN A 1212 37.39 23.36 -12.43
N ASP A 1213 37.84 22.18 -12.88
CA ASP A 1213 38.74 21.30 -12.13
C ASP A 1213 40.13 21.92 -11.91
N PRO A 1214 40.58 22.10 -10.65
CA PRO A 1214 41.92 22.60 -10.34
C PRO A 1214 43.08 21.84 -11.01
N ALA A 1215 42.97 20.52 -11.21
CA ALA A 1215 43.98 19.70 -11.89
C ALA A 1215 44.04 19.94 -13.41
N LEU A 1216 43.02 20.59 -13.99
CA LEU A 1216 42.91 20.86 -15.43
C LEU A 1216 43.08 22.34 -15.77
N LYS A 1217 42.92 23.25 -14.81
CA LYS A 1217 43.11 24.70 -14.99
C LYS A 1217 44.49 25.09 -15.52
N SER A 1218 45.54 24.34 -15.17
CA SER A 1218 46.93 24.57 -15.62
C SER A 1218 47.26 23.91 -16.97
N ARG A 1219 46.34 23.13 -17.56
CA ARG A 1219 46.55 22.44 -18.85
C ARG A 1219 46.13 23.29 -20.04
N SER A 1220 46.74 23.02 -21.19
CA SER A 1220 46.45 23.74 -22.44
C SER A 1220 44.98 23.53 -22.87
N ALA A 1221 44.44 24.48 -23.64
CA ALA A 1221 43.05 24.38 -24.12
C ALA A 1221 42.81 23.14 -25.00
N SER A 1222 43.82 22.70 -25.76
CA SER A 1222 43.78 21.48 -26.56
C SER A 1222 43.74 20.20 -25.70
N GLU A 1223 44.45 20.15 -24.58
CA GLU A 1223 44.41 19.02 -23.65
C GLU A 1223 43.08 18.93 -22.90
N ARG A 1224 42.52 20.07 -22.47
CA ARG A 1224 41.18 20.11 -21.86
C ARG A 1224 40.11 19.66 -22.85
N LYS A 1225 40.20 20.13 -24.09
CA LYS A 1225 39.30 19.69 -25.18
C LYS A 1225 39.40 18.18 -25.42
N ARG A 1226 40.60 17.58 -25.41
CA ARG A 1226 40.75 16.12 -25.53
C ARG A 1226 40.05 15.35 -24.41
N ILE A 1227 40.08 15.86 -23.18
CA ILE A 1227 39.41 15.25 -22.02
C ILE A 1227 37.89 15.37 -22.16
N GLN A 1228 37.41 16.53 -22.63
CA GLN A 1228 36.00 16.77 -22.92
C GLN A 1228 35.49 15.84 -24.03
N ASP A 1229 36.20 15.77 -25.15
CA ASP A 1229 35.88 14.89 -26.28
C ASP A 1229 35.82 13.41 -25.82
N ARG A 1230 36.73 13.00 -24.92
CA ARG A 1230 36.73 11.65 -24.33
C ARG A 1230 35.50 11.41 -23.45
N ALA A 1231 35.14 12.37 -22.59
CA ALA A 1231 33.97 12.28 -21.73
C ALA A 1231 32.67 12.22 -22.55
N ASP A 1232 32.58 13.00 -23.62
CA ASP A 1232 31.41 13.03 -24.52
C ASP A 1232 31.29 11.71 -25.30
N VAL A 1233 32.39 11.16 -25.84
CA VAL A 1233 32.37 9.86 -26.52
C VAL A 1233 31.88 8.75 -25.59
N VAL A 1234 32.31 8.77 -24.32
CA VAL A 1234 31.86 7.81 -23.32
C VAL A 1234 30.39 8.02 -22.94
N ALA A 1235 29.93 9.27 -22.81
CA ALA A 1235 28.53 9.59 -22.53
C ALA A 1235 27.59 9.01 -23.61
N HIS A 1236 27.97 9.12 -24.88
CA HIS A 1236 27.22 8.55 -26.01
C HIS A 1236 27.32 7.02 -26.09
N ALA A 1237 28.42 6.43 -25.59
CA ALA A 1237 28.65 4.99 -25.63
C ALA A 1237 27.75 4.19 -24.67
N ILE A 1238 27.48 4.72 -23.47
CA ILE A 1238 26.76 4.00 -22.41
C ILE A 1238 25.32 3.59 -22.80
N PRO A 1239 24.49 4.47 -23.37
CA PRO A 1239 23.15 4.10 -23.84
C PRO A 1239 23.19 3.08 -24.97
N VAL A 1240 24.12 3.23 -25.92
CA VAL A 1240 24.25 2.33 -27.08
C VAL A 1240 24.67 0.92 -26.66
N ILE A 1241 25.60 0.80 -25.70
CA ILE A 1241 26.00 -0.49 -25.12
C ILE A 1241 24.81 -1.18 -24.45
N SER A 1242 23.96 -0.42 -23.76
CA SER A 1242 22.76 -0.93 -23.09
C SER A 1242 21.74 -1.45 -24.11
N GLN A 1243 21.48 -0.66 -25.16
CA GLN A 1243 20.58 -1.03 -26.26
C GLN A 1243 21.04 -2.28 -27.01
N MET A 1244 22.34 -2.42 -27.29
CA MET A 1244 22.91 -3.60 -27.94
C MET A 1244 22.75 -4.87 -27.10
N ARG A 1245 22.88 -4.77 -25.77
CA ARG A 1245 22.66 -5.90 -24.86
C ARG A 1245 21.19 -6.33 -24.82
N GLU A 1246 20.27 -5.38 -24.76
CA GLU A 1246 18.84 -5.68 -24.81
C GLU A 1246 18.44 -6.33 -26.14
N GLN A 1247 18.99 -5.85 -27.25
CA GLN A 1247 18.72 -6.40 -28.58
C GLN A 1247 19.15 -7.86 -28.69
N ILE A 1248 20.33 -8.22 -28.20
CA ILE A 1248 20.78 -9.63 -28.17
C ILE A 1248 19.93 -10.47 -27.22
N GLN A 1249 19.62 -9.95 -26.03
CA GLN A 1249 18.76 -10.67 -25.08
C GLN A 1249 17.37 -10.94 -25.65
N ARG A 1250 16.83 -10.05 -26.50
CA ARG A 1250 15.56 -10.29 -27.22
C ARG A 1250 15.72 -11.36 -28.31
N LEU A 1251 16.79 -11.31 -29.09
CA LEU A 1251 17.08 -12.31 -30.14
C LEU A 1251 17.32 -13.71 -29.57
N ASP A 1252 17.98 -13.81 -28.42
CA ASP A 1252 18.23 -15.08 -27.72
C ASP A 1252 16.99 -15.63 -27.00
N ARG A 1253 15.93 -14.81 -26.83
CA ARG A 1253 14.63 -15.20 -26.23
C ARG A 1253 13.59 -15.64 -27.26
N THR A 1254 13.82 -15.42 -28.55
CA THR A 1254 12.95 -15.93 -29.62
C THR A 1254 13.13 -17.45 -29.74
N PRO A 1255 12.07 -18.28 -29.56
CA PRO A 1255 12.17 -19.72 -29.83
C PRO A 1255 12.44 -19.94 -31.31
N ASP A 1256 13.36 -20.85 -31.61
CA ASP A 1256 13.75 -21.29 -32.95
C ASP A 1256 12.51 -21.78 -33.74
N ARG A 1257 11.82 -20.86 -34.42
CA ARG A 1257 10.75 -21.17 -35.37
C ARG A 1257 11.38 -21.29 -36.75
N GLY A 1258 11.73 -22.52 -37.10
CA GLY A 1258 11.70 -22.96 -38.50
C GLY A 1258 13.05 -23.29 -39.13
N ARG A 1259 13.66 -24.41 -38.71
CA ARG A 1259 14.37 -25.32 -39.62
C ARG A 1259 14.20 -26.78 -39.17
N ASP A 1260 12.96 -27.28 -39.18
CA ASP A 1260 12.74 -28.72 -39.11
C ASP A 1260 11.56 -29.17 -39.99
N GLN A 1261 11.63 -28.80 -41.28
CA GLN A 1261 10.91 -29.48 -42.33
C GLN A 1261 11.84 -29.67 -43.52
N SER A 1262 12.75 -30.64 -43.43
CA SER A 1262 12.99 -31.59 -44.52
C SER A 1262 14.18 -32.49 -44.19
N ARG A 1263 13.95 -33.80 -44.34
CA ARG A 1263 14.91 -34.91 -44.41
C ARG A 1263 15.23 -35.60 -43.09
N GLY A 1264 14.39 -36.59 -42.78
CA GLY A 1264 14.93 -37.84 -42.28
C GLY A 1264 15.85 -38.49 -43.33
N ILE A 1265 16.83 -39.25 -42.83
CA ILE A 1265 17.36 -40.55 -43.27
C ILE A 1265 18.74 -40.71 -42.58
N GLU A 1266 18.87 -41.80 -41.80
CA GLU A 1266 20.10 -42.42 -41.25
C GLU A 1266 20.98 -41.54 -40.33
N ARG A 1267 21.30 -41.89 -39.08
CA ARG A 1267 21.48 -43.17 -38.38
C ARG A 1267 21.28 -43.00 -36.88
#